data_AF-A0A9D7H2G7-F1
#
_entry.id   AF-A0A9D7H2G7-F1
#
_cell.length_a   1.000
_cell.length_b   1.000
_cell.length_c   1.000
_cell.angle_alpha   90.00
_cell.angle_beta   90.00
_cell.angle_gamma   90.00
#
_symmetry.space_group_name_H-M   'P 1'
#
loop_
_entity.id
_entity.type
_entity.pdbx_description
1 polymer ?
#
loop_
_entity_poly.entity_id
_entity_poly.type
_entity_poly.pdbx_seq_one_letter_code
_entity_poly.pdbx_strand_id
1 'polypeptide(L)'
;MSRPRHPRALTVSRVLLAVLATATSVGCAGAAADGSAKTSAESSRAVRSLATLREDAGDGAEALGLLALGEMILPGGDRTRAVSAIQRLEQDGARGHLAALARGLHAEMHGRPTAAADAYVQALLAAKESAEEDVAVTAWFAAHRIGQLRSSVAGVLEKYRRVFEALTVAPGQLGWRAVAELLDFTLAAEQAKAEGEGAAAAERIAARVGCARPVRLAGPFGAGNAASRRRHYAAERPGPWPPVFADDPIRGTTPRVLRTDQPRCHATAAEETEAGVFYAETFFTAAEETDLIVAAQGALAVFINDAPVLDRDLREWGVWQRFGARIVVPKGRHRVVVRLLGDGTTLRFLRPDGRPAAVTTDGDPEKAYSSVPARVLADPNPIDAIVRRRGEKDGLRAFFAAYVAHVESMDDVAAALLEPLVLPEDAAGIALELGALYARGDTAYPDDAKRRNERGLRTRAAARDPGLWYSRAWLAIDSGEQRGGVEAVVPLLALSREFPEVPDVAEGLARLYGRLGWRGERLATLKTIGARFPDDTSGLRMLLAALDEEGPPAEADALAARIQKLDPDAELAVDRALAKHDFQGAIAELRRIQKRRPDKKDLAGRIAQVLEQSGDPAAAAKQLALALERDRNNAKARFRLADRALARGDEAALRRALAESLEAGAATSDLRDAIALVEGATHLEGYRIDGRAVLREFDRWEKSGKKMDGTAARILDYAALWVHPDGTSEMLEHEIQRIQSQEAVSKEAEQPPPEGLVLRMRVIKKDGSVLEPELVAGKPTVTMPHLEIGDVVETERIIQTSSDGDPRRYRSPHWFFREADKGYWRSEFVTVTPKGKALEIETRGKVPAPTKRSLGAFVEHRFRVDESPPAVIEPDAPRPVEFLPSVRIGWGIDLESTLLRLVDVGTDETPLDPRLGAIAATIVRDAPASDPMERARRVYRWVLSAVEEGNENDGRRAVLARRGSRQAAFVHLVRQLGMNVSLAIAKNRLAMPALGKMSEVENWDSLVLRLEPPKNATKAPPPAQWMVVRDKFTPFGFVPPELRGQQAIVLAAGAPRVTLPSEGSSDGVFFEGRAVVREDGGASLELAQRYGGRIATQMRGVLDRIAPGQLRDFVETRLVGRTFSGARIKDVVVEHKDDLDLPITIRVTADVPELVRRGERTSVLKPVFPIKLVQLASLPARETPLLLPTSSHAEVLFKVVFPETWRMPSSLPPGEVKDGERWVTVNDRVEGHTITLDRKVEVPAGRVAPGGDYAALLKFTRDGDALLEREVAVGR
;
A
#
# COMPACT_ATOMS: atom_id res chain seq x y z
N MET A 1 -12.60 -40.79 -52.09
CA MET A 1 -12.13 -42.20 -51.95
C MET A 1 -11.50 -42.32 -50.56
N SER A 2 -11.80 -43.25 -49.65
CA SER A 2 -12.85 -44.29 -49.57
C SER A 2 -13.08 -44.69 -48.09
N ARG A 3 -14.28 -45.17 -47.74
CA ARG A 3 -14.69 -45.79 -46.44
C ARG A 3 -13.85 -47.07 -46.11
N PRO A 4 -13.81 -47.65 -44.87
CA PRO A 4 -14.93 -47.98 -43.92
C PRO A 4 -14.59 -47.81 -42.40
N ARG A 5 -15.31 -48.27 -41.34
CA ARG A 5 -16.74 -48.47 -40.96
C ARG A 5 -16.83 -48.61 -39.40
N HIS A 6 -18.03 -48.46 -38.80
CA HIS A 6 -18.35 -48.92 -37.42
C HIS A 6 -18.62 -50.44 -37.33
N PRO A 7 -18.71 -51.03 -36.12
CA PRO A 7 -20.02 -51.27 -35.44
C PRO A 7 -19.97 -50.88 -33.94
N ARG A 8 -21.02 -50.92 -33.10
CA ARG A 8 -22.50 -50.73 -33.10
C ARG A 8 -22.95 -50.99 -31.63
N ALA A 9 -24.07 -50.43 -31.21
CA ALA A 9 -24.59 -50.51 -29.82
C ALA A 9 -25.50 -51.72 -29.53
N LEU A 10 -25.78 -51.98 -28.24
CA LEU A 10 -26.98 -52.58 -27.60
C LEU A 10 -26.89 -52.20 -26.09
N THR A 11 -27.79 -51.48 -25.39
CA THR A 11 -29.27 -51.46 -25.22
C THR A 11 -29.77 -52.24 -23.99
N VAL A 12 -30.09 -51.49 -22.92
CA VAL A 12 -31.21 -51.63 -21.96
C VAL A 12 -31.52 -53.01 -21.32
N SER A 13 -31.48 -53.09 -19.98
CA SER A 13 -32.70 -53.42 -19.19
C SER A 13 -32.61 -53.11 -17.69
N ARG A 14 -33.78 -52.84 -17.09
CA ARG A 14 -34.03 -52.70 -15.64
C ARG A 14 -34.44 -54.06 -15.03
N VAL A 15 -34.35 -54.22 -13.70
CA VAL A 15 -35.51 -54.45 -12.78
C VAL A 15 -35.02 -54.88 -11.37
N LEU A 16 -35.84 -54.51 -10.38
CA LEU A 16 -35.77 -54.75 -8.93
C LEU A 16 -35.57 -56.24 -8.53
N LEU A 17 -35.01 -56.47 -7.34
CA LEU A 17 -35.82 -56.99 -6.21
C LEU A 17 -35.19 -56.63 -4.84
N ALA A 18 -36.03 -56.60 -3.81
CA ALA A 18 -35.65 -56.36 -2.41
C ALA A 18 -36.06 -57.56 -1.54
N VAL A 19 -35.55 -57.64 -0.29
CA VAL A 19 -36.30 -57.88 0.98
C VAL A 19 -35.36 -58.35 2.12
N LEU A 20 -35.78 -58.00 3.35
CA LEU A 20 -35.17 -58.13 4.68
C LEU A 20 -34.95 -59.57 5.19
N ALA A 21 -34.01 -59.71 6.15
CA ALA A 21 -34.20 -60.40 7.45
C ALA A 21 -33.09 -59.94 8.43
N THR A 22 -33.32 -59.07 9.43
CA THR A 22 -33.79 -59.34 10.82
C THR A 22 -33.13 -60.51 11.59
N ALA A 23 -32.42 -60.17 12.67
CA ALA A 23 -32.19 -61.01 13.86
C ALA A 23 -31.96 -60.09 15.09
N THR A 24 -32.36 -60.50 16.29
CA THR A 24 -32.58 -59.63 17.47
C THR A 24 -31.95 -60.15 18.78
N SER A 25 -31.81 -59.26 19.78
CA SER A 25 -31.63 -59.54 21.24
C SER A 25 -30.24 -60.08 21.68
N VAL A 26 -29.69 -59.93 22.90
CA VAL A 26 -30.04 -59.34 24.23
C VAL A 26 -28.76 -58.65 24.78
N GLY A 27 -28.72 -57.63 25.67
CA GLY A 27 -29.77 -56.81 26.31
C GLY A 27 -29.60 -56.66 27.84
N CYS A 28 -28.66 -55.85 28.35
CA CYS A 28 -28.46 -55.55 29.79
C CYS A 28 -28.56 -54.03 30.08
N ALA A 29 -29.24 -53.66 31.17
CA ALA A 29 -29.60 -52.28 31.47
C ALA A 29 -28.71 -51.61 32.54
N GLY A 30 -28.52 -50.30 32.39
CA GLY A 30 -27.95 -49.40 33.40
C GLY A 30 -28.37 -47.97 33.07
N ALA A 31 -29.16 -47.34 33.94
CA ALA A 31 -29.78 -46.05 33.65
C ALA A 31 -28.93 -44.87 34.12
N ALA A 32 -28.64 -43.95 33.22
CA ALA A 32 -28.29 -42.56 33.53
C ALA A 32 -28.89 -41.68 32.41
N ALA A 33 -29.59 -40.62 32.80
CA ALA A 33 -30.24 -39.72 31.85
C ALA A 33 -29.27 -38.62 31.43
N ASP A 34 -28.84 -38.66 30.16
CA ASP A 34 -28.14 -37.54 29.52
C ASP A 34 -28.94 -37.05 28.32
N GLY A 35 -29.46 -35.82 28.43
CA GLY A 35 -30.19 -35.17 27.36
C GLY A 35 -29.21 -34.63 26.32
N SER A 36 -28.78 -35.48 25.37
CA SER A 36 -27.96 -35.02 24.25
C SER A 36 -28.77 -34.06 23.37
N ALA A 37 -28.56 -32.75 23.56
CA ALA A 37 -29.08 -31.73 22.69
C ALA A 37 -28.59 -32.02 21.26
N LYS A 38 -29.52 -32.25 20.33
CA LYS A 38 -29.21 -32.40 18.91
C LYS A 38 -28.51 -31.13 18.44
N THR A 39 -27.24 -31.24 18.08
CA THR A 39 -26.57 -30.23 17.25
C THR A 39 -27.43 -29.97 16.02
N SER A 40 -27.80 -28.72 15.81
CA SER A 40 -28.77 -28.31 14.80
C SER A 40 -28.31 -28.73 13.40
N ALA A 41 -29.21 -29.39 12.68
CA ALA A 41 -28.93 -29.91 11.35
C ALA A 41 -28.53 -28.81 10.36
N GLU A 42 -27.46 -29.04 9.61
CA GLU A 42 -27.29 -28.43 8.30
C GLU A 42 -28.43 -28.96 7.39
N SER A 43 -29.51 -28.21 7.23
CA SER A 43 -30.46 -28.50 6.17
C SER A 43 -29.81 -28.13 4.83
N SER A 44 -29.66 -29.11 3.93
CA SER A 44 -29.29 -28.87 2.54
C SER A 44 -30.43 -28.10 1.83
N ARG A 45 -30.44 -26.78 1.98
CA ARG A 45 -31.47 -25.89 1.44
C ARG A 45 -31.31 -25.81 -0.08
N ALA A 46 -32.42 -25.89 -0.81
CA ALA A 46 -32.40 -25.81 -2.28
C ALA A 46 -31.92 -24.41 -2.72
N VAL A 47 -30.93 -24.35 -3.60
CA VAL A 47 -30.48 -23.10 -4.22
C VAL A 47 -31.59 -22.59 -5.13
N ARG A 48 -32.14 -21.40 -4.82
CA ARG A 48 -33.19 -20.76 -5.63
C ARG A 48 -32.62 -20.39 -7.01
N SER A 49 -33.01 -21.14 -8.04
CA SER A 49 -32.69 -20.84 -9.44
C SER A 49 -33.82 -20.02 -10.08
N LEU A 50 -33.51 -19.25 -11.11
CA LEU A 50 -34.55 -18.52 -11.85
C LEU A 50 -35.56 -19.45 -12.55
N ALA A 51 -35.14 -20.65 -12.94
CA ALA A 51 -36.04 -21.67 -13.50
C ALA A 51 -37.07 -22.13 -12.46
N THR A 52 -36.61 -22.55 -11.28
CA THR A 52 -37.50 -22.95 -10.17
C THR A 52 -38.40 -21.79 -9.72
N LEU A 53 -37.91 -20.55 -9.67
CA LEU A 53 -38.75 -19.40 -9.34
C LEU A 53 -39.86 -19.11 -10.37
N ARG A 54 -39.64 -19.47 -11.65
CA ARG A 54 -40.66 -19.37 -12.72
C ARG A 54 -41.68 -20.51 -12.65
N GLU A 55 -41.29 -21.68 -12.15
CA GLU A 55 -42.16 -22.85 -11.93
C GLU A 55 -43.02 -22.71 -10.66
N ASP A 56 -42.42 -22.23 -9.57
CA ASP A 56 -43.06 -22.03 -8.25
C ASP A 56 -43.97 -20.78 -8.19
N ALA A 57 -44.10 -20.02 -9.28
CA ALA A 57 -44.84 -18.76 -9.36
C ALA A 57 -46.37 -18.94 -9.41
N GLY A 58 -46.94 -19.49 -8.34
CA GLY A 58 -48.39 -19.52 -8.10
C GLY A 58 -48.97 -18.14 -7.75
N ASP A 59 -50.27 -18.09 -7.42
CA ASP A 59 -51.02 -16.85 -7.13
C ASP A 59 -50.69 -16.18 -5.77
N GLY A 60 -49.59 -16.61 -5.12
CA GLY A 60 -49.16 -16.08 -3.84
C GLY A 60 -48.27 -14.84 -3.98
N ALA A 61 -48.67 -13.74 -3.32
CA ALA A 61 -47.92 -12.49 -3.21
C ALA A 61 -46.40 -12.66 -3.04
N GLU A 62 -45.98 -13.49 -2.08
CA GLU A 62 -44.55 -13.64 -1.73
C GLU A 62 -43.76 -14.46 -2.78
N ALA A 63 -44.39 -15.47 -3.38
CA ALA A 63 -43.79 -16.24 -4.48
C ALA A 63 -43.60 -15.38 -5.74
N LEU A 64 -44.59 -14.51 -6.03
CA LEU A 64 -44.51 -13.54 -7.10
C LEU A 64 -43.48 -12.43 -6.82
N GLY A 65 -43.32 -12.03 -5.56
CA GLY A 65 -42.24 -11.15 -5.10
C GLY A 65 -40.85 -11.76 -5.31
N LEU A 66 -40.68 -13.04 -4.96
CA LEU A 66 -39.47 -13.81 -5.22
C LEU A 66 -39.17 -13.95 -6.71
N LEU A 67 -40.17 -14.22 -7.56
CA LEU A 67 -39.99 -14.22 -9.01
C LEU A 67 -39.56 -12.84 -9.52
N ALA A 68 -40.20 -11.75 -9.07
CA ALA A 68 -39.83 -10.39 -9.48
C ALA A 68 -38.37 -10.06 -9.11
N LEU A 69 -37.94 -10.38 -7.88
CA LEU A 69 -36.53 -10.27 -7.47
C LEU A 69 -35.62 -11.13 -8.35
N GLY A 70 -36.02 -12.38 -8.63
CA GLY A 70 -35.29 -13.30 -9.50
C GLY A 70 -35.04 -12.73 -10.89
N GLU A 71 -36.08 -12.23 -11.56
CA GLU A 71 -36.00 -11.63 -12.91
C GLU A 71 -35.18 -10.32 -12.94
N MET A 72 -35.06 -9.62 -11.81
CA MET A 72 -34.26 -8.38 -11.69
C MET A 72 -32.78 -8.62 -11.36
N ILE A 73 -32.45 -9.73 -10.70
CA ILE A 73 -31.15 -9.94 -10.04
C ILE A 73 -30.38 -11.14 -10.59
N LEU A 74 -31.05 -12.26 -10.91
CA LEU A 74 -30.37 -13.50 -11.27
C LEU A 74 -29.99 -13.53 -12.76
N PRO A 75 -28.88 -14.20 -13.14
CA PRO A 75 -28.56 -14.46 -14.54
C PRO A 75 -29.72 -15.12 -15.30
N GLY A 76 -29.96 -14.66 -16.53
CA GLY A 76 -31.11 -15.07 -17.35
C GLY A 76 -32.43 -14.36 -17.01
N GLY A 77 -32.37 -13.35 -16.12
CA GLY A 77 -33.48 -12.47 -15.75
C GLY A 77 -33.94 -11.56 -16.89
N ASP A 78 -35.25 -11.39 -17.02
CA ASP A 78 -35.87 -10.58 -18.07
C ASP A 78 -36.66 -9.40 -17.48
N ARG A 79 -36.31 -8.18 -17.92
CA ARG A 79 -36.96 -6.91 -17.54
C ARG A 79 -38.47 -6.95 -17.74
N THR A 80 -38.96 -7.49 -18.86
CA THR A 80 -40.39 -7.50 -19.18
C THR A 80 -41.17 -8.41 -18.24
N ARG A 81 -40.58 -9.54 -17.85
CA ARG A 81 -41.13 -10.44 -16.82
C ARG A 81 -41.10 -9.80 -15.43
N ALA A 82 -40.01 -9.13 -15.06
CA ALA A 82 -39.93 -8.37 -13.81
C ALA A 82 -41.04 -7.31 -13.73
N VAL A 83 -41.21 -6.48 -14.77
CA VAL A 83 -42.27 -5.47 -14.85
C VAL A 83 -43.66 -6.11 -14.76
N SER A 84 -43.90 -7.24 -15.44
CA SER A 84 -45.19 -7.95 -15.38
C SER A 84 -45.50 -8.50 -13.98
N ALA A 85 -44.51 -9.05 -13.29
CA ALA A 85 -44.65 -9.51 -11.91
C ALA A 85 -44.93 -8.34 -10.94
N ILE A 86 -44.22 -7.21 -11.11
CA ILE A 86 -44.45 -6.00 -10.32
C ILE A 86 -45.86 -5.42 -10.55
N GLN A 87 -46.34 -5.37 -11.79
CA GLN A 87 -47.70 -4.90 -12.10
C GLN A 87 -48.78 -5.76 -11.43
N ARG A 88 -48.62 -7.09 -11.41
CA ARG A 88 -49.51 -8.01 -10.67
C ARG A 88 -49.46 -7.74 -9.16
N LEU A 89 -48.27 -7.57 -8.57
CA LEU A 89 -48.11 -7.21 -7.14
C LEU A 89 -48.75 -5.85 -6.78
N GLU A 90 -48.73 -4.88 -7.71
CA GLU A 90 -49.41 -3.59 -7.57
C GLU A 90 -50.94 -3.74 -7.66
N GLN A 91 -51.47 -4.64 -8.48
CA GLN A 91 -52.92 -4.94 -8.63
C GLN A 91 -53.50 -5.70 -7.43
N ASP A 92 -52.81 -6.74 -6.95
CA ASP A 92 -53.33 -7.66 -5.93
C ASP A 92 -53.26 -7.10 -4.49
N GLY A 93 -52.77 -5.87 -4.30
CA GLY A 93 -52.58 -5.25 -2.98
C GLY A 93 -51.63 -6.04 -2.09
N ALA A 94 -50.70 -6.77 -2.72
CA ALA A 94 -49.99 -7.93 -2.17
C ALA A 94 -49.30 -7.68 -0.82
N ARG A 95 -49.66 -8.49 0.18
CA ARG A 95 -49.06 -8.51 1.53
C ARG A 95 -47.94 -9.54 1.58
N GLY A 96 -46.72 -9.09 1.90
CA GLY A 96 -45.52 -9.92 1.98
C GLY A 96 -44.26 -9.04 2.04
N HIS A 97 -43.20 -9.52 2.69
CA HIS A 97 -41.98 -8.74 2.87
C HIS A 97 -41.14 -8.69 1.59
N LEU A 98 -41.04 -9.82 0.86
CA LEU A 98 -40.34 -9.90 -0.43
C LEU A 98 -41.17 -9.26 -1.55
N ALA A 99 -42.50 -9.41 -1.52
CA ALA A 99 -43.43 -8.70 -2.40
C ALA A 99 -43.30 -7.18 -2.31
N ALA A 100 -43.16 -6.64 -1.09
CA ALA A 100 -42.95 -5.21 -0.87
C ALA A 100 -41.51 -4.78 -1.23
N LEU A 101 -40.51 -5.58 -0.89
CA LEU A 101 -39.10 -5.34 -1.22
C LEU A 101 -38.85 -5.29 -2.74
N ALA A 102 -39.46 -6.20 -3.50
CA ALA A 102 -39.40 -6.23 -4.96
C ALA A 102 -39.95 -4.93 -5.58
N ARG A 103 -41.10 -4.47 -5.09
CA ARG A 103 -41.71 -3.19 -5.52
C ARG A 103 -40.82 -1.99 -5.15
N GLY A 104 -40.24 -1.99 -3.96
CA GLY A 104 -39.30 -0.95 -3.51
C GLY A 104 -38.09 -0.84 -4.42
N LEU A 105 -37.38 -1.95 -4.62
CA LEU A 105 -36.18 -2.03 -5.46
C LEU A 105 -36.47 -1.64 -6.90
N HIS A 106 -37.54 -2.19 -7.50
CA HIS A 106 -37.92 -1.86 -8.86
C HIS A 106 -38.27 -0.38 -9.02
N ALA A 107 -39.09 0.18 -8.12
CA ALA A 107 -39.49 1.59 -8.16
C ALA A 107 -38.29 2.53 -8.02
N GLU A 108 -37.35 2.23 -7.13
CA GLU A 108 -36.16 3.06 -6.89
C GLU A 108 -35.22 3.09 -8.09
N MET A 109 -34.88 1.92 -8.64
CA MET A 109 -33.99 1.81 -9.81
C MET A 109 -34.61 2.40 -11.08
N HIS A 110 -35.95 2.54 -11.12
CA HIS A 110 -36.71 3.16 -12.20
C HIS A 110 -37.17 4.60 -11.90
N GLY A 111 -36.58 5.27 -10.90
CA GLY A 111 -36.78 6.70 -10.66
C GLY A 111 -38.15 7.09 -10.12
N ARG A 112 -38.80 6.20 -9.35
CA ARG A 112 -40.06 6.43 -8.61
C ARG A 112 -39.80 6.41 -7.09
N PRO A 113 -39.00 7.34 -6.53
CA PRO A 113 -38.53 7.27 -5.15
C PRO A 113 -39.66 7.32 -4.11
N THR A 114 -40.76 8.04 -4.39
CA THR A 114 -41.93 8.08 -3.50
C THR A 114 -42.57 6.70 -3.32
N ALA A 115 -42.76 5.97 -4.43
CA ALA A 115 -43.29 4.61 -4.42
C ALA A 115 -42.30 3.62 -3.78
N ALA A 116 -40.99 3.85 -3.96
CA ALA A 116 -39.95 3.05 -3.33
C ALA A 116 -39.97 3.17 -1.80
N ALA A 117 -40.00 4.40 -1.27
CA ALA A 117 -40.06 4.65 0.17
C ALA A 117 -41.29 3.99 0.81
N ASP A 118 -42.46 4.14 0.18
CA ASP A 118 -43.71 3.52 0.64
C ASP A 118 -43.62 1.99 0.64
N ALA A 119 -43.05 1.39 -0.41
CA ALA A 119 -42.87 -0.06 -0.51
C ALA A 119 -41.84 -0.61 0.49
N TYR A 120 -40.72 0.08 0.73
CA TYR A 120 -39.75 -0.33 1.75
C TYR A 120 -40.31 -0.27 3.17
N VAL A 121 -41.16 0.72 3.49
CA VAL A 121 -41.86 0.76 4.80
C VAL A 121 -42.82 -0.43 4.94
N GLN A 122 -43.54 -0.82 3.88
CA GLN A 122 -44.35 -2.03 3.90
C GLN A 122 -43.51 -3.30 4.04
N ALA A 123 -42.31 -3.35 3.43
CA ALA A 123 -41.37 -4.45 3.59
C ALA A 123 -40.93 -4.60 5.06
N LEU A 124 -40.60 -3.50 5.75
CA LEU A 124 -40.29 -3.51 7.19
C LEU A 124 -41.48 -3.95 8.06
N LEU A 125 -42.68 -3.48 7.76
CA LEU A 125 -43.90 -3.87 8.49
C LEU A 125 -44.17 -5.38 8.39
N ALA A 126 -44.01 -5.98 7.20
CA ALA A 126 -44.16 -7.41 6.99
C ALA A 126 -42.98 -8.23 7.53
N ALA A 127 -41.74 -7.72 7.38
CA ALA A 127 -40.52 -8.37 7.85
C ALA A 127 -40.55 -8.63 9.37
N LYS A 128 -41.13 -7.72 10.17
CA LYS A 128 -41.32 -7.89 11.62
C LYS A 128 -41.92 -9.24 12.02
N GLU A 129 -42.86 -9.76 11.23
CA GLU A 129 -43.63 -10.98 11.51
C GLU A 129 -43.18 -12.19 10.67
N SER A 130 -42.26 -11.98 9.72
CA SER A 130 -41.76 -13.03 8.83
C SER A 130 -40.85 -14.02 9.56
N ALA A 131 -41.04 -15.32 9.29
CA ALA A 131 -40.21 -16.40 9.82
C ALA A 131 -39.06 -16.80 8.88
N GLU A 132 -38.81 -16.05 7.80
CA GLU A 132 -37.67 -16.34 6.90
C GLU A 132 -36.32 -16.02 7.56
N GLU A 133 -35.35 -16.91 7.36
CA GLU A 133 -34.00 -16.82 7.94
C GLU A 133 -33.23 -15.54 7.54
N ASP A 134 -33.53 -15.00 6.36
CA ASP A 134 -32.82 -13.86 5.75
C ASP A 134 -33.46 -12.49 6.04
N VAL A 135 -34.53 -12.47 6.84
CA VAL A 135 -35.31 -11.26 7.17
C VAL A 135 -34.42 -10.14 7.69
N ALA A 136 -33.47 -10.43 8.58
CA ALA A 136 -32.60 -9.39 9.14
C ALA A 136 -31.71 -8.67 8.10
N VAL A 137 -31.29 -9.36 7.03
CA VAL A 137 -30.52 -8.74 5.92
C VAL A 137 -31.43 -7.87 5.07
N THR A 138 -32.60 -8.39 4.67
CA THR A 138 -33.56 -7.65 3.83
C THR A 138 -34.21 -6.47 4.57
N ALA A 139 -34.43 -6.59 5.87
CA ALA A 139 -34.87 -5.50 6.74
C ALA A 139 -33.82 -4.41 6.88
N TRP A 140 -32.55 -4.77 7.06
CA TRP A 140 -31.46 -3.79 7.11
C TRP A 140 -31.31 -3.07 5.76
N PHE A 141 -31.36 -3.81 4.64
CA PHE A 141 -31.41 -3.22 3.29
C PHE A 141 -32.55 -2.19 3.19
N ALA A 142 -33.79 -2.57 3.50
CA ALA A 142 -34.96 -1.69 3.39
C ALA A 142 -34.86 -0.46 4.30
N ALA A 143 -34.43 -0.63 5.56
CA ALA A 143 -34.22 0.48 6.49
C ALA A 143 -33.17 1.48 5.98
N HIS A 144 -32.06 0.97 5.43
CA HIS A 144 -31.01 1.82 4.88
C HIS A 144 -31.46 2.54 3.60
N ARG A 145 -32.17 1.88 2.67
CA ARG A 145 -32.73 2.54 1.47
C ARG A 145 -33.70 3.67 1.82
N ILE A 146 -34.55 3.49 2.83
CA ILE A 146 -35.43 4.57 3.33
C ILE A 146 -34.62 5.79 3.80
N GLY A 147 -33.49 5.55 4.48
CA GLY A 147 -32.56 6.60 4.90
C GLY A 147 -31.99 7.39 3.71
N GLN A 148 -31.57 6.71 2.65
CA GLN A 148 -31.05 7.32 1.42
C GLN A 148 -32.13 8.15 0.67
N LEU A 149 -33.38 7.69 0.67
CA LEU A 149 -34.50 8.38 0.00
C LEU A 149 -34.98 9.67 0.70
N ARG A 150 -34.39 10.05 1.84
CA ARG A 150 -34.78 11.23 2.63
C ARG A 150 -34.65 12.55 1.87
N SER A 151 -33.67 12.70 0.98
CA SER A 151 -33.51 13.90 0.14
C SER A 151 -34.53 13.92 -1.01
N SER A 152 -34.70 12.79 -1.70
CA SER A 152 -35.55 12.67 -2.88
C SER A 152 -37.06 12.70 -2.57
N VAL A 153 -37.48 12.35 -1.35
CA VAL A 153 -38.88 12.26 -0.96
C VAL A 153 -39.17 13.14 0.25
N ALA A 154 -39.89 14.24 0.02
CA ALA A 154 -40.24 15.21 1.05
C ALA A 154 -41.08 14.60 2.18
N GLY A 155 -40.76 14.92 3.44
CA GLY A 155 -41.53 14.53 4.61
C GLY A 155 -41.66 13.02 4.90
N VAL A 156 -40.79 12.14 4.38
CA VAL A 156 -40.81 10.68 4.68
C VAL A 156 -40.83 10.41 6.18
N LEU A 157 -39.97 11.10 6.94
CA LEU A 157 -39.89 10.95 8.38
C LEU A 157 -41.20 11.38 9.06
N GLU A 158 -41.76 12.54 8.69
CA GLU A 158 -43.05 13.02 9.19
C GLU A 158 -44.18 12.03 8.91
N LYS A 159 -44.25 11.48 7.69
CA LYS A 159 -45.25 10.49 7.24
C LYS A 159 -45.17 9.19 8.05
N TYR A 160 -43.96 8.71 8.34
CA TYR A 160 -43.73 7.38 8.91
C TYR A 160 -43.18 7.33 10.34
N ARG A 161 -43.00 8.48 11.02
CA ARG A 161 -42.47 8.59 12.40
C ARG A 161 -43.07 7.56 13.36
N ARG A 162 -44.41 7.49 13.43
CA ARG A 162 -45.14 6.55 14.32
C ARG A 162 -44.86 5.07 13.98
N VAL A 163 -44.62 4.75 12.71
CA VAL A 163 -44.26 3.40 12.27
C VAL A 163 -42.85 3.05 12.75
N PHE A 164 -41.88 3.94 12.54
CA PHE A 164 -40.50 3.72 12.99
C PHE A 164 -40.39 3.66 14.53
N GLU A 165 -41.11 4.50 15.25
CA GLU A 165 -41.24 4.44 16.71
C GLU A 165 -41.84 3.09 17.16
N ALA A 166 -42.91 2.61 16.52
CA ALA A 166 -43.52 1.32 16.85
C ALA A 166 -42.61 0.11 16.51
N LEU A 167 -41.88 0.17 15.39
CA LEU A 167 -40.92 -0.86 15.00
C LEU A 167 -39.68 -0.89 15.92
N THR A 168 -39.20 0.25 16.40
CA THR A 168 -38.05 0.28 17.34
C THR A 168 -38.43 -0.18 18.75
N VAL A 169 -39.68 0.02 19.19
CA VAL A 169 -40.20 -0.50 20.48
C VAL A 169 -40.51 -2.01 20.43
N ALA A 170 -41.05 -2.49 19.31
CA ALA A 170 -41.46 -3.87 19.11
C ALA A 170 -40.97 -4.41 17.74
N PRO A 171 -39.67 -4.73 17.62
CA PRO A 171 -39.01 -5.01 16.33
C PRO A 171 -39.27 -6.39 15.73
N GLY A 172 -39.71 -7.38 16.52
CA GLY A 172 -39.89 -8.75 16.02
C GLY A 172 -38.59 -9.29 15.38
N GLN A 173 -38.66 -9.73 14.13
CA GLN A 173 -37.55 -10.36 13.41
C GLN A 173 -36.65 -9.39 12.61
N LEU A 174 -36.84 -8.07 12.72
CA LEU A 174 -36.03 -7.08 11.96
C LEU A 174 -34.52 -7.13 12.24
N GLY A 175 -34.12 -7.57 13.44
CA GLY A 175 -32.73 -7.64 13.86
C GLY A 175 -32.08 -6.28 14.19
N TRP A 176 -30.97 -6.32 14.91
CA TRP A 176 -30.39 -5.10 15.52
C TRP A 176 -29.87 -4.06 14.53
N ARG A 177 -29.40 -4.45 13.33
CA ARG A 177 -28.90 -3.50 12.32
C ARG A 177 -30.03 -2.62 11.78
N ALA A 178 -31.15 -3.22 11.37
CA ALA A 178 -32.32 -2.48 10.89
C ALA A 178 -32.90 -1.57 11.98
N VAL A 179 -32.96 -2.04 13.23
CA VAL A 179 -33.42 -1.23 14.37
C VAL A 179 -32.49 -0.06 14.68
N ALA A 180 -31.17 -0.23 14.53
CA ALA A 180 -30.21 0.87 14.69
C ALA A 180 -30.42 1.97 13.63
N GLU A 181 -30.58 1.62 12.36
CA GLU A 181 -30.88 2.57 11.27
C GLU A 181 -32.19 3.36 11.56
N LEU A 182 -33.26 2.67 11.99
CA LEU A 182 -34.54 3.31 12.34
C LEU A 182 -34.45 4.20 13.59
N LEU A 183 -33.64 3.81 14.58
CA LEU A 183 -33.35 4.64 15.75
C LEU A 183 -32.58 5.90 15.34
N ASP A 184 -31.49 5.78 14.58
CA ASP A 184 -30.71 6.94 14.16
C ASP A 184 -31.55 7.89 13.27
N PHE A 185 -32.43 7.36 12.41
CA PHE A 185 -33.39 8.12 11.61
C PHE A 185 -34.41 8.92 12.44
N THR A 186 -34.91 8.36 13.54
CA THR A 186 -35.88 9.04 14.44
C THR A 186 -35.21 10.00 15.42
N LEU A 187 -34.05 9.63 15.97
CA LEU A 187 -33.30 10.41 16.95
C LEU A 187 -32.72 11.71 16.38
N ALA A 188 -32.37 11.74 15.08
CA ALA A 188 -31.95 12.97 14.43
C ALA A 188 -33.01 14.10 14.54
N ALA A 189 -34.30 13.75 14.44
CA ALA A 189 -35.40 14.70 14.57
C ALA A 189 -35.75 15.04 16.02
N GLU A 190 -35.50 14.14 16.97
CA GLU A 190 -35.65 14.44 18.40
C GLU A 190 -34.53 15.37 18.89
N GLN A 191 -33.29 15.18 18.42
CA GLN A 191 -32.16 16.06 18.74
C GLN A 191 -32.38 17.49 18.28
N ALA A 192 -33.02 17.71 17.13
CA ALA A 192 -33.41 19.04 16.65
C ALA A 192 -34.55 19.69 17.45
N LYS A 193 -35.35 18.90 18.21
CA LYS A 193 -36.42 19.41 19.08
C LYS A 193 -36.00 19.64 20.52
N ALA A 194 -35.03 18.86 21.00
CA ALA A 194 -34.49 18.96 22.36
C ALA A 194 -33.56 20.18 22.59
N GLU A 195 -33.49 21.11 21.63
CA GLU A 195 -32.66 22.32 21.69
C GLU A 195 -33.13 23.26 22.81
N GLY A 196 -32.52 23.09 23.99
CA GLY A 196 -32.83 23.87 25.20
C GLY A 196 -32.97 23.01 26.46
N GLU A 197 -33.24 21.71 26.32
CA GLU A 197 -33.50 20.79 27.46
C GLU A 197 -32.23 20.27 28.17
N GLY A 198 -31.04 20.59 27.64
CA GLY A 198 -29.76 20.33 28.30
C GLY A 198 -29.45 18.84 28.51
N ALA A 199 -28.81 18.52 29.66
CA ALA A 199 -28.28 17.19 29.94
C ALA A 199 -29.35 16.09 29.99
N ALA A 200 -30.55 16.40 30.53
CA ALA A 200 -31.62 15.42 30.69
C ALA A 200 -32.10 14.82 29.36
N ALA A 201 -32.19 15.63 28.29
CA ALA A 201 -32.51 15.10 26.97
C ALA A 201 -31.39 14.22 26.40
N ALA A 202 -30.12 14.59 26.62
CA ALA A 202 -28.96 13.80 26.21
C ALA A 202 -28.79 12.48 26.99
N GLU A 203 -29.36 12.37 28.19
CA GLU A 203 -29.49 11.12 28.94
C GLU A 203 -30.62 10.24 28.38
N ARG A 204 -31.83 10.78 28.18
CA ARG A 204 -32.95 10.02 27.58
C ARG A 204 -32.56 9.44 26.20
N ILE A 205 -31.88 10.22 25.37
CA ILE A 205 -31.39 9.76 24.05
C ILE A 205 -30.37 8.63 24.21
N ALA A 206 -29.40 8.76 25.11
CA ALA A 206 -28.37 7.74 25.31
C ALA A 206 -28.93 6.42 25.88
N ALA A 207 -29.93 6.51 26.77
CA ALA A 207 -30.64 5.33 27.28
C ALA A 207 -31.39 4.59 26.15
N ARG A 208 -32.04 5.31 25.22
CA ARG A 208 -32.78 4.73 24.08
C ARG A 208 -31.93 3.95 23.08
N VAL A 209 -30.62 4.19 23.02
CA VAL A 209 -29.67 3.45 22.16
C VAL A 209 -28.70 2.56 22.96
N GLY A 210 -28.93 2.40 24.26
CA GLY A 210 -28.15 1.49 25.13
C GLY A 210 -26.69 1.90 25.33
N CYS A 211 -26.35 3.21 25.30
CA CYS A 211 -24.97 3.66 25.50
C CYS A 211 -24.43 3.31 26.89
N ALA A 212 -23.21 2.77 26.94
CA ALA A 212 -22.47 2.62 28.19
C ALA A 212 -22.00 3.99 28.71
N ARG A 213 -22.20 4.26 30.00
CA ARG A 213 -21.68 5.46 30.69
C ARG A 213 -21.34 5.19 32.16
N PRO A 214 -20.27 5.78 32.71
CA PRO A 214 -19.18 6.42 31.98
C PRO A 214 -18.28 5.37 31.27
N VAL A 215 -17.56 5.82 30.25
CA VAL A 215 -16.47 5.07 29.61
C VAL A 215 -15.15 5.78 29.92
N ARG A 216 -14.11 5.01 30.28
CA ARG A 216 -12.74 5.50 30.53
C ARG A 216 -11.86 5.15 29.34
N LEU A 217 -10.89 6.02 29.00
CA LEU A 217 -9.91 5.75 27.93
C LEU A 217 -8.48 5.65 28.45
N ALA A 218 -7.66 4.85 27.78
CA ALA A 218 -6.22 4.76 28.02
C ALA A 218 -5.42 4.60 26.72
N GLY A 219 -4.22 5.18 26.67
CA GLY A 219 -3.30 5.12 25.53
C GLY A 219 -2.42 6.36 25.40
N PRO A 220 -1.81 6.58 24.21
CA PRO A 220 -1.63 5.59 23.14
C PRO A 220 -0.63 4.48 23.53
N PHE A 221 -0.89 3.25 23.08
CA PHE A 221 0.00 2.09 23.19
C PHE A 221 0.59 1.73 21.81
N GLY A 222 1.84 1.23 21.78
CA GLY A 222 2.54 0.94 20.53
C GLY A 222 2.69 2.18 19.63
N ALA A 223 2.94 1.97 18.34
CA ALA A 223 3.07 3.05 17.34
C ALA A 223 1.85 3.16 16.39
N GLY A 224 0.74 2.47 16.69
CA GLY A 224 -0.47 2.46 15.85
C GLY A 224 -0.33 1.73 14.50
N ASN A 225 0.85 1.19 14.21
CA ASN A 225 1.15 0.39 13.03
C ASN A 225 0.52 -1.02 13.07
N ALA A 226 0.63 -1.75 11.96
CA ALA A 226 0.23 -3.13 11.75
C ALA A 226 0.46 -4.05 12.99
N ALA A 227 1.72 -4.30 13.31
CA ALA A 227 2.10 -5.16 14.44
C ALA A 227 1.60 -4.63 15.80
N SER A 228 1.63 -3.30 16.01
CA SER A 228 1.14 -2.68 17.24
C SER A 228 -0.33 -3.01 17.52
N ARG A 229 -1.18 -3.13 16.49
CA ARG A 229 -2.63 -3.41 16.60
C ARG A 229 -2.95 -4.83 17.07
N ARG A 230 -2.05 -5.79 16.80
CA ARG A 230 -2.20 -7.21 17.15
C ARG A 230 -1.49 -7.58 18.45
N ARG A 231 -0.56 -6.75 18.94
CA ARG A 231 0.15 -6.95 20.21
C ARG A 231 -0.80 -6.82 21.40
N HIS A 232 -0.58 -7.65 22.42
CA HIS A 232 -1.24 -7.55 23.72
C HIS A 232 -0.53 -6.54 24.64
N TYR A 233 -1.30 -5.77 25.41
CA TYR A 233 -0.78 -4.69 26.27
C TYR A 233 -1.31 -4.76 27.70
N ALA A 234 -0.67 -4.03 28.61
CA ALA A 234 -0.99 -4.04 30.04
C ALA A 234 -2.45 -3.65 30.36
N ALA A 235 -3.11 -2.85 29.53
CA ALA A 235 -4.52 -2.48 29.69
C ALA A 235 -5.50 -3.67 29.58
N GLU A 236 -5.11 -4.76 28.90
CA GLU A 236 -5.93 -5.97 28.76
C GLU A 236 -5.87 -6.90 29.99
N ARG A 237 -4.96 -6.63 30.95
CA ARG A 237 -4.78 -7.48 32.14
C ARG A 237 -5.92 -7.30 33.15
N PRO A 238 -6.22 -8.34 33.97
CA PRO A 238 -7.16 -8.23 35.09
C PRO A 238 -6.78 -7.13 36.08
N GLY A 239 -7.80 -6.43 36.58
CA GLY A 239 -7.67 -5.42 37.65
C GLY A 239 -7.72 -3.97 37.18
N PRO A 240 -7.66 -3.00 38.12
CA PRO A 240 -7.75 -1.58 37.83
C PRO A 240 -6.53 -1.09 37.04
N TRP A 241 -6.78 -0.21 36.06
CA TRP A 241 -5.69 0.48 35.35
C TRP A 241 -4.95 1.46 36.26
N PRO A 242 -3.59 1.41 36.32
CA PRO A 242 -2.81 2.46 36.98
C PRO A 242 -2.95 3.79 36.21
N PRO A 243 -2.74 4.95 36.85
CA PRO A 243 -2.82 6.25 36.16
C PRO A 243 -1.84 6.37 34.98
N VAL A 244 -0.67 5.76 35.10
CA VAL A 244 0.40 5.70 34.09
C VAL A 244 0.86 4.24 33.97
N PHE A 245 1.05 3.76 32.75
CA PHE A 245 1.53 2.40 32.47
C PHE A 245 3.07 2.39 32.34
N ALA A 246 3.67 1.20 32.18
CA ALA A 246 5.09 1.10 31.86
C ALA A 246 5.38 1.61 30.44
N ASP A 247 6.56 2.21 30.24
CA ASP A 247 7.02 2.70 28.94
C ASP A 247 7.05 1.61 27.87
N ASP A 248 6.65 1.95 26.64
CA ASP A 248 6.79 1.05 25.49
C ASP A 248 8.17 1.29 24.82
N PRO A 249 9.07 0.29 24.74
CA PRO A 249 10.40 0.47 24.15
C PRO A 249 10.41 1.03 22.72
N ILE A 250 9.31 0.84 21.99
CA ILE A 250 9.17 1.31 20.60
C ILE A 250 8.94 2.83 20.54
N ARG A 251 8.29 3.43 21.56
CA ARG A 251 7.80 4.82 21.55
C ARG A 251 8.58 5.74 22.51
N GLY A 252 8.47 7.05 22.32
CA GLY A 252 9.00 8.07 23.24
C GLY A 252 8.00 8.59 24.28
N THR A 253 6.73 8.18 24.21
CA THR A 253 5.64 8.63 25.10
C THR A 253 5.04 7.46 25.90
N THR A 254 4.86 7.68 27.20
CA THR A 254 4.32 6.69 28.14
C THR A 254 2.79 6.60 28.04
N PRO A 255 2.19 5.41 27.86
CA PRO A 255 0.74 5.25 27.87
C PRO A 255 0.17 5.60 29.25
N ARG A 256 -0.98 6.27 29.28
CA ARG A 256 -1.67 6.68 30.53
C ARG A 256 -3.18 6.53 30.43
N VAL A 257 -3.87 6.62 31.56
CA VAL A 257 -5.33 6.84 31.58
C VAL A 257 -5.58 8.29 31.18
N LEU A 258 -6.41 8.49 30.15
CA LEU A 258 -6.65 9.79 29.52
C LEU A 258 -7.86 10.49 30.15
N ARG A 259 -7.84 11.82 30.20
CA ARG A 259 -9.05 12.60 30.53
C ARG A 259 -10.06 12.34 29.41
N THR A 260 -11.23 11.80 29.75
CA THR A 260 -12.24 11.37 28.78
C THR A 260 -13.46 12.28 28.81
N ASP A 261 -13.83 12.84 27.66
CA ASP A 261 -15.10 13.54 27.47
C ASP A 261 -16.11 12.56 26.84
N GLN A 262 -17.34 12.50 27.35
CA GLN A 262 -18.38 11.61 26.82
C GLN A 262 -19.69 12.34 26.42
N PRO A 263 -19.65 13.22 25.40
CA PRO A 263 -20.86 13.84 24.86
C PRO A 263 -21.77 12.79 24.18
N ARG A 264 -23.01 12.68 24.65
CA ARG A 264 -24.02 11.73 24.14
C ARG A 264 -23.54 10.28 24.24
N CYS A 265 -23.35 9.56 23.13
CA CYS A 265 -22.94 8.14 23.14
C CYS A 265 -21.43 7.95 22.93
N HIS A 266 -20.72 9.02 22.55
CA HIS A 266 -19.34 8.95 22.07
C HIS A 266 -18.40 9.34 23.20
N ALA A 267 -17.48 8.45 23.56
CA ALA A 267 -16.37 8.73 24.46
C ALA A 267 -15.14 9.06 23.62
N THR A 268 -14.43 10.13 23.95
CA THR A 268 -13.23 10.59 23.25
C THR A 268 -12.23 11.19 24.23
N ALA A 269 -10.93 11.18 23.90
CA ALA A 269 -9.93 11.87 24.69
C ALA A 269 -10.22 13.38 24.70
N ALA A 270 -10.16 13.99 25.89
CA ALA A 270 -10.33 15.43 26.07
C ALA A 270 -9.05 16.20 25.66
N GLU A 271 -7.88 15.59 25.90
CA GLU A 271 -6.56 16.04 25.44
C GLU A 271 -6.31 15.72 23.94
N GLU A 272 -5.25 16.27 23.35
CA GLU A 272 -4.75 15.86 22.03
C GLU A 272 -3.90 14.59 22.19
N THR A 273 -4.04 13.63 21.27
CA THR A 273 -3.36 12.33 21.35
C THR A 273 -2.53 12.04 20.10
N GLU A 274 -1.39 11.38 20.28
CA GLU A 274 -0.60 10.87 19.16
C GLU A 274 -1.21 9.55 18.63
N ALA A 275 -1.03 9.26 17.34
CA ALA A 275 -1.53 8.03 16.72
C ALA A 275 -1.01 6.75 17.43
N GLY A 276 -1.89 5.81 17.76
CA GLY A 276 -1.56 4.62 18.54
C GLY A 276 -2.72 3.64 18.68
N VAL A 277 -2.53 2.60 19.51
CA VAL A 277 -3.62 1.72 19.97
C VAL A 277 -4.19 2.28 21.26
N PHE A 278 -5.50 2.35 21.38
CA PHE A 278 -6.18 2.86 22.58
C PHE A 278 -7.04 1.77 23.20
N TYR A 279 -7.43 1.97 24.46
CA TYR A 279 -8.37 1.10 25.15
C TYR A 279 -9.52 1.91 25.73
N ALA A 280 -10.73 1.36 25.65
CA ALA A 280 -11.89 1.83 26.41
C ALA A 280 -12.27 0.81 27.49
N GLU A 281 -12.60 1.28 28.68
CA GLU A 281 -13.09 0.47 29.80
C GLU A 281 -14.43 0.99 30.32
N THR A 282 -15.33 0.06 30.65
CA THR A 282 -16.56 0.31 31.41
C THR A 282 -16.95 -0.97 32.16
N PHE A 283 -17.92 -0.86 33.06
CA PHE A 283 -18.51 -2.00 33.76
C PHE A 283 -20.02 -1.99 33.55
N PHE A 284 -20.64 -3.17 33.54
CA PHE A 284 -22.10 -3.27 33.53
C PHE A 284 -22.60 -4.33 34.53
N THR A 285 -23.80 -4.14 35.06
CA THR A 285 -24.44 -5.07 35.98
C THR A 285 -25.68 -5.69 35.35
N ALA A 286 -25.72 -7.02 35.31
CA ALA A 286 -26.84 -7.83 34.89
C ALA A 286 -27.59 -8.36 36.12
N ALA A 287 -28.90 -8.10 36.20
CA ALA A 287 -29.74 -8.51 37.34
C ALA A 287 -30.06 -10.02 37.36
N GLU A 288 -29.95 -10.68 36.20
CA GLU A 288 -30.21 -12.08 35.90
C GLU A 288 -29.27 -12.56 34.77
N GLU A 289 -29.36 -13.84 34.36
CA GLU A 289 -28.62 -14.29 33.17
C GLU A 289 -29.12 -13.54 31.92
N THR A 290 -28.24 -12.84 31.22
CA THR A 290 -28.59 -11.91 30.13
C THR A 290 -27.89 -12.27 28.82
N ASP A 291 -28.67 -12.47 27.75
CA ASP A 291 -28.21 -12.51 26.35
C ASP A 291 -28.20 -11.10 25.76
N LEU A 292 -27.01 -10.60 25.41
CA LEU A 292 -26.80 -9.24 24.92
C LEU A 292 -25.70 -9.16 23.86
N ILE A 293 -25.77 -8.10 23.05
CA ILE A 293 -24.74 -7.68 22.11
C ILE A 293 -23.95 -6.54 22.77
N VAL A 294 -22.63 -6.70 22.85
CA VAL A 294 -21.68 -5.63 23.16
C VAL A 294 -21.17 -5.08 21.82
N ALA A 295 -21.65 -3.91 21.40
CA ALA A 295 -21.26 -3.27 20.14
C ALA A 295 -20.34 -2.08 20.40
N ALA A 296 -19.15 -2.09 19.80
CA ALA A 296 -18.09 -1.12 20.07
C ALA A 296 -17.49 -0.59 18.76
N GLN A 297 -17.77 0.67 18.41
CA GLN A 297 -17.31 1.26 17.16
C GLN A 297 -15.78 1.41 17.15
N GLY A 298 -15.14 0.94 16.07
CA GLY A 298 -13.68 0.97 15.93
C GLY A 298 -12.93 -0.16 16.67
N ALA A 299 -13.62 -1.09 17.32
CA ALA A 299 -13.01 -2.16 18.10
C ALA A 299 -12.13 -3.11 17.27
N LEU A 300 -10.89 -3.32 17.69
CA LEU A 300 -10.00 -4.40 17.25
C LEU A 300 -10.18 -5.67 18.08
N ALA A 301 -10.56 -5.53 19.35
CA ALA A 301 -10.91 -6.64 20.23
C ALA A 301 -11.85 -6.14 21.33
N VAL A 302 -12.67 -7.05 21.87
CA VAL A 302 -13.51 -6.83 23.05
C VAL A 302 -13.27 -7.97 24.02
N PHE A 303 -13.04 -7.61 25.29
CA PHE A 303 -12.81 -8.52 26.40
C PHE A 303 -13.94 -8.33 27.43
N ILE A 304 -14.48 -9.45 27.94
CA ILE A 304 -15.49 -9.46 28.99
C ILE A 304 -14.96 -10.33 30.12
N ASN A 305 -14.86 -9.76 31.33
CA ASN A 305 -14.24 -10.42 32.49
C ASN A 305 -12.84 -10.98 32.11
N ASP A 306 -12.03 -10.12 31.49
CA ASP A 306 -10.65 -10.36 31.03
C ASP A 306 -10.46 -11.47 29.98
N ALA A 307 -11.54 -12.11 29.53
CA ALA A 307 -11.52 -13.07 28.42
C ALA A 307 -11.93 -12.41 27.09
N PRO A 308 -11.22 -12.66 25.97
CA PRO A 308 -11.62 -12.12 24.67
C PRO A 308 -12.93 -12.74 24.17
N VAL A 309 -13.90 -11.89 23.81
CA VAL A 309 -15.17 -12.28 23.18
C VAL A 309 -15.26 -11.85 21.72
N LEU A 310 -14.43 -10.88 21.32
CA LEU A 310 -14.23 -10.43 19.95
C LEU A 310 -12.73 -10.25 19.72
N ASP A 311 -12.21 -10.78 18.63
CA ASP A 311 -10.94 -10.37 18.04
C ASP A 311 -11.15 -10.16 16.54
N ARG A 312 -10.63 -9.04 16.02
CA ARG A 312 -10.80 -8.58 14.65
C ARG A 312 -9.43 -8.45 14.00
N ASP A 313 -8.89 -9.57 13.56
CA ASP A 313 -7.67 -9.62 12.77
C ASP A 313 -7.93 -9.02 11.38
N LEU A 314 -7.35 -7.86 11.10
CA LEU A 314 -7.56 -7.12 9.83
C LEU A 314 -7.06 -7.88 8.58
N ARG A 315 -6.35 -9.01 8.76
CA ARG A 315 -5.95 -9.94 7.69
C ARG A 315 -7.09 -10.88 7.26
N GLU A 316 -8.15 -10.99 8.05
CA GLU A 316 -9.38 -11.67 7.67
C GLU A 316 -10.15 -10.82 6.65
N TRP A 317 -10.53 -11.44 5.54
CA TRP A 317 -11.29 -10.77 4.49
C TRP A 317 -12.72 -10.46 4.95
N GLY A 318 -13.16 -9.21 4.75
CA GLY A 318 -14.48 -8.73 5.15
C GLY A 318 -14.73 -8.66 6.67
N VAL A 319 -13.67 -8.55 7.48
CA VAL A 319 -13.80 -8.58 8.95
C VAL A 319 -14.40 -7.30 9.56
N TRP A 320 -14.48 -6.19 8.82
CA TRP A 320 -14.86 -4.88 9.38
C TRP A 320 -16.26 -4.85 10.02
N GLN A 321 -17.20 -5.61 9.46
CA GLN A 321 -18.56 -5.79 9.99
C GLN A 321 -18.61 -6.39 11.42
N ARG A 322 -17.53 -7.06 11.86
CA ARG A 322 -17.41 -7.69 13.19
C ARG A 322 -16.96 -6.69 14.26
N PHE A 323 -17.82 -5.72 14.59
CA PHE A 323 -17.57 -4.74 15.67
C PHE A 323 -18.48 -4.93 16.89
N GLY A 324 -19.26 -6.01 16.93
CA GLY A 324 -20.05 -6.39 18.10
C GLY A 324 -20.02 -7.89 18.37
N ALA A 325 -20.05 -8.27 19.64
CA ALA A 325 -20.10 -9.68 20.07
C ALA A 325 -21.41 -9.95 20.80
N ARG A 326 -22.09 -11.05 20.43
CA ARG A 326 -23.24 -11.57 21.18
C ARG A 326 -22.73 -12.52 22.26
N ILE A 327 -23.12 -12.26 23.49
CA ILE A 327 -22.66 -12.98 24.67
C ILE A 327 -23.83 -13.29 25.60
N VAL A 328 -23.69 -14.37 26.36
CA VAL A 328 -24.50 -14.62 27.56
C VAL A 328 -23.62 -14.46 28.79
N VAL A 329 -24.08 -13.66 29.74
CA VAL A 329 -23.43 -13.46 31.04
C VAL A 329 -24.37 -13.87 32.17
N PRO A 330 -23.84 -14.48 33.25
CA PRO A 330 -24.64 -14.76 34.45
C PRO A 330 -25.04 -13.46 35.16
N LYS A 331 -25.91 -13.57 36.16
CA LYS A 331 -26.17 -12.47 37.09
C LYS A 331 -24.87 -11.99 37.75
N GLY A 332 -24.61 -10.68 37.71
CA GLY A 332 -23.42 -10.10 38.34
C GLY A 332 -23.00 -8.76 37.73
N ARG A 333 -21.86 -8.25 38.18
CA ARG A 333 -21.15 -7.11 37.57
C ARG A 333 -20.03 -7.62 36.69
N HIS A 334 -19.87 -7.05 35.52
CA HIS A 334 -18.97 -7.51 34.46
C HIS A 334 -18.06 -6.36 34.02
N ARG A 335 -16.79 -6.68 33.78
CA ARG A 335 -15.81 -5.75 33.22
C ARG A 335 -15.81 -5.84 31.70
N VAL A 336 -15.76 -4.71 31.02
CA VAL A 336 -15.61 -4.63 29.56
C VAL A 336 -14.38 -3.82 29.22
N VAL A 337 -13.47 -4.39 28.45
CA VAL A 337 -12.32 -3.69 27.85
C VAL A 337 -12.40 -3.81 26.34
N VAL A 338 -12.18 -2.72 25.62
CA VAL A 338 -12.21 -2.67 24.15
C VAL A 338 -10.88 -2.12 23.65
N ARG A 339 -10.19 -2.85 22.77
CA ARG A 339 -9.00 -2.37 22.04
C ARG A 339 -9.44 -1.58 20.81
N LEU A 340 -8.88 -0.40 20.57
CA LEU A 340 -9.35 0.57 19.56
C LEU A 340 -8.22 1.04 18.63
N LEU A 341 -8.60 1.42 17.41
CA LEU A 341 -7.72 2.06 16.40
C LEU A 341 -7.47 3.56 16.62
N GLY A 342 -8.22 4.20 17.52
CA GLY A 342 -8.17 5.64 17.77
C GLY A 342 -8.70 5.99 19.16
N ASP A 343 -8.57 7.26 19.54
CA ASP A 343 -8.83 7.78 20.89
C ASP A 343 -10.31 8.06 21.19
N GLY A 344 -11.22 7.42 20.47
CA GLY A 344 -12.65 7.54 20.71
C GLY A 344 -13.46 6.34 20.20
N THR A 345 -14.62 6.11 20.81
CA THR A 345 -15.53 5.00 20.47
C THR A 345 -16.98 5.32 20.85
N THR A 346 -17.92 4.56 20.30
CA THR A 346 -19.26 4.41 20.88
C THR A 346 -19.40 2.98 21.38
N LEU A 347 -19.84 2.80 22.62
CA LEU A 347 -20.02 1.49 23.24
C LEU A 347 -21.49 1.34 23.65
N ARG A 348 -22.15 0.32 23.11
CA ARG A 348 -23.59 0.07 23.31
C ARG A 348 -23.84 -1.36 23.80
N PHE A 349 -24.78 -1.51 24.74
CA PHE A 349 -25.31 -2.79 25.21
C PHE A 349 -26.73 -2.97 24.68
N LEU A 350 -26.90 -3.90 23.74
CA LEU A 350 -28.16 -4.13 23.02
C LEU A 350 -28.65 -5.56 23.23
N ARG A 351 -29.93 -5.81 23.00
CA ARG A 351 -30.51 -7.14 22.83
C ARG A 351 -30.27 -7.62 21.39
N PRO A 352 -30.37 -8.93 21.10
CA PRO A 352 -30.31 -9.44 19.72
C PRO A 352 -31.36 -8.81 18.77
N ASP A 353 -32.47 -8.33 19.33
CA ASP A 353 -33.55 -7.63 18.62
C ASP A 353 -33.28 -6.12 18.39
N GLY A 354 -32.14 -5.59 18.84
CA GLY A 354 -31.73 -4.19 18.65
C GLY A 354 -32.14 -3.20 19.73
N ARG A 355 -33.02 -3.58 20.65
CA ARG A 355 -33.40 -2.71 21.78
C ARG A 355 -32.28 -2.63 22.82
N PRO A 356 -32.23 -1.57 23.66
CA PRO A 356 -31.28 -1.52 24.78
C PRO A 356 -31.37 -2.76 25.69
N ALA A 357 -30.21 -3.26 26.14
CA ALA A 357 -30.15 -4.31 27.15
C ALA A 357 -30.56 -3.76 28.53
N ALA A 358 -31.18 -4.60 29.36
CA ALA A 358 -31.62 -4.23 30.71
C ALA A 358 -30.46 -4.29 31.73
N VAL A 359 -29.40 -3.52 31.47
CA VAL A 359 -28.18 -3.46 32.29
C VAL A 359 -27.92 -2.03 32.76
N THR A 360 -27.33 -1.88 33.95
CA THR A 360 -26.82 -0.59 34.44
C THR A 360 -25.31 -0.53 34.26
N THR A 361 -24.76 0.64 33.95
CA THR A 361 -23.31 0.81 33.69
C THR A 361 -22.65 1.72 34.71
N ASP A 362 -21.37 1.47 34.97
CA ASP A 362 -20.52 2.29 35.83
C ASP A 362 -19.05 2.26 35.36
N GLY A 363 -18.20 3.13 35.92
CA GLY A 363 -16.78 3.22 35.59
C GLY A 363 -15.87 3.18 36.82
N ASP A 364 -16.29 2.50 37.89
CA ASP A 364 -15.54 2.37 39.13
C ASP A 364 -14.62 1.13 39.09
N PRO A 365 -13.31 1.29 38.88
CA PRO A 365 -12.42 0.14 38.68
C PRO A 365 -12.09 -0.61 39.98
N GLU A 366 -12.40 -0.05 41.15
CA GLU A 366 -12.09 -0.64 42.46
C GLU A 366 -13.15 -1.64 42.91
N LYS A 367 -14.38 -1.55 42.36
CA LYS A 367 -15.43 -2.54 42.63
C LYS A 367 -15.09 -3.88 41.99
N ALA A 368 -15.36 -4.95 42.74
CA ALA A 368 -15.30 -6.32 42.22
C ALA A 368 -16.21 -6.53 41.00
N TYR A 369 -15.80 -7.44 40.13
CA TYR A 369 -16.56 -7.95 38.99
C TYR A 369 -16.43 -9.48 38.94
N SER A 370 -17.29 -10.11 38.17
CA SER A 370 -17.32 -11.57 38.00
C SER A 370 -16.04 -12.04 37.31
N SER A 371 -15.43 -13.11 37.83
CA SER A 371 -14.35 -13.84 37.17
C SER A 371 -14.86 -14.94 36.23
N VAL A 372 -16.18 -15.15 36.13
CA VAL A 372 -16.78 -16.12 35.22
C VAL A 372 -16.72 -15.57 33.79
N PRO A 373 -16.06 -16.25 32.83
CA PRO A 373 -16.03 -15.81 31.44
C PRO A 373 -17.43 -15.76 30.82
N ALA A 374 -17.65 -14.80 29.92
CA ALA A 374 -18.89 -14.73 29.16
C ALA A 374 -18.99 -15.89 28.13
N ARG A 375 -20.18 -16.45 27.95
CA ARG A 375 -20.44 -17.46 26.91
C ARG A 375 -20.70 -16.77 25.58
N VAL A 376 -19.71 -16.80 24.69
CA VAL A 376 -19.80 -16.23 23.33
C VAL A 376 -20.80 -17.04 22.49
N LEU A 377 -21.66 -16.35 21.75
CA LEU A 377 -22.62 -16.93 20.79
C LEU A 377 -22.16 -16.68 19.35
N ALA A 378 -22.95 -17.12 18.37
CA ALA A 378 -22.74 -16.75 16.97
C ALA A 378 -22.74 -15.22 16.80
N ASP A 379 -21.94 -14.75 15.84
CA ASP A 379 -21.77 -13.32 15.54
C ASP A 379 -23.13 -12.67 15.25
N PRO A 380 -23.47 -11.52 15.88
CA PRO A 380 -24.78 -10.91 15.70
C PRO A 380 -24.96 -10.23 14.34
N ASN A 381 -23.91 -10.06 13.53
CA ASN A 381 -24.03 -9.44 12.22
C ASN A 381 -24.57 -10.44 11.18
N PRO A 382 -25.72 -10.17 10.52
CA PRO A 382 -26.41 -11.17 9.71
C PRO A 382 -25.65 -11.62 8.44
N ILE A 383 -24.59 -10.90 8.01
CA ILE A 383 -23.73 -11.33 6.89
C ILE A 383 -22.47 -12.09 7.31
N ASP A 384 -22.16 -12.22 8.61
CA ASP A 384 -20.91 -12.83 9.06
C ASP A 384 -20.69 -14.25 8.53
N ALA A 385 -21.73 -15.09 8.58
CA ALA A 385 -21.66 -16.46 8.06
C ALA A 385 -21.41 -16.52 6.54
N ILE A 386 -21.88 -15.54 5.77
CA ILE A 386 -21.65 -15.44 4.31
C ILE A 386 -20.20 -15.02 4.04
N VAL A 387 -19.72 -13.99 4.75
CA VAL A 387 -18.36 -13.47 4.60
C VAL A 387 -17.31 -14.52 5.02
N ARG A 388 -17.52 -15.23 6.14
CA ARG A 388 -16.63 -16.32 6.58
C ARG A 388 -16.60 -17.51 5.64
N ARG A 389 -17.74 -17.86 5.01
CA ARG A 389 -17.81 -18.85 3.91
C ARG A 389 -17.16 -18.34 2.62
N ARG A 390 -16.86 -17.05 2.54
CA ARG A 390 -16.29 -16.35 1.37
C ARG A 390 -17.14 -16.46 0.10
N GLY A 391 -18.47 -16.48 0.27
CA GLY A 391 -19.41 -16.62 -0.82
C GLY A 391 -20.79 -17.10 -0.36
N GLU A 392 -21.77 -16.91 -1.23
CA GLU A 392 -23.15 -17.39 -1.07
C GLU A 392 -23.64 -17.99 -2.39
N LYS A 393 -24.40 -19.08 -2.32
CA LYS A 393 -24.87 -19.82 -3.51
C LYS A 393 -26.26 -19.39 -3.97
N ASP A 394 -27.09 -18.91 -3.04
CA ASP A 394 -28.37 -18.27 -3.37
C ASP A 394 -28.08 -16.83 -3.84
N GLY A 395 -28.30 -16.56 -5.12
CA GLY A 395 -27.99 -15.26 -5.72
C GLY A 395 -28.78 -14.09 -5.13
N LEU A 396 -29.99 -14.32 -4.61
CA LEU A 396 -30.76 -13.26 -3.94
C LEU A 396 -30.14 -12.91 -2.59
N ARG A 397 -29.70 -13.91 -1.82
CA ARG A 397 -28.97 -13.69 -0.56
C ARG A 397 -27.64 -12.98 -0.83
N ALA A 398 -26.90 -13.40 -1.86
CA ALA A 398 -25.64 -12.78 -2.27
C ALA A 398 -25.82 -11.29 -2.62
N PHE A 399 -26.88 -10.94 -3.35
CA PHE A 399 -27.22 -9.56 -3.70
C PHE A 399 -27.47 -8.66 -2.49
N PHE A 400 -28.33 -9.09 -1.56
CA PHE A 400 -28.62 -8.28 -0.36
C PHE A 400 -27.42 -8.23 0.60
N ALA A 401 -26.66 -9.33 0.73
CA ALA A 401 -25.43 -9.36 1.53
C ALA A 401 -24.35 -8.44 0.95
N ALA A 402 -24.19 -8.39 -0.38
CA ALA A 402 -23.28 -7.45 -1.04
C ALA A 402 -23.65 -6.00 -0.75
N TYR A 403 -24.94 -5.65 -0.81
CA TYR A 403 -25.38 -4.29 -0.51
C TYR A 403 -25.08 -3.86 0.93
N VAL A 404 -25.37 -4.70 1.92
CA VAL A 404 -25.07 -4.33 3.31
C VAL A 404 -23.57 -4.42 3.64
N ALA A 405 -22.78 -5.20 2.90
CA ALA A 405 -21.32 -5.11 2.96
C ALA A 405 -20.79 -3.76 2.45
N HIS A 406 -21.38 -3.21 1.38
CA HIS A 406 -21.11 -1.85 0.91
C HIS A 406 -21.49 -0.77 1.95
N VAL A 407 -22.60 -0.94 2.68
CA VAL A 407 -22.97 -0.05 3.81
C VAL A 407 -21.90 -0.03 4.91
N GLU A 408 -21.22 -1.15 5.16
CA GLU A 408 -20.05 -1.26 6.07
C GLU A 408 -18.72 -0.83 5.41
N SER A 409 -18.76 -0.17 4.24
CA SER A 409 -17.58 0.25 3.44
C SER A 409 -16.67 -0.91 2.99
N MET A 410 -17.21 -2.11 2.81
CA MET A 410 -16.48 -3.30 2.35
C MET A 410 -16.76 -3.58 0.86
N ASP A 411 -16.39 -2.64 -0.02
CA ASP A 411 -16.71 -2.72 -1.45
C ASP A 411 -16.03 -3.87 -2.19
N ASP A 412 -14.89 -4.37 -1.71
CA ASP A 412 -14.26 -5.59 -2.23
C ASP A 412 -15.06 -6.85 -1.88
N VAL A 413 -15.66 -6.89 -0.68
CA VAL A 413 -16.61 -7.93 -0.27
C VAL A 413 -17.89 -7.85 -1.10
N ALA A 414 -18.45 -6.65 -1.25
CA ALA A 414 -19.65 -6.43 -2.06
C ALA A 414 -19.44 -6.85 -3.51
N ALA A 415 -18.31 -6.45 -4.13
CA ALA A 415 -17.95 -6.84 -5.49
C ALA A 415 -17.78 -8.36 -5.64
N ALA A 416 -17.07 -9.03 -4.73
CA ALA A 416 -16.84 -10.47 -4.81
C ALA A 416 -18.10 -11.32 -4.56
N LEU A 417 -19.00 -10.88 -3.67
CA LEU A 417 -20.30 -11.54 -3.46
C LEU A 417 -21.22 -11.39 -4.68
N LEU A 418 -21.14 -10.26 -5.40
CA LEU A 418 -21.96 -10.01 -6.58
C LEU A 418 -21.37 -10.56 -7.89
N GLU A 419 -20.07 -10.85 -7.93
CA GLU A 419 -19.33 -11.32 -9.11
C GLU A 419 -20.03 -12.46 -9.88
N PRO A 420 -20.57 -13.51 -9.23
CA PRO A 420 -21.29 -14.59 -9.92
C PRO A 420 -22.58 -14.15 -10.64
N LEU A 421 -23.15 -13.00 -10.26
CA LEU A 421 -24.38 -12.46 -10.84
C LEU A 421 -24.09 -11.47 -11.98
N VAL A 422 -22.92 -10.82 -11.98
CA VAL A 422 -22.57 -9.77 -12.95
C VAL A 422 -21.59 -10.20 -14.03
N LEU A 423 -20.76 -11.22 -13.80
CA LEU A 423 -19.88 -11.76 -14.85
C LEU A 423 -20.61 -12.46 -16.02
N PRO A 424 -21.68 -13.26 -15.80
CA PRO A 424 -22.38 -13.92 -16.91
C PRO A 424 -22.87 -12.93 -17.96
N GLU A 425 -22.79 -13.28 -19.25
CA GLU A 425 -23.22 -12.37 -20.33
C GLU A 425 -24.70 -11.97 -20.20
N ASP A 426 -25.53 -12.89 -19.70
CA ASP A 426 -26.96 -12.78 -19.41
C ASP A 426 -27.28 -12.25 -17.99
N ALA A 427 -26.32 -11.60 -17.32
CA ALA A 427 -26.56 -10.86 -16.08
C ALA A 427 -27.72 -9.86 -16.20
N ALA A 428 -28.58 -9.83 -15.17
CA ALA A 428 -29.74 -8.95 -15.11
C ALA A 428 -29.38 -7.48 -14.79
N GLY A 429 -30.24 -6.55 -15.21
CA GLY A 429 -29.97 -5.11 -15.17
C GLY A 429 -29.64 -4.57 -13.77
N ILE A 430 -30.44 -4.89 -12.76
CA ILE A 430 -30.27 -4.34 -11.40
C ILE A 430 -29.05 -4.95 -10.69
N ALA A 431 -28.69 -6.19 -10.97
CA ALA A 431 -27.41 -6.76 -10.51
C ALA A 431 -26.22 -6.01 -11.10
N LEU A 432 -26.24 -5.67 -12.40
CA LEU A 432 -25.20 -4.86 -13.03
C LEU A 432 -25.14 -3.42 -12.46
N GLU A 433 -26.30 -2.84 -12.13
CA GLU A 433 -26.42 -1.50 -11.52
C GLU A 433 -25.72 -1.41 -10.15
N LEU A 434 -25.90 -2.42 -9.28
CA LEU A 434 -25.21 -2.49 -7.99
C LEU A 434 -23.75 -2.95 -8.13
N GLY A 435 -23.42 -3.87 -9.05
CA GLY A 435 -22.04 -4.27 -9.28
C GLY A 435 -21.17 -3.08 -9.70
N ALA A 436 -21.73 -2.18 -10.51
CA ALA A 436 -21.07 -0.94 -10.89
C ALA A 436 -20.90 0.06 -9.73
N LEU A 437 -21.71 0.00 -8.67
CA LEU A 437 -21.54 0.82 -7.46
C LEU A 437 -20.28 0.41 -6.69
N TYR A 438 -20.09 -0.91 -6.50
CA TYR A 438 -18.97 -1.46 -5.74
C TYR A 438 -17.63 -1.37 -6.49
N ALA A 439 -17.67 -1.44 -7.82
CA ALA A 439 -16.47 -1.42 -8.68
C ALA A 439 -15.54 -0.22 -8.47
N ARG A 440 -16.06 0.93 -8.00
CA ARG A 440 -15.25 2.13 -7.72
C ARG A 440 -14.51 2.07 -6.38
N GLY A 441 -15.06 1.37 -5.38
CA GLY A 441 -14.46 1.23 -4.06
C GLY A 441 -13.64 -0.04 -3.85
N ASP A 442 -13.81 -1.06 -4.71
CA ASP A 442 -13.09 -2.34 -4.64
C ASP A 442 -11.56 -2.15 -4.57
N THR A 443 -11.01 -2.33 -3.36
CA THR A 443 -9.61 -2.01 -3.06
C THR A 443 -8.60 -2.97 -3.70
N ALA A 444 -9.07 -4.11 -4.21
CA ALA A 444 -8.24 -5.14 -4.84
C ALA A 444 -7.79 -4.76 -6.26
N TYR A 445 -8.41 -3.77 -6.90
CA TYR A 445 -8.01 -3.23 -8.21
C TYR A 445 -7.26 -1.89 -8.10
N PRO A 446 -6.38 -1.54 -9.05
CA PRO A 446 -5.88 -0.17 -9.21
C PRO A 446 -6.95 0.76 -9.78
N ASP A 447 -6.83 2.07 -9.57
CA ASP A 447 -7.91 3.04 -9.83
C ASP A 447 -8.32 3.17 -11.30
N ASP A 448 -7.42 2.88 -12.25
CA ASP A 448 -7.71 2.84 -13.68
C ASP A 448 -8.58 1.62 -14.05
N ALA A 449 -8.33 0.47 -13.42
CA ALA A 449 -9.12 -0.73 -13.59
C ALA A 449 -10.50 -0.57 -12.93
N LYS A 450 -10.58 0.05 -11.75
CA LYS A 450 -11.85 0.39 -11.08
C LYS A 450 -12.79 1.20 -11.99
N ARG A 451 -12.30 2.30 -12.58
CA ARG A 451 -13.11 3.15 -13.48
C ARG A 451 -13.51 2.43 -14.77
N ARG A 452 -12.64 1.55 -15.32
CA ARG A 452 -12.97 0.70 -16.48
C ARG A 452 -14.05 -0.34 -16.15
N ASN A 453 -13.95 -1.00 -14.99
CA ASN A 453 -14.91 -2.00 -14.52
C ASN A 453 -16.28 -1.36 -14.24
N GLU A 454 -16.30 -0.22 -13.52
CA GLU A 454 -17.49 0.61 -13.30
C GLU A 454 -18.17 0.94 -14.63
N ARG A 455 -17.46 1.58 -15.58
CA ARG A 455 -18.00 1.93 -16.90
C ARG A 455 -18.54 0.71 -17.65
N GLY A 456 -17.83 -0.41 -17.64
CA GLY A 456 -18.25 -1.64 -18.32
C GLY A 456 -19.56 -2.21 -17.77
N LEU A 457 -19.71 -2.21 -16.43
CA LEU A 457 -20.93 -2.65 -15.76
C LEU A 457 -22.09 -1.67 -15.98
N ARG A 458 -21.86 -0.35 -15.85
CA ARG A 458 -22.87 0.69 -16.19
C ARG A 458 -23.37 0.56 -17.64
N THR A 459 -22.46 0.32 -18.58
CA THR A 459 -22.79 0.14 -20.01
C THR A 459 -23.70 -1.06 -20.22
N ARG A 460 -23.41 -2.20 -19.56
CA ARG A 460 -24.22 -3.42 -19.64
C ARG A 460 -25.57 -3.25 -18.93
N ALA A 461 -25.60 -2.58 -17.77
CA ALA A 461 -26.83 -2.28 -17.03
C ALA A 461 -27.83 -1.50 -17.90
N ALA A 462 -27.41 -0.35 -18.43
CA ALA A 462 -28.25 0.50 -19.29
C ALA A 462 -28.70 -0.18 -20.60
N ALA A 463 -27.93 -1.14 -21.11
CA ALA A 463 -28.32 -1.93 -22.30
C ALA A 463 -29.30 -3.07 -21.97
N ARG A 464 -29.17 -3.71 -20.79
CA ARG A 464 -30.08 -4.76 -20.31
C ARG A 464 -31.42 -4.18 -19.85
N ASP A 465 -31.38 -3.01 -19.22
CA ASP A 465 -32.55 -2.32 -18.71
C ASP A 465 -32.41 -0.79 -18.93
N PRO A 466 -33.04 -0.25 -20.00
CA PRO A 466 -33.03 1.18 -20.29
C PRO A 466 -33.74 2.05 -19.23
N GLY A 467 -34.47 1.45 -18.27
CA GLY A 467 -35.14 2.16 -17.19
C GLY A 467 -34.19 2.58 -16.05
N LEU A 468 -32.96 2.05 -16.03
CA LEU A 468 -31.96 2.34 -15.02
C LEU A 468 -31.36 3.73 -15.22
N TRP A 469 -31.97 4.71 -14.56
CA TRP A 469 -31.64 6.13 -14.70
C TRP A 469 -30.20 6.45 -14.27
N TYR A 470 -29.69 5.81 -13.22
CA TYR A 470 -28.39 6.13 -12.63
C TYR A 470 -27.25 5.75 -13.60
N SER A 471 -27.23 4.52 -14.14
CA SER A 471 -26.26 4.15 -15.18
C SER A 471 -26.32 5.06 -16.40
N ARG A 472 -27.52 5.45 -16.87
CA ARG A 472 -27.65 6.35 -18.02
C ARG A 472 -27.11 7.76 -17.72
N ALA A 473 -27.38 8.30 -16.53
CA ALA A 473 -26.86 9.60 -16.09
C ALA A 473 -25.33 9.57 -15.91
N TRP A 474 -24.79 8.52 -15.29
CA TRP A 474 -23.36 8.31 -15.12
C TRP A 474 -22.63 8.26 -16.46
N LEU A 475 -23.15 7.48 -17.44
CA LEU A 475 -22.54 7.35 -18.76
C LEU A 475 -22.59 8.65 -19.58
N ALA A 476 -23.64 9.45 -19.41
CA ALA A 476 -23.71 10.79 -19.99
C ALA A 476 -22.59 11.70 -19.43
N ILE A 477 -22.39 11.70 -18.12
CA ILE A 477 -21.33 12.48 -17.46
C ILE A 477 -19.94 12.01 -17.89
N ASP A 478 -19.65 10.70 -17.84
CA ASP A 478 -18.36 10.11 -18.27
C ASP A 478 -18.05 10.40 -19.75
N SER A 479 -19.07 10.39 -20.62
CA SER A 479 -18.91 10.80 -22.03
C SER A 479 -18.60 12.29 -22.17
N GLY A 480 -19.24 13.17 -21.38
CA GLY A 480 -18.94 14.61 -21.38
C GLY A 480 -17.55 14.93 -20.83
N GLU A 481 -17.06 14.16 -19.86
CA GLU A 481 -15.68 14.28 -19.35
C GLU A 481 -14.64 13.89 -20.40
N GLN A 482 -14.97 12.96 -21.29
CA GLN A 482 -14.07 12.47 -22.35
C GLN A 482 -14.15 13.26 -23.66
N ARG A 483 -15.31 13.85 -23.99
CA ARG A 483 -15.57 14.49 -25.30
C ARG A 483 -15.85 15.99 -25.23
N GLY A 484 -15.96 16.54 -24.03
CA GLY A 484 -16.33 17.95 -23.78
C GLY A 484 -17.72 18.06 -23.16
N GLY A 485 -17.86 18.93 -22.16
CA GLY A 485 -19.04 18.98 -21.29
C GLY A 485 -20.37 19.22 -22.02
N VAL A 486 -20.36 19.93 -23.16
CA VAL A 486 -21.58 20.20 -23.95
C VAL A 486 -22.27 18.92 -24.43
N GLU A 487 -21.49 17.87 -24.76
CA GLU A 487 -22.02 16.57 -25.21
C GLU A 487 -22.91 15.88 -24.16
N ALA A 488 -22.68 16.16 -22.87
CA ALA A 488 -23.48 15.59 -21.77
C ALA A 488 -24.79 16.33 -21.51
N VAL A 489 -24.96 17.56 -22.03
CA VAL A 489 -26.14 18.40 -21.74
C VAL A 489 -27.42 17.79 -22.29
N VAL A 490 -27.43 17.41 -23.58
CA VAL A 490 -28.65 16.90 -24.23
C VAL A 490 -29.09 15.55 -23.63
N PRO A 491 -28.21 14.56 -23.39
CA PRO A 491 -28.59 13.32 -22.69
C PRO A 491 -29.10 13.54 -21.26
N LEU A 492 -28.43 14.39 -20.46
CA LEU A 492 -28.87 14.66 -19.08
C LEU A 492 -30.19 15.44 -19.03
N LEU A 493 -30.43 16.37 -19.96
CA LEU A 493 -31.71 17.08 -20.08
C LEU A 493 -32.85 16.13 -20.48
N ALA A 494 -32.59 15.17 -21.36
CA ALA A 494 -33.56 14.13 -21.70
C ALA A 494 -33.88 13.25 -20.49
N LEU A 495 -32.86 12.79 -19.76
CA LEU A 495 -33.03 12.01 -18.53
C LEU A 495 -33.78 12.77 -17.44
N SER A 496 -33.51 14.07 -17.26
CA SER A 496 -34.19 14.93 -16.27
C SER A 496 -35.69 15.07 -16.56
N ARG A 497 -36.10 14.99 -17.84
CA ARG A 497 -37.51 14.96 -18.25
C ARG A 497 -38.15 13.59 -18.11
N GLU A 498 -37.39 12.52 -18.32
CA GLU A 498 -37.84 11.12 -18.22
C GLU A 498 -37.99 10.65 -16.77
N PHE A 499 -37.08 11.08 -15.88
CA PHE A 499 -37.05 10.75 -14.46
C PHE A 499 -37.23 12.00 -13.58
N PRO A 500 -38.38 12.70 -13.69
CA PRO A 500 -38.52 14.03 -13.11
C PRO A 500 -38.64 14.00 -11.57
N GLU A 501 -38.90 12.83 -10.95
CA GLU A 501 -38.86 12.62 -9.50
C GLU A 501 -37.44 12.37 -8.93
N VAL A 502 -36.39 12.32 -9.77
CA VAL A 502 -35.01 12.06 -9.31
C VAL A 502 -34.20 13.36 -9.27
N PRO A 503 -33.83 13.89 -8.09
CA PRO A 503 -33.07 15.14 -7.99
C PRO A 503 -31.66 15.02 -8.59
N ASP A 504 -30.99 13.88 -8.39
CA ASP A 504 -29.59 13.62 -8.77
C ASP A 504 -29.30 13.92 -10.26
N VAL A 505 -30.24 13.63 -11.15
CA VAL A 505 -30.12 13.87 -12.59
C VAL A 505 -30.14 15.38 -12.89
N ALA A 506 -31.04 16.10 -12.25
CA ALA A 506 -31.14 17.56 -12.37
C ALA A 506 -29.95 18.27 -11.68
N GLU A 507 -29.47 17.75 -10.54
CA GLU A 507 -28.24 18.23 -9.89
C GLU A 507 -26.99 17.98 -10.74
N GLY A 508 -26.90 16.83 -11.41
CA GLY A 508 -25.83 16.53 -12.37
C GLY A 508 -25.83 17.52 -13.54
N LEU A 509 -27.01 17.81 -14.08
CA LEU A 509 -27.21 18.82 -15.12
C LEU A 509 -26.87 20.24 -14.63
N ALA A 510 -27.28 20.63 -13.42
CA ALA A 510 -26.96 21.93 -12.83
C ALA A 510 -25.45 22.10 -12.55
N ARG A 511 -24.75 21.05 -12.09
CA ARG A 511 -23.29 21.01 -11.98
C ARG A 511 -22.61 21.19 -13.36
N LEU A 512 -23.17 20.56 -14.39
CA LEU A 512 -22.66 20.69 -15.76
C LEU A 512 -22.82 22.11 -16.30
N TYR A 513 -24.01 22.72 -16.15
CA TYR A 513 -24.23 24.12 -16.51
C TYR A 513 -23.29 25.07 -15.76
N GLY A 514 -23.03 24.81 -14.47
CA GLY A 514 -22.01 25.54 -13.69
C GLY A 514 -20.62 25.46 -14.31
N ARG A 515 -20.14 24.26 -14.66
CA ARG A 515 -18.83 24.07 -15.34
C ARG A 515 -18.76 24.72 -16.72
N LEU A 516 -19.89 24.84 -17.43
CA LEU A 516 -19.98 25.49 -18.74
C LEU A 516 -20.20 27.02 -18.67
N GLY A 517 -20.41 27.58 -17.47
CA GLY A 517 -20.74 29.00 -17.29
C GLY A 517 -22.18 29.38 -17.68
N TRP A 518 -23.06 28.41 -17.90
CA TRP A 518 -24.45 28.59 -18.34
C TRP A 518 -25.34 28.95 -17.14
N ARG A 519 -25.19 30.19 -16.69
CA ARG A 519 -25.74 30.75 -15.45
C ARG A 519 -27.26 30.72 -15.39
N GLY A 520 -27.95 31.15 -16.46
CA GLY A 520 -29.40 31.17 -16.52
C GLY A 520 -30.02 29.76 -16.43
N GLU A 521 -29.46 28.82 -17.18
CA GLU A 521 -29.86 27.41 -17.20
C GLU A 521 -29.57 26.73 -15.85
N ARG A 522 -28.42 26.99 -15.23
CA ARG A 522 -28.08 26.55 -13.87
C ARG A 522 -29.12 27.05 -12.87
N LEU A 523 -29.40 28.35 -12.81
CA LEU A 523 -30.32 28.93 -11.83
C LEU A 523 -31.77 28.46 -12.05
N ALA A 524 -32.25 28.37 -13.29
CA ALA A 524 -33.59 27.85 -13.60
C ALA A 524 -33.75 26.37 -13.20
N THR A 525 -32.73 25.55 -13.46
CA THR A 525 -32.70 24.13 -13.04
C THR A 525 -32.71 24.02 -11.51
N LEU A 526 -31.88 24.81 -10.83
CA LEU A 526 -31.80 24.82 -9.37
C LEU A 526 -33.07 25.32 -8.68
N LYS A 527 -33.73 26.36 -9.23
CA LYS A 527 -35.04 26.81 -8.71
C LYS A 527 -36.11 25.71 -8.87
N THR A 528 -36.06 24.94 -9.95
CA THR A 528 -36.94 23.78 -10.16
C THR A 528 -36.67 22.67 -9.13
N ILE A 529 -35.40 22.37 -8.85
CA ILE A 529 -35.00 21.40 -7.81
C ILE A 529 -35.50 21.86 -6.44
N GLY A 530 -35.19 23.09 -6.02
CA GLY A 530 -35.58 23.60 -4.69
C GLY A 530 -37.10 23.71 -4.47
N ALA A 531 -37.88 23.92 -5.54
CA ALA A 531 -39.34 23.91 -5.48
C ALA A 531 -39.93 22.49 -5.40
N ARG A 532 -39.31 21.51 -6.07
CA ARG A 532 -39.82 20.13 -6.18
C ARG A 532 -39.34 19.20 -5.06
N PHE A 533 -38.09 19.38 -4.63
CA PHE A 533 -37.40 18.59 -3.60
C PHE A 533 -37.06 19.51 -2.43
N PRO A 534 -38.07 20.02 -1.70
CA PRO A 534 -37.85 21.07 -0.73
C PRO A 534 -37.14 20.57 0.54
N ASP A 535 -36.86 19.27 0.66
CA ASP A 535 -36.08 18.69 1.77
C ASP A 535 -34.69 18.19 1.32
N ASP A 536 -34.35 18.31 0.03
CA ASP A 536 -33.04 17.94 -0.51
C ASP A 536 -31.96 18.99 -0.15
N THR A 537 -31.21 18.73 0.91
CA THR A 537 -30.12 19.65 1.32
C THR A 537 -28.96 19.73 0.32
N SER A 538 -28.84 18.84 -0.68
CA SER A 538 -27.83 18.95 -1.74
C SER A 538 -28.21 20.06 -2.72
N GLY A 539 -29.32 19.89 -3.44
CA GLY A 539 -29.87 20.85 -4.39
C GLY A 539 -30.20 22.20 -3.77
N LEU A 540 -30.69 22.24 -2.53
CA LEU A 540 -30.92 23.50 -1.81
C LEU A 540 -29.61 24.27 -1.54
N ARG A 541 -28.50 23.60 -1.18
CA ARG A 541 -27.19 24.25 -1.02
C ARG A 541 -26.64 24.74 -2.36
N MET A 542 -26.83 23.97 -3.44
CA MET A 542 -26.47 24.40 -4.80
C MET A 542 -27.26 25.63 -5.26
N LEU A 543 -28.57 25.66 -4.99
CA LEU A 543 -29.44 26.80 -5.28
C LEU A 543 -29.05 28.02 -4.43
N LEU A 544 -28.72 27.83 -3.15
CA LEU A 544 -28.27 28.90 -2.28
C LEU A 544 -27.00 29.57 -2.81
N ALA A 545 -25.99 28.78 -3.21
CA ALA A 545 -24.79 29.31 -3.84
C ALA A 545 -25.10 30.12 -5.12
N ALA A 546 -25.98 29.61 -5.99
CA ALA A 546 -26.39 30.35 -7.20
C ALA A 546 -27.19 31.63 -6.89
N LEU A 547 -27.97 31.65 -5.81
CA LEU A 547 -28.71 32.84 -5.37
C LEU A 547 -27.82 33.87 -4.66
N ASP A 548 -26.79 33.45 -3.94
CA ASP A 548 -25.80 34.36 -3.35
C ASP A 548 -24.85 34.94 -4.42
N GLU A 549 -24.57 34.20 -5.50
CA GLU A 549 -23.79 34.69 -6.64
C GLU A 549 -24.58 35.72 -7.49
N GLU A 550 -25.85 35.46 -7.81
CA GLU A 550 -26.59 36.19 -8.89
C GLU A 550 -28.08 36.45 -8.60
N GLY A 551 -28.60 36.04 -7.44
CA GLY A 551 -30.04 36.07 -7.13
C GLY A 551 -30.47 37.18 -6.16
N PRO A 552 -31.78 37.27 -5.87
CA PRO A 552 -32.29 38.20 -4.86
C PRO A 552 -31.85 37.77 -3.44
N PRO A 553 -31.19 38.64 -2.65
CA PRO A 553 -30.69 38.27 -1.32
C PRO A 553 -31.76 37.73 -0.37
N ALA A 554 -33.00 38.24 -0.47
CA ALA A 554 -34.12 37.77 0.33
C ALA A 554 -34.55 36.31 0.03
N GLU A 555 -34.41 35.86 -1.23
CA GLU A 555 -34.63 34.45 -1.58
C GLU A 555 -33.53 33.57 -0.98
N ALA A 556 -32.27 34.02 -1.07
CA ALA A 556 -31.11 33.33 -0.50
C ALA A 556 -31.20 33.23 1.04
N ASP A 557 -31.61 34.30 1.72
CA ASP A 557 -31.77 34.32 3.18
C ASP A 557 -32.91 33.40 3.65
N ALA A 558 -34.06 33.39 2.95
CA ALA A 558 -35.15 32.47 3.22
C ALA A 558 -34.75 30.99 2.99
N LEU A 559 -33.96 30.73 1.95
CA LEU A 559 -33.43 29.41 1.64
C LEU A 559 -32.39 28.93 2.66
N ALA A 560 -31.47 29.80 3.09
CA ALA A 560 -30.49 29.49 4.12
C ALA A 560 -31.18 29.12 5.45
N ALA A 561 -32.20 29.88 5.87
CA ALA A 561 -33.02 29.56 7.04
C ALA A 561 -33.76 28.20 6.90
N ARG A 562 -34.20 27.85 5.69
CA ARG A 562 -34.78 26.52 5.41
C ARG A 562 -33.75 25.41 5.57
N ILE A 563 -32.54 25.55 5.01
CA ILE A 563 -31.50 24.52 5.12
C ILE A 563 -31.07 24.36 6.58
N GLN A 564 -30.90 25.46 7.33
CA GLN A 564 -30.58 25.42 8.76
C GLN A 564 -31.66 24.70 9.60
N LYS A 565 -32.94 24.74 9.18
CA LYS A 565 -34.02 23.97 9.81
C LYS A 565 -33.95 22.47 9.49
N LEU A 566 -33.45 22.10 8.31
CA LEU A 566 -33.28 20.70 7.88
C LEU A 566 -31.99 20.07 8.44
N ASP A 567 -30.94 20.89 8.58
CA ASP A 567 -29.61 20.56 9.10
C ASP A 567 -29.14 21.68 10.06
N PRO A 568 -29.47 21.59 11.36
CA PRO A 568 -29.09 22.62 12.34
C PRO A 568 -27.62 22.62 12.74
N ASP A 569 -26.81 21.70 12.20
CA ASP A 569 -25.34 21.72 12.32
C ASP A 569 -24.66 22.33 11.07
N ALA A 570 -25.43 22.74 10.05
CA ALA A 570 -24.91 23.38 8.85
C ALA A 570 -24.22 24.72 9.15
N GLU A 571 -22.99 24.88 8.69
CA GLU A 571 -22.17 26.09 8.91
C GLU A 571 -22.45 27.21 7.88
N LEU A 572 -23.49 27.05 7.04
CA LEU A 572 -23.87 27.96 5.95
C LEU A 572 -24.05 29.42 6.39
N ALA A 573 -24.60 29.64 7.59
CA ALA A 573 -24.77 30.99 8.13
C ALA A 573 -23.42 31.62 8.55
N VAL A 574 -22.41 30.82 8.91
CA VAL A 574 -21.03 31.30 9.10
C VAL A 574 -20.45 31.72 7.76
N ASP A 575 -20.51 30.85 6.75
CA ASP A 575 -19.89 31.11 5.44
C ASP A 575 -20.47 32.35 4.75
N ARG A 576 -21.81 32.49 4.77
CA ARG A 576 -22.50 33.66 4.19
C ARG A 576 -22.24 34.95 4.97
N ALA A 577 -22.14 34.87 6.29
CA ALA A 577 -21.83 36.03 7.11
C ALA A 577 -20.37 36.49 6.87
N LEU A 578 -19.42 35.56 6.75
CA LEU A 578 -18.03 35.88 6.37
C LEU A 578 -17.94 36.51 4.98
N ALA A 579 -18.65 35.97 3.97
CA ALA A 579 -18.68 36.56 2.63
C ALA A 579 -19.24 38.00 2.63
N LYS A 580 -20.22 38.29 3.48
CA LYS A 580 -20.80 39.63 3.69
C LYS A 580 -19.99 40.53 4.64
N HIS A 581 -18.86 40.06 5.18
CA HIS A 581 -18.09 40.71 6.25
C HIS A 581 -18.90 40.97 7.55
N ASP A 582 -20.01 40.25 7.77
CA ASP A 582 -20.76 40.21 9.02
C ASP A 582 -20.08 39.26 10.01
N PHE A 583 -18.97 39.70 10.57
CA PHE A 583 -18.22 38.90 11.53
C PHE A 583 -19.01 38.63 12.80
N GLN A 584 -19.91 39.53 13.22
CA GLN A 584 -20.73 39.35 14.42
C GLN A 584 -21.75 38.21 14.23
N GLY A 585 -22.42 38.14 13.07
CA GLY A 585 -23.26 37.02 12.68
C GLY A 585 -22.50 35.69 12.63
N ALA A 586 -21.32 35.69 12.00
CA ALA A 586 -20.45 34.51 11.94
C ALA A 586 -20.03 34.01 13.34
N ILE A 587 -19.67 34.91 14.26
CA ILE A 587 -19.31 34.56 15.65
C ILE A 587 -20.52 34.05 16.44
N ALA A 588 -21.69 34.67 16.27
CA ALA A 588 -22.92 34.24 16.93
C ALA A 588 -23.30 32.81 16.51
N GLU A 589 -23.20 32.51 15.22
CA GLU A 589 -23.49 31.17 14.69
C GLU A 589 -22.44 30.14 15.12
N LEU A 590 -21.14 30.44 15.03
CA LEU A 590 -20.09 29.54 15.54
C LEU A 590 -20.27 29.23 17.03
N ARG A 591 -20.74 30.20 17.83
CA ARG A 591 -21.10 29.98 19.25
C ARG A 591 -22.36 29.13 19.42
N ARG A 592 -23.38 29.28 18.56
CA ARG A 592 -24.58 28.42 18.54
C ARG A 592 -24.17 26.97 18.25
N ILE A 593 -23.38 26.75 17.22
CA ILE A 593 -22.86 25.43 16.83
C ILE A 593 -21.96 24.87 17.93
N GLN A 594 -21.05 25.66 18.53
CA GLN A 594 -20.21 25.21 19.66
C GLN A 594 -21.04 24.78 20.88
N LYS A 595 -22.15 25.46 21.18
CA LYS A 595 -23.07 25.09 22.26
C LYS A 595 -23.81 23.77 21.98
N ARG A 596 -24.15 23.51 20.71
CA ARG A 596 -24.83 22.29 20.25
C ARG A 596 -23.87 21.10 20.04
N ARG A 597 -22.63 21.38 19.64
CA ARG A 597 -21.54 20.46 19.33
C ARG A 597 -20.28 20.77 20.15
N PRO A 598 -20.32 20.61 21.48
CA PRO A 598 -19.13 20.79 22.32
C PRO A 598 -18.03 19.77 21.99
N ASP A 599 -18.36 18.70 21.27
CA ASP A 599 -17.43 17.73 20.69
C ASP A 599 -16.49 18.31 19.60
N LYS A 600 -16.89 19.37 18.89
CA LYS A 600 -16.07 20.01 17.85
C LYS A 600 -15.00 20.94 18.45
N LYS A 601 -13.79 20.40 18.69
CA LYS A 601 -12.64 21.14 19.26
C LYS A 601 -12.16 22.31 18.37
N ASP A 602 -12.34 22.25 17.04
CA ASP A 602 -11.87 23.26 16.07
C ASP A 602 -12.57 24.63 16.18
N LEU A 603 -13.85 24.63 16.62
CA LEU A 603 -14.70 25.82 16.60
C LEU A 603 -14.13 26.99 17.43
N ALA A 604 -13.40 26.71 18.51
CA ALA A 604 -12.78 27.76 19.32
C ALA A 604 -11.71 28.55 18.55
N GLY A 605 -10.88 27.86 17.76
CA GLY A 605 -9.85 28.49 16.93
C GLY A 605 -10.44 29.28 15.76
N ARG A 606 -11.56 28.80 15.21
CA ARG A 606 -12.34 29.50 14.18
C ARG A 606 -13.01 30.77 14.72
N ILE A 607 -13.66 30.72 15.89
CA ILE A 607 -14.21 31.92 16.55
C ILE A 607 -13.12 32.99 16.74
N ALA A 608 -11.91 32.59 17.16
CA ALA A 608 -10.78 33.51 17.28
C ALA A 608 -10.31 34.08 15.93
N GLN A 609 -10.32 33.29 14.85
CA GLN A 609 -10.01 33.78 13.49
C GLN A 609 -11.01 34.84 13.03
N VAL A 610 -12.31 34.62 13.24
CA VAL A 610 -13.34 35.59 12.87
C VAL A 610 -13.25 36.87 13.72
N LEU A 611 -12.92 36.77 15.01
CA LEU A 611 -12.70 37.93 15.89
C LEU A 611 -11.48 38.78 15.50
N GLU A 612 -10.40 38.16 15.03
CA GLU A 612 -9.25 38.88 14.47
C GLU A 612 -9.62 39.60 13.17
N GLN A 613 -10.33 38.93 12.26
CA GLN A 613 -10.83 39.54 11.02
C GLN A 613 -11.83 40.68 11.29
N SER A 614 -12.60 40.61 12.38
CA SER A 614 -13.57 41.65 12.76
C SER A 614 -12.96 42.91 13.37
N GLY A 615 -11.63 43.01 13.47
CA GLY A 615 -10.98 44.12 14.17
C GLY A 615 -11.19 44.12 15.68
N ASP A 616 -11.65 43.02 16.29
CA ASP A 616 -11.59 42.80 17.75
C ASP A 616 -10.56 41.71 18.10
N PRO A 617 -9.26 42.01 17.92
CA PRO A 617 -8.23 41.10 18.35
C PRO A 617 -8.30 40.91 19.87
N ALA A 618 -8.79 41.86 20.67
CA ALA A 618 -8.82 41.72 22.14
C ALA A 618 -9.69 40.52 22.57
N ALA A 619 -10.89 40.38 22.00
CA ALA A 619 -11.73 39.21 22.20
C ALA A 619 -11.14 37.94 21.57
N ALA A 620 -10.46 38.03 20.42
CA ALA A 620 -9.78 36.87 19.81
C ALA A 620 -8.73 36.25 20.75
N ALA A 621 -7.85 37.08 21.33
CA ALA A 621 -6.85 36.63 22.30
C ALA A 621 -7.51 36.04 23.55
N LYS A 622 -8.61 36.63 24.05
CA LYS A 622 -9.36 36.06 25.18
C LYS A 622 -9.90 34.67 24.84
N GLN A 623 -10.39 34.45 23.62
CA GLN A 623 -10.87 33.14 23.16
C GLN A 623 -9.73 32.11 23.02
N LEU A 624 -8.57 32.52 22.50
CA LEU A 624 -7.37 31.66 22.41
C LEU A 624 -6.81 31.32 23.78
N ALA A 625 -6.80 32.27 24.73
CA ALA A 625 -6.40 32.03 26.11
C ALA A 625 -7.34 31.02 26.81
N LEU A 626 -8.66 31.15 26.64
CA LEU A 626 -9.64 30.17 27.15
C LEU A 626 -9.48 28.78 26.52
N ALA A 627 -9.00 28.69 25.26
CA ALA A 627 -8.65 27.41 24.66
C ALA A 627 -7.37 26.83 25.29
N LEU A 628 -6.35 27.66 25.50
CA LEU A 628 -5.06 27.26 26.10
C LEU A 628 -5.17 26.90 27.60
N GLU A 629 -6.13 27.48 28.32
CA GLU A 629 -6.49 27.09 29.70
C GLU A 629 -7.10 25.68 29.76
N ARG A 630 -7.88 25.29 28.75
CA ARG A 630 -8.53 23.97 28.65
C ARG A 630 -7.59 22.88 28.15
N ASP A 631 -6.66 23.28 27.28
CA ASP A 631 -5.64 22.45 26.65
C ASP A 631 -4.34 23.25 26.52
N ARG A 632 -3.39 22.99 27.44
CA ARG A 632 -2.09 23.68 27.48
C ARG A 632 -1.16 23.32 26.32
N ASN A 633 -1.49 22.28 25.57
CA ASN A 633 -0.65 21.74 24.49
C ASN A 633 -1.02 22.33 23.13
N ASN A 634 -2.04 23.17 23.06
CA ASN A 634 -2.53 23.81 21.83
C ASN A 634 -1.51 24.78 21.22
N ALA A 635 -0.56 24.23 20.46
CA ALA A 635 0.54 24.97 19.84
C ALA A 635 0.04 26.11 18.95
N LYS A 636 -1.03 25.88 18.18
CA LYS A 636 -1.63 26.87 17.28
C LYS A 636 -2.26 28.06 18.01
N ALA A 637 -2.91 27.83 19.16
CA ALA A 637 -3.45 28.92 19.98
C ALA A 637 -2.32 29.72 20.64
N ARG A 638 -1.28 29.05 21.17
CA ARG A 638 -0.12 29.73 21.75
C ARG A 638 0.67 30.53 20.72
N PHE A 639 0.89 29.97 19.52
CA PHE A 639 1.52 30.67 18.38
C PHE A 639 0.81 31.98 18.06
N ARG A 640 -0.52 31.94 17.84
CA ARG A 640 -1.31 33.14 17.50
C ARG A 640 -1.34 34.18 18.62
N LEU A 641 -1.34 33.77 19.89
CA LEU A 641 -1.21 34.70 21.02
C LEU A 641 0.16 35.40 21.02
N ALA A 642 1.22 34.67 20.67
CA ALA A 642 2.59 35.16 20.66
C ALA A 642 2.88 36.10 19.48
N ASP A 643 2.50 35.70 18.26
CA ASP A 643 2.55 36.51 17.04
C ASP A 643 1.82 37.85 17.24
N ARG A 644 0.63 37.81 17.83
CA ARG A 644 -0.14 39.01 18.12
C ARG A 644 0.45 39.88 19.25
N ALA A 645 1.15 39.29 20.22
CA ALA A 645 1.87 40.08 21.22
C ALA A 645 3.09 40.76 20.60
N LEU A 646 3.83 40.06 19.75
CA LEU A 646 4.88 40.63 18.92
C LEU A 646 4.37 41.80 18.05
N ALA A 647 3.23 41.64 17.38
CA ALA A 647 2.58 42.70 16.59
C ALA A 647 2.16 43.94 17.42
N ARG A 648 2.23 43.86 18.76
CA ARG A 648 2.02 44.97 19.71
C ARG A 648 3.33 45.54 20.29
N GLY A 649 4.48 45.13 19.77
CA GLY A 649 5.81 45.56 20.21
C GLY A 649 6.46 44.66 21.27
N ASP A 650 5.91 43.47 21.55
CA ASP A 650 6.48 42.51 22.50
C ASP A 650 7.47 41.57 21.78
N GLU A 651 8.68 42.07 21.51
CA GLU A 651 9.76 41.34 20.82
C GLU A 651 10.14 40.01 21.49
N ALA A 652 9.81 39.84 22.77
CA ALA A 652 10.07 38.61 23.52
C ALA A 652 8.92 37.58 23.46
N ALA A 653 7.79 37.90 22.82
CA ALA A 653 6.59 37.07 22.85
C ALA A 653 6.77 35.69 22.22
N LEU A 654 7.31 35.62 20.99
CA LEU A 654 7.54 34.35 20.30
C LEU A 654 8.51 33.45 21.09
N ARG A 655 9.58 34.02 21.68
CA ARG A 655 10.55 33.26 22.49
C ARG A 655 9.95 32.74 23.80
N ARG A 656 9.10 33.52 24.49
CA ARG A 656 8.36 33.02 25.67
C ARG A 656 7.38 31.92 25.30
N ALA A 657 6.63 32.09 24.22
CA ALA A 657 5.73 31.06 23.72
C ALA A 657 6.47 29.78 23.29
N LEU A 658 7.68 29.88 22.74
CA LEU A 658 8.53 28.73 22.47
C LEU A 658 8.94 28.02 23.76
N ALA A 659 9.37 28.77 24.79
CA ALA A 659 9.71 28.19 26.10
C ALA A 659 8.50 27.49 26.76
N GLU A 660 7.35 28.16 26.84
CA GLU A 660 6.11 27.58 27.38
C GLU A 660 5.62 26.36 26.58
N SER A 661 5.85 26.34 25.26
CA SER A 661 5.53 25.17 24.43
C SER A 661 6.43 23.98 24.76
N LEU A 662 7.73 24.22 24.98
CA LEU A 662 8.68 23.19 25.39
C LEU A 662 8.36 22.66 26.81
N GLU A 663 7.95 23.52 27.73
CA GLU A 663 7.50 23.12 29.09
C GLU A 663 6.18 22.33 29.05
N ALA A 664 5.26 22.66 28.15
CA ALA A 664 4.00 21.93 27.96
C ALA A 664 4.15 20.63 27.14
N GLY A 665 5.27 20.44 26.45
CA GLY A 665 5.44 19.36 25.46
C GLY A 665 4.61 19.56 24.19
N ALA A 666 4.29 20.81 23.84
CA ALA A 666 3.56 21.19 22.63
C ALA A 666 4.49 21.23 21.39
N ALA A 667 3.91 21.16 20.19
CA ALA A 667 4.64 21.36 18.94
C ALA A 667 5.24 22.78 18.84
N THR A 668 6.39 22.90 18.16
CA THR A 668 7.23 24.13 18.19
C THR A 668 7.73 24.62 16.83
N SER A 669 7.39 23.96 15.72
CA SER A 669 7.81 24.35 14.35
C SER A 669 7.48 25.81 14.06
N ASP A 670 6.19 26.14 14.07
CA ASP A 670 5.63 27.40 13.60
C ASP A 670 6.20 28.59 14.40
N LEU A 671 6.43 28.37 15.71
CA LEU A 671 7.07 29.34 16.60
C LEU A 671 8.54 29.60 16.23
N ARG A 672 9.30 28.59 15.81
CA ARG A 672 10.70 28.78 15.37
C ARG A 672 10.76 29.44 13.99
N ASP A 673 9.87 29.05 13.07
CA ASP A 673 9.80 29.63 11.73
C ASP A 673 9.48 31.13 11.80
N ALA A 674 8.53 31.53 12.65
CA ALA A 674 8.22 32.94 12.86
C ALA A 674 9.35 33.71 13.57
N ILE A 675 10.07 33.10 14.53
CA ILE A 675 11.25 33.73 15.14
C ILE A 675 12.31 34.02 14.07
N ALA A 676 12.62 33.04 13.21
CA ALA A 676 13.58 33.21 12.13
C ALA A 676 13.16 34.29 11.11
N LEU A 677 11.86 34.35 10.78
CA LEU A 677 11.30 35.37 9.89
C LEU A 677 11.38 36.79 10.47
N VAL A 678 11.02 36.95 11.75
CA VAL A 678 10.90 38.25 12.42
C VAL A 678 12.25 38.84 12.78
N GLU A 679 13.17 38.01 13.26
CA GLU A 679 14.50 38.46 13.70
C GLU A 679 15.44 38.72 12.49
N GLY A 680 14.99 38.43 11.26
CA GLY A 680 15.76 38.60 10.03
C GLY A 680 17.02 37.74 9.95
N ALA A 681 17.16 36.80 10.89
CA ALA A 681 18.33 35.98 11.12
C ALA A 681 17.87 34.54 11.32
N THR A 682 18.03 33.73 10.29
CA THR A 682 18.08 32.27 10.48
C THR A 682 19.28 31.95 11.38
N HIS A 683 19.29 30.78 12.01
CA HIS A 683 20.48 30.27 12.70
C HIS A 683 21.71 30.14 11.76
N LEU A 684 21.48 30.24 10.44
CA LEU A 684 22.43 30.09 9.36
C LEU A 684 22.97 31.43 8.82
N GLU A 685 22.42 32.60 9.19
CA GLU A 685 22.86 33.88 8.64
C GLU A 685 24.34 34.16 8.96
N GLY A 686 24.77 33.84 10.19
CA GLY A 686 26.18 33.93 10.62
C GLY A 686 27.13 32.92 9.95
N TYR A 687 26.60 32.02 9.12
CA TYR A 687 27.36 31.02 8.37
C TYR A 687 27.46 31.34 6.86
N ARG A 688 26.87 32.43 6.37
CA ARG A 688 26.93 32.83 4.95
C ARG A 688 28.31 33.33 4.54
N ILE A 689 28.69 33.11 3.28
CA ILE A 689 30.00 33.44 2.73
C ILE A 689 29.87 34.44 1.57
N ASP A 690 30.73 35.48 1.52
CA ASP A 690 30.84 36.36 0.34
C ASP A 690 31.49 35.58 -0.81
N GLY A 691 30.68 35.10 -1.76
CA GLY A 691 31.17 34.41 -2.94
C GLY A 691 32.11 35.26 -3.80
N ARG A 692 31.97 36.59 -3.82
CA ARG A 692 32.93 37.46 -4.52
C ARG A 692 34.26 37.56 -3.79
N ALA A 693 34.33 37.40 -2.47
CA ALA A 693 35.59 37.28 -1.74
C ALA A 693 36.30 35.97 -2.05
N VAL A 694 35.54 34.87 -2.06
CA VAL A 694 36.06 33.54 -2.42
C VAL A 694 36.63 33.52 -3.84
N LEU A 695 35.94 34.12 -4.82
CA LEU A 695 36.46 34.27 -6.19
C LEU A 695 37.77 35.08 -6.23
N ARG A 696 37.88 36.20 -5.49
CA ARG A 696 39.13 36.98 -5.39
C ARG A 696 40.28 36.19 -4.72
N GLU A 697 39.98 35.25 -3.84
CA GLU A 697 40.96 34.34 -3.26
C GLU A 697 41.43 33.29 -4.27
N PHE A 698 40.50 32.65 -4.96
CA PHE A 698 40.77 31.67 -6.00
C PHE A 698 41.60 32.27 -7.15
N ASP A 699 41.25 33.47 -7.64
CA ASP A 699 42.02 34.19 -8.67
C ASP A 699 43.47 34.47 -8.25
N ARG A 700 43.73 34.72 -6.94
CA ARG A 700 45.09 34.89 -6.42
C ARG A 700 45.83 33.56 -6.34
N TRP A 701 45.13 32.48 -6.00
CA TRP A 701 45.67 31.13 -5.98
C TRP A 701 46.04 30.65 -7.39
N GLU A 702 45.20 30.85 -8.40
CA GLU A 702 45.54 30.53 -9.80
C GLU A 702 46.73 31.35 -10.32
N LYS A 703 46.79 32.65 -9.97
CA LYS A 703 47.92 33.53 -10.32
C LYS A 703 49.26 33.11 -9.71
N SER A 704 49.26 32.19 -8.72
CA SER A 704 50.50 31.55 -8.22
C SER A 704 51.06 30.45 -9.13
N GLY A 705 50.37 30.13 -10.25
CA GLY A 705 50.75 29.09 -11.20
C GLY A 705 50.05 27.75 -10.97
N LYS A 706 49.21 27.64 -9.94
CA LYS A 706 48.35 26.47 -9.68
C LYS A 706 47.11 26.47 -10.57
N LYS A 707 46.51 25.28 -10.78
CA LYS A 707 45.22 25.07 -11.46
C LYS A 707 44.50 23.88 -10.84
N MET A 708 43.17 23.84 -10.97
CA MET A 708 42.37 22.68 -10.60
C MET A 708 42.13 21.78 -11.82
N ASP A 709 42.38 20.48 -11.66
CA ASP A 709 42.05 19.48 -12.66
C ASP A 709 40.52 19.30 -12.79
N GLY A 710 40.06 18.83 -13.95
CA GLY A 710 38.65 18.51 -14.22
C GLY A 710 37.99 19.35 -15.32
N THR A 711 36.84 18.88 -15.80
CA THR A 711 36.00 19.55 -16.81
C THR A 711 35.41 20.88 -16.30
N ALA A 712 35.28 21.00 -14.98
CA ALA A 712 34.97 22.20 -14.23
C ALA A 712 35.71 22.20 -12.88
N ALA A 713 35.87 23.37 -12.26
CA ALA A 713 36.46 23.53 -10.94
C ALA A 713 35.38 24.00 -9.94
N ARG A 714 35.16 23.21 -8.88
CA ARG A 714 34.32 23.58 -7.75
C ARG A 714 35.15 24.49 -6.83
N ILE A 715 35.02 25.79 -7.00
CA ILE A 715 35.76 26.79 -6.22
C ILE A 715 35.29 26.73 -4.76
N LEU A 716 33.97 26.72 -4.55
CA LEU A 716 33.36 26.53 -3.23
C LEU A 716 32.36 25.39 -3.29
N ASP A 717 32.45 24.51 -2.31
CA ASP A 717 31.49 23.47 -1.97
C ASP A 717 31.25 23.57 -0.46
N TYR A 718 30.27 24.38 -0.06
CA TYR A 718 30.08 24.72 1.34
C TYR A 718 28.67 24.39 1.81
N ALA A 719 28.55 23.79 2.99
CA ALA A 719 27.28 23.74 3.69
C ALA A 719 27.42 23.94 5.21
N ALA A 720 26.41 24.58 5.79
CA ALA A 720 26.19 24.71 7.22
C ALA A 720 24.83 24.10 7.59
N LEU A 721 24.87 22.99 8.32
CA LEU A 721 23.72 22.19 8.75
C LEU A 721 23.46 22.44 10.24
N TRP A 722 22.35 23.09 10.56
CA TRP A 722 21.86 23.27 11.93
C TRP A 722 20.84 22.18 12.26
N VAL A 723 21.03 21.45 13.37
CA VAL A 723 20.18 20.32 13.76
C VAL A 723 19.51 20.58 15.11
N HIS A 724 18.19 20.47 15.15
CA HIS A 724 17.39 20.73 16.34
C HIS A 724 17.23 19.48 17.24
N PRO A 725 16.94 19.65 18.54
CA PRO A 725 16.77 18.53 19.47
C PRO A 725 15.60 17.58 19.15
N ASP A 726 14.67 17.99 18.29
CA ASP A 726 13.52 17.20 17.83
C ASP A 726 13.77 16.39 16.54
N GLY A 727 14.97 16.51 15.97
CA GLY A 727 15.35 15.81 14.73
C GLY A 727 15.03 16.57 13.45
N THR A 728 14.46 17.78 13.52
CA THR A 728 14.40 18.68 12.35
C THR A 728 15.77 19.31 12.08
N SER A 729 16.05 19.72 10.85
CA SER A 729 17.30 20.41 10.49
C SER A 729 17.15 21.39 9.34
N GLU A 730 18.00 22.42 9.34
CA GLU A 730 18.12 23.41 8.27
C GLU A 730 19.55 23.39 7.72
N MET A 731 19.72 23.40 6.40
CA MET A 731 21.03 23.39 5.75
C MET A 731 21.16 24.55 4.77
N LEU A 732 22.06 25.49 5.07
CA LEU A 732 22.55 26.46 4.10
C LEU A 732 23.58 25.77 3.23
N GLU A 733 23.43 25.83 1.91
CA GLU A 733 24.36 25.31 0.92
C GLU A 733 24.79 26.44 -0.01
N HIS A 734 26.10 26.55 -0.28
CA HIS A 734 26.68 27.56 -1.15
C HIS A 734 27.74 26.93 -2.06
N GLU A 735 27.38 26.80 -3.34
CA GLU A 735 28.25 26.27 -4.38
C GLU A 735 28.75 27.40 -5.29
N ILE A 736 30.03 27.35 -5.66
CA ILE A 736 30.64 28.22 -6.67
C ILE A 736 31.46 27.34 -7.61
N GLN A 737 31.08 27.28 -8.88
CA GLN A 737 31.69 26.41 -9.88
C GLN A 737 32.16 27.19 -11.10
N ARG A 738 33.42 27.03 -11.49
CA ARG A 738 33.97 27.56 -12.74
C ARG A 738 33.94 26.51 -13.85
N ILE A 739 33.44 26.88 -15.02
CA ILE A 739 33.43 26.03 -16.20
C ILE A 739 34.82 26.00 -16.84
N GLN A 740 35.41 24.82 -17.07
CA GLN A 740 36.77 24.69 -17.64
C GLN A 740 36.82 24.04 -19.03
N SER A 741 35.68 23.57 -19.55
CA SER A 741 35.60 22.79 -20.80
C SER A 741 34.25 22.96 -21.51
N GLN A 742 34.21 22.63 -22.80
CA GLN A 742 32.97 22.65 -23.59
C GLN A 742 31.96 21.59 -23.12
N GLU A 743 32.43 20.46 -22.61
CA GLU A 743 31.59 19.42 -22.01
C GLU A 743 30.85 19.95 -20.78
N ALA A 744 31.54 20.68 -19.90
CA ALA A 744 30.91 21.32 -18.76
C ALA A 744 29.92 22.42 -19.18
N VAL A 745 30.16 23.17 -20.25
CA VAL A 745 29.15 24.10 -20.82
C VAL A 745 27.87 23.32 -21.19
N SER A 746 28.00 22.22 -21.94
CA SER A 746 26.84 21.42 -22.37
C SER A 746 26.09 20.73 -21.23
N LYS A 747 26.78 20.40 -20.12
CA LYS A 747 26.20 19.74 -18.94
C LYS A 747 25.55 20.71 -17.95
N GLU A 748 26.08 21.93 -17.83
CA GLU A 748 25.69 22.89 -16.79
C GLU A 748 24.81 24.04 -17.31
N ALA A 749 24.59 24.14 -18.63
CA ALA A 749 23.69 25.13 -19.24
C ALA A 749 22.20 24.93 -18.89
N GLU A 750 21.81 23.75 -18.42
CA GLU A 750 20.45 23.40 -17.99
C GLU A 750 20.55 22.61 -16.68
N GLN A 751 20.04 23.18 -15.58
CA GLN A 751 20.07 22.56 -14.25
C GLN A 751 18.64 22.26 -13.77
N PRO A 752 18.42 21.23 -12.94
CA PRO A 752 17.13 21.07 -12.26
C PRO A 752 16.85 22.28 -11.34
N PRO A 753 15.58 22.69 -11.15
CA PRO A 753 15.22 23.72 -10.19
C PRO A 753 15.77 23.39 -8.79
N PRO A 754 16.50 24.29 -8.12
CA PRO A 754 17.05 23.98 -6.81
C PRO A 754 15.94 23.76 -5.78
N GLU A 755 16.10 22.72 -4.96
CA GLU A 755 15.24 22.47 -3.80
C GLU A 755 15.48 23.53 -2.70
N GLY A 756 14.44 23.86 -1.94
CA GLY A 756 14.50 24.78 -0.80
C GLY A 756 14.35 26.26 -1.18
N LEU A 757 14.72 27.15 -0.25
CA LEU A 757 14.72 28.59 -0.44
C LEU A 757 16.00 29.02 -1.17
N VAL A 758 15.89 29.44 -2.43
CA VAL A 758 17.03 29.98 -3.19
C VAL A 758 17.32 31.42 -2.73
N LEU A 759 18.51 31.64 -2.16
CA LEU A 759 19.02 32.96 -1.78
C LEU A 759 19.79 33.62 -2.93
N ARG A 760 20.39 32.81 -3.81
CA ARG A 760 21.14 33.25 -4.99
C ARG A 760 21.22 32.11 -6.01
N MET A 761 21.05 32.44 -7.29
CA MET A 761 21.45 31.57 -8.40
C MET A 761 21.84 32.48 -9.56
N ARG A 762 23.05 32.35 -10.12
CA ARG A 762 23.54 33.24 -11.20
C ARG A 762 24.72 32.69 -11.98
N VAL A 763 24.85 33.16 -13.21
CA VAL A 763 26.10 33.09 -14.00
C VAL A 763 26.89 34.38 -13.80
N ILE A 764 28.18 34.28 -13.51
CA ILE A 764 29.14 35.39 -13.43
C ILE A 764 30.10 35.23 -14.61
N LYS A 765 30.08 36.21 -15.51
CA LYS A 765 30.95 36.26 -16.70
C LYS A 765 32.35 36.75 -16.33
N LYS A 766 33.33 36.49 -17.20
CA LYS A 766 34.75 36.89 -17.01
C LYS A 766 34.99 38.38 -16.79
N ASP A 767 34.12 39.25 -17.31
CA ASP A 767 34.17 40.70 -17.11
C ASP A 767 33.56 41.16 -15.78
N GLY A 768 32.99 40.23 -14.99
CA GLY A 768 32.32 40.49 -13.73
C GLY A 768 30.84 40.83 -13.85
N SER A 769 30.28 40.86 -15.07
CA SER A 769 28.84 40.95 -15.31
C SER A 769 28.11 39.70 -14.82
N VAL A 770 26.82 39.84 -14.56
CA VAL A 770 25.98 38.80 -13.96
C VAL A 770 24.77 38.58 -14.84
N LEU A 771 24.47 37.31 -15.13
CA LEU A 771 23.23 36.89 -15.78
C LEU A 771 22.42 36.05 -14.79
N GLU A 772 21.13 36.35 -14.67
CA GLU A 772 20.20 35.55 -13.87
C GLU A 772 19.68 34.36 -14.68
N PRO A 773 19.31 33.24 -14.04
CA PRO A 773 18.81 32.06 -14.75
C PRO A 773 17.42 32.28 -15.37
N GLU A 774 17.15 31.62 -16.50
CA GLU A 774 15.88 31.73 -17.22
C GLU A 774 14.95 30.54 -16.93
N LEU A 775 13.68 30.83 -16.63
CA LEU A 775 12.62 29.83 -16.48
C LEU A 775 11.80 29.72 -17.77
N VAL A 776 12.04 28.66 -18.54
CA VAL A 776 11.39 28.45 -19.84
C VAL A 776 10.13 27.60 -19.67
N ALA A 777 8.97 28.14 -20.03
CA ALA A 777 7.68 27.46 -19.93
C ALA A 777 7.70 26.10 -20.67
N GLY A 778 7.29 25.04 -19.96
CA GLY A 778 7.26 23.67 -20.50
C GLY A 778 8.60 22.91 -20.40
N LYS A 779 9.72 23.56 -20.04
CA LYS A 779 10.93 22.84 -19.61
C LYS A 779 10.86 22.50 -18.11
N PRO A 780 11.34 21.33 -17.68
CA PRO A 780 11.50 20.98 -16.27
C PRO A 780 12.85 21.44 -15.67
N THR A 781 13.59 22.33 -16.36
CA THR A 781 14.92 22.82 -15.99
C THR A 781 14.96 24.35 -15.94
N VAL A 782 15.95 24.86 -15.22
CA VAL A 782 16.37 26.26 -15.21
C VAL A 782 17.56 26.40 -16.16
N THR A 783 17.46 27.31 -17.12
CA THR A 783 18.50 27.53 -18.13
C THR A 783 19.52 28.57 -17.63
N MET A 784 20.82 28.26 -17.72
CA MET A 784 21.93 29.20 -17.46
C MET A 784 22.29 29.93 -18.77
N PRO A 785 21.86 31.18 -18.99
CA PRO A 785 22.00 31.83 -20.28
C PRO A 785 23.47 32.12 -20.63
N HIS A 786 23.82 31.91 -21.90
CA HIS A 786 25.12 32.26 -22.48
C HIS A 786 26.35 31.78 -21.70
N LEU A 787 26.29 30.57 -21.14
CA LEU A 787 27.38 29.95 -20.39
C LEU A 787 28.58 29.60 -21.30
N GLU A 788 29.78 30.05 -20.94
CA GLU A 788 31.02 29.86 -21.70
C GLU A 788 32.18 29.31 -20.84
N ILE A 789 33.21 28.77 -21.48
CA ILE A 789 34.42 28.29 -20.79
C ILE A 789 35.09 29.43 -20.03
N GLY A 790 35.20 29.31 -18.72
CA GLY A 790 35.83 30.24 -17.78
C GLY A 790 34.86 31.10 -16.98
N ASP A 791 33.56 31.05 -17.30
CA ASP A 791 32.49 31.62 -16.48
C ASP A 791 32.29 30.83 -15.17
N VAL A 792 31.57 31.44 -14.23
CA VAL A 792 31.25 30.85 -12.93
C VAL A 792 29.73 30.75 -12.76
N VAL A 793 29.23 29.60 -12.28
CA VAL A 793 27.88 29.44 -11.75
C VAL A 793 27.97 29.51 -10.22
N GLU A 794 27.13 30.33 -9.59
CA GLU A 794 27.02 30.46 -8.13
C GLU A 794 25.58 30.19 -7.69
N THR A 795 25.41 29.29 -6.72
CA THR A 795 24.12 28.89 -6.13
C THR A 795 24.21 28.96 -4.60
N GLU A 796 23.30 29.67 -3.94
CA GLU A 796 23.17 29.77 -2.48
C GLU A 796 21.72 29.45 -2.11
N ARG A 797 21.48 28.47 -1.24
CA ARG A 797 20.12 28.00 -0.87
C ARG A 797 20.01 27.48 0.55
N ILE A 798 18.80 27.48 1.12
CA ILE A 798 18.48 26.86 2.41
C ILE A 798 17.50 25.70 2.19
N ILE A 799 17.88 24.51 2.63
CA ILE A 799 17.07 23.28 2.58
C ILE A 799 16.61 22.96 4.01
N GLN A 800 15.30 22.85 4.23
CA GLN A 800 14.73 22.37 5.49
C GLN A 800 14.40 20.88 5.39
N THR A 801 14.68 20.11 6.43
CA THR A 801 14.38 18.68 6.54
C THR A 801 13.52 18.43 7.78
N SER A 802 12.34 17.82 7.55
CA SER A 802 11.44 17.42 8.63
C SER A 802 12.00 16.23 9.43
N SER A 803 11.58 16.10 10.68
CA SER A 803 11.92 14.95 11.53
C SER A 803 11.14 13.71 11.10
N ASP A 804 11.75 12.52 11.21
CA ASP A 804 11.10 11.20 11.10
C ASP A 804 10.05 10.93 12.20
N GLY A 805 9.79 11.91 13.08
CA GLY A 805 8.85 11.80 14.20
C GLY A 805 9.42 11.14 15.47
N ASP A 806 10.67 10.67 15.45
CA ASP A 806 11.36 10.16 16.62
C ASP A 806 12.59 11.03 16.97
N PRO A 807 12.48 11.97 17.92
CA PRO A 807 13.57 12.90 18.26
C PRO A 807 14.77 12.19 18.91
N ARG A 808 14.64 10.90 19.27
CA ARG A 808 15.74 10.07 19.75
C ARG A 808 16.68 9.64 18.63
N ARG A 809 16.34 9.90 17.36
CA ARG A 809 17.18 9.58 16.18
C ARG A 809 17.36 10.80 15.27
N TYR A 810 18.46 10.81 14.53
CA TYR A 810 18.70 11.76 13.45
C TYR A 810 19.77 11.22 12.49
N ARG A 811 19.63 11.53 11.20
CA ARG A 811 20.61 11.22 10.15
C ARG A 811 20.80 12.47 9.29
N SER A 812 22.04 12.95 9.15
CA SER A 812 22.33 14.03 8.19
C SER A 812 22.30 13.54 6.74
N PRO A 813 22.25 14.46 5.77
CA PRO A 813 22.79 14.20 4.43
C PRO A 813 24.20 13.61 4.49
N HIS A 814 24.58 12.84 3.47
CA HIS A 814 25.93 12.30 3.32
C HIS A 814 26.75 13.29 2.49
N TRP A 815 27.70 13.98 3.12
CA TRP A 815 28.51 15.02 2.49
C TRP A 815 29.78 14.45 1.86
N PHE A 816 30.13 14.86 0.63
CA PHE A 816 31.30 14.40 -0.12
C PHE A 816 32.26 15.56 -0.43
N PHE A 817 33.53 15.41 -0.09
CA PHE A 817 34.59 16.41 -0.34
C PHE A 817 35.31 16.19 -1.68
N ARG A 818 34.68 15.48 -2.62
CA ARG A 818 35.22 15.10 -3.94
C ARG A 818 34.07 14.58 -4.81
N GLU A 819 34.06 14.90 -6.10
CA GLU A 819 33.14 14.32 -7.09
C GLU A 819 33.88 13.78 -8.33
N ALA A 820 33.13 13.21 -9.27
CA ALA A 820 33.67 12.85 -10.59
C ALA A 820 33.79 14.08 -11.48
N ASP A 821 34.79 14.08 -12.37
CA ASP A 821 35.03 15.11 -13.40
C ASP A 821 35.35 16.54 -12.92
N LYS A 822 35.07 16.91 -11.65
CA LYS A 822 35.34 18.25 -11.09
C LYS A 822 36.31 18.23 -9.92
N GLY A 823 37.28 19.15 -9.92
CA GLY A 823 38.23 19.34 -8.81
C GLY A 823 37.73 20.39 -7.82
N TYR A 824 37.90 20.14 -6.52
CA TYR A 824 37.43 21.01 -5.43
C TYR A 824 38.58 21.84 -4.87
N TRP A 825 38.50 23.17 -5.00
CA TRP A 825 39.49 24.07 -4.40
C TRP A 825 39.31 24.16 -2.88
N ARG A 826 38.06 24.34 -2.43
CA ARG A 826 37.66 24.35 -1.01
C ARG A 826 36.30 23.70 -0.86
N SER A 827 36.26 22.57 -0.14
CA SER A 827 35.03 21.94 0.34
C SER A 827 34.98 21.96 1.86
N GLU A 828 33.86 22.39 2.42
CA GLU A 828 33.72 22.65 3.85
C GLU A 828 32.30 22.35 4.35
N PHE A 829 32.21 21.46 5.33
CA PHE A 829 30.96 21.04 5.95
C PHE A 829 30.95 21.44 7.41
N VAL A 830 29.98 22.25 7.80
CA VAL A 830 29.77 22.72 9.16
C VAL A 830 28.48 22.09 9.70
N THR A 831 28.53 21.52 10.89
CA THR A 831 27.35 20.94 11.54
C THR A 831 27.20 21.49 12.94
N VAL A 832 26.02 22.03 13.27
CA VAL A 832 25.68 22.56 14.59
C VAL A 832 24.67 21.61 15.23
N THR A 833 25.09 20.96 16.31
CA THR A 833 24.39 19.79 16.88
C THR A 833 24.07 19.98 18.37
N PRO A 834 22.97 19.45 18.92
CA PRO A 834 22.63 19.65 20.33
C PRO A 834 23.58 18.87 21.25
N LYS A 835 24.16 19.55 22.24
CA LYS A 835 25.15 18.98 23.18
C LYS A 835 24.63 17.80 24.01
N GLY A 836 23.32 17.71 24.19
CA GLY A 836 22.66 16.61 24.92
C GLY A 836 22.43 15.33 24.11
N LYS A 837 22.77 15.30 22.82
CA LYS A 837 22.66 14.10 21.97
C LYS A 837 24.04 13.42 21.85
N ALA A 838 24.07 12.10 21.90
CA ALA A 838 25.28 11.32 21.68
C ALA A 838 25.59 11.26 20.17
N LEU A 839 26.30 12.27 19.66
CA LEU A 839 26.61 12.40 18.24
C LEU A 839 27.62 11.34 17.78
N GLU A 840 27.22 10.57 16.76
CA GLU A 840 28.06 9.66 16.00
C GLU A 840 28.51 10.34 14.71
N ILE A 841 29.79 10.22 14.37
CA ILE A 841 30.41 10.80 13.17
C ILE A 841 31.08 9.64 12.42
N GLU A 842 30.56 9.33 11.23
CA GLU A 842 31.20 8.36 10.33
C GLU A 842 31.95 9.10 9.23
N THR A 843 33.27 8.88 9.17
CA THR A 843 34.17 9.53 8.22
C THR A 843 34.81 8.49 7.30
N ARG A 844 34.85 8.79 6.00
CA ARG A 844 35.40 7.93 4.95
C ARG A 844 36.48 8.68 4.18
N GLY A 845 37.53 7.96 3.74
CA GLY A 845 38.63 8.54 2.96
C GLY A 845 39.49 9.52 3.75
N LYS A 846 40.23 10.38 3.04
CA LYS A 846 41.10 11.40 3.64
C LYS A 846 40.30 12.67 3.98
N VAL A 847 39.65 12.67 5.14
CA VAL A 847 38.96 13.86 5.69
C VAL A 847 39.54 14.17 7.07
N PRO A 848 39.96 15.41 7.37
CA PRO A 848 40.46 15.79 8.69
C PRO A 848 39.42 15.62 9.81
N ALA A 849 39.89 15.42 11.04
CA ALA A 849 39.03 15.51 12.22
C ALA A 849 38.45 16.94 12.34
N PRO A 850 37.17 17.09 12.74
CA PRO A 850 36.53 18.39 12.73
C PRO A 850 37.08 19.29 13.83
N THR A 851 37.27 20.57 13.53
CA THR A 851 37.45 21.57 14.59
C THR A 851 36.12 21.76 15.32
N LYS A 852 36.16 21.84 16.66
CA LYS A 852 34.96 21.91 17.50
C LYS A 852 34.86 23.26 18.19
N ARG A 853 33.66 23.86 18.20
CA ARG A 853 33.36 25.11 18.91
C ARG A 853 32.07 24.95 19.71
N SER A 854 32.10 25.28 21.00
CA SER A 854 30.89 25.23 21.85
C SER A 854 30.04 26.49 21.63
N LEU A 855 28.74 26.31 21.42
CA LEU A 855 27.74 27.34 21.20
C LEU A 855 26.60 27.17 22.22
N GLY A 856 26.94 27.29 23.51
CA GLY A 856 26.01 27.08 24.63
C GLY A 856 25.44 25.65 24.67
N ALA A 857 24.16 25.53 24.32
CA ALA A 857 23.44 24.24 24.22
C ALA A 857 23.83 23.41 22.98
N PHE A 858 24.55 24.00 22.03
CA PHE A 858 24.99 23.36 20.78
C PHE A 858 26.50 23.23 20.69
N VAL A 859 26.97 22.38 19.77
CA VAL A 859 28.38 22.20 19.39
C VAL A 859 28.48 22.25 17.87
N GLU A 860 29.27 23.19 17.37
CA GLU A 860 29.71 23.26 15.97
C GLU A 860 30.87 22.29 15.74
N HIS A 861 30.78 21.49 14.67
CA HIS A 861 31.83 20.66 14.12
C HIS A 861 32.09 21.09 12.68
N ARG A 862 33.31 21.50 12.36
CA ARG A 862 33.70 22.01 11.04
C ARG A 862 34.76 21.12 10.40
N PHE A 863 34.40 20.53 9.27
CA PHE A 863 35.26 19.71 8.42
C PHE A 863 35.65 20.54 7.19
N ARG A 864 36.93 20.52 6.80
CA ARG A 864 37.42 21.25 5.63
C ARG A 864 38.44 20.41 4.87
N VAL A 865 38.33 20.40 3.55
CA VAL A 865 39.27 19.77 2.62
C VAL A 865 39.55 20.77 1.51
N ASP A 866 40.82 21.12 1.31
CA ASP A 866 41.29 22.02 0.25
C ASP A 866 42.05 21.22 -0.84
N GLU A 867 42.06 21.74 -2.07
CA GLU A 867 42.80 21.20 -3.23
C GLU A 867 42.54 19.68 -3.48
N SER A 868 41.28 19.25 -3.41
CA SER A 868 40.85 17.85 -3.65
C SER A 868 40.64 17.61 -5.16
N PRO A 869 41.41 16.70 -5.80
CA PRO A 869 41.34 16.49 -7.26
C PRO A 869 40.08 15.72 -7.69
N PRO A 870 39.67 15.76 -8.98
CA PRO A 870 38.57 14.92 -9.49
C PRO A 870 38.78 13.43 -9.18
N ALA A 871 37.69 12.68 -8.96
CA ALA A 871 37.76 11.24 -8.78
C ALA A 871 38.11 10.49 -10.08
N VAL A 872 39.08 9.58 -10.02
CA VAL A 872 39.40 8.67 -11.13
C VAL A 872 38.34 7.57 -11.18
N ILE A 873 37.64 7.44 -12.31
CA ILE A 873 36.68 6.35 -12.55
C ILE A 873 37.43 5.16 -13.18
N GLU A 874 37.88 4.24 -12.34
CA GLU A 874 38.44 2.96 -12.81
C GLU A 874 37.31 1.99 -13.21
N PRO A 875 37.48 1.15 -14.25
CA PRO A 875 36.50 0.12 -14.62
C PRO A 875 36.18 -0.80 -13.44
N ASP A 876 34.92 -1.21 -13.29
CA ASP A 876 34.44 -2.12 -12.25
C ASP A 876 34.75 -1.66 -10.80
N ALA A 877 34.96 -0.35 -10.60
CA ALA A 877 35.00 0.25 -9.28
C ALA A 877 33.62 0.18 -8.58
N PRO A 878 33.56 0.17 -7.23
CA PRO A 878 32.32 0.36 -6.49
C PRO A 878 31.70 1.73 -6.77
N ARG A 879 30.46 1.95 -6.28
CA ARG A 879 29.82 3.27 -6.41
C ARG A 879 30.67 4.33 -5.70
N PRO A 880 30.83 5.55 -6.24
CA PRO A 880 31.70 6.58 -5.64
C PRO A 880 31.44 6.85 -4.15
N VAL A 881 30.19 6.79 -3.70
CA VAL A 881 29.77 6.87 -2.29
C VAL A 881 30.54 5.93 -1.33
N GLU A 882 31.05 4.80 -1.83
CA GLU A 882 31.75 3.80 -1.02
C GLU A 882 33.23 4.12 -0.76
N PHE A 883 33.85 5.03 -1.52
CA PHE A 883 35.28 5.33 -1.39
C PHE A 883 35.65 6.82 -1.41
N LEU A 884 34.77 7.70 -1.88
CA LEU A 884 35.03 9.14 -1.88
C LEU A 884 35.21 9.69 -0.44
N PRO A 885 36.15 10.64 -0.24
CA PRO A 885 36.27 11.38 1.01
C PRO A 885 34.93 11.98 1.40
N SER A 886 34.37 11.57 2.54
CA SER A 886 33.01 11.94 2.93
C SER A 886 32.79 11.84 4.43
N VAL A 887 31.74 12.53 4.90
CA VAL A 887 31.31 12.49 6.29
C VAL A 887 29.79 12.45 6.38
N ARG A 888 29.30 11.82 7.44
CA ARG A 888 27.90 11.94 7.88
C ARG A 888 27.83 11.89 9.39
N ILE A 889 26.78 12.48 9.93
CA ILE A 889 26.53 12.56 11.36
C ILE A 889 25.13 12.06 11.71
N GLY A 890 24.97 11.58 12.93
CA GLY A 890 23.66 11.15 13.42
C GLY A 890 23.68 10.80 14.90
N TRP A 891 22.54 10.35 15.41
CA TRP A 891 22.44 9.74 16.74
C TRP A 891 21.26 8.77 16.77
N GLY A 892 21.27 7.83 17.72
CA GLY A 892 20.16 6.90 17.97
C GLY A 892 19.83 5.93 16.82
N ILE A 893 20.74 5.79 15.86
CA ILE A 893 20.63 4.81 14.76
C ILE A 893 21.44 3.58 15.16
N ASP A 894 20.79 2.43 15.15
CA ASP A 894 21.41 1.13 15.35
C ASP A 894 20.61 0.03 14.63
N LEU A 895 21.21 -1.15 14.51
CA LEU A 895 20.61 -2.28 13.80
C LEU A 895 19.36 -2.81 14.52
N GLU A 896 19.37 -2.96 15.84
CA GLU A 896 18.25 -3.57 16.58
C GLU A 896 17.00 -2.66 16.57
N SER A 897 17.17 -1.35 16.78
CA SER A 897 16.07 -0.38 16.69
C SER A 897 15.55 -0.20 15.27
N THR A 898 16.39 -0.42 14.25
CA THR A 898 15.94 -0.45 12.85
C THR A 898 15.21 -1.75 12.51
N LEU A 899 15.67 -2.90 12.99
CA LEU A 899 15.03 -4.20 12.79
C LEU A 899 13.62 -4.23 13.36
N LEU A 900 13.39 -3.69 14.56
CA LEU A 900 12.05 -3.60 15.15
C LEU A 900 11.06 -2.86 14.21
N ARG A 901 11.49 -1.75 13.59
CA ARG A 901 10.67 -1.04 12.59
C ARG A 901 10.47 -1.84 11.30
N LEU A 902 11.50 -2.54 10.83
CA LEU A 902 11.41 -3.37 9.61
C LEU A 902 10.54 -4.62 9.82
N VAL A 903 10.46 -5.17 11.02
CA VAL A 903 9.51 -6.24 11.39
C VAL A 903 8.07 -5.70 11.37
N ASP A 904 7.84 -4.51 11.94
CA ASP A 904 6.53 -3.87 11.98
C ASP A 904 6.00 -3.50 10.56
N VAL A 905 6.89 -3.04 9.67
CA VAL A 905 6.55 -2.66 8.28
C VAL A 905 6.55 -3.87 7.33
N GLY A 906 7.43 -4.85 7.55
CA GLY A 906 7.61 -6.03 6.69
C GLY A 906 6.51 -7.09 6.82
N THR A 907 5.53 -6.91 7.71
CA THR A 907 4.40 -7.82 7.84
C THR A 907 3.29 -7.45 6.86
N ASP A 908 3.08 -8.29 5.85
CA ASP A 908 1.95 -8.19 4.90
C ASP A 908 0.62 -8.45 5.61
N GLU A 909 -0.14 -7.37 5.87
CA GLU A 909 -1.49 -7.42 6.46
C GLU A 909 -2.63 -7.42 5.43
N THR A 910 -2.34 -7.47 4.13
CA THR A 910 -3.38 -7.43 3.10
C THR A 910 -4.34 -8.64 3.26
N PRO A 911 -5.67 -8.41 3.27
CA PRO A 911 -6.66 -9.48 3.45
C PRO A 911 -6.66 -10.49 2.31
N LEU A 912 -6.93 -11.76 2.62
CA LEU A 912 -6.96 -12.85 1.63
C LEU A 912 -8.30 -12.91 0.87
N ASP A 913 -8.40 -12.08 -0.16
CA ASP A 913 -9.53 -12.01 -1.10
C ASP A 913 -9.81 -13.38 -1.79
N PRO A 914 -11.05 -13.91 -1.75
CA PRO A 914 -11.38 -15.24 -2.27
C PRO A 914 -11.24 -15.38 -3.78
N ARG A 915 -11.35 -14.28 -4.54
CA ARG A 915 -11.21 -14.29 -6.01
C ARG A 915 -9.79 -14.70 -6.40
N LEU A 916 -8.81 -14.18 -5.66
CA LEU A 916 -7.41 -14.57 -5.80
C LEU A 916 -7.15 -15.97 -5.24
N GLY A 917 -7.92 -16.43 -4.25
CA GLY A 917 -7.96 -17.83 -3.84
C GLY A 917 -8.38 -18.77 -4.97
N ALA A 918 -9.41 -18.41 -5.75
CA ALA A 918 -9.85 -19.17 -6.92
C ALA A 918 -8.82 -19.15 -8.07
N ILE A 919 -8.15 -18.01 -8.30
CA ILE A 919 -7.02 -17.90 -9.24
C ILE A 919 -5.87 -18.82 -8.79
N ALA A 920 -5.45 -18.74 -7.52
CA ALA A 920 -4.40 -19.58 -6.96
C ALA A 920 -4.73 -21.07 -7.08
N ALA A 921 -5.96 -21.47 -6.74
CA ALA A 921 -6.45 -22.84 -6.90
C ALA A 921 -6.42 -23.32 -8.35
N THR A 922 -6.74 -22.43 -9.31
CA THR A 922 -6.70 -22.73 -10.75
C THR A 922 -5.27 -22.95 -11.24
N ILE A 923 -4.32 -22.11 -10.81
CA ILE A 923 -2.89 -22.23 -11.16
C ILE A 923 -2.30 -23.57 -10.70
N VAL A 924 -2.73 -24.06 -9.53
CA VAL A 924 -2.18 -25.28 -8.91
C VAL A 924 -3.07 -26.50 -9.03
N ARG A 925 -4.12 -26.45 -9.86
CA ARG A 925 -5.13 -27.52 -10.00
C ARG A 925 -4.52 -28.90 -10.28
N ASP A 926 -3.50 -28.93 -11.14
CA ASP A 926 -2.86 -30.18 -11.59
C ASP A 926 -1.57 -30.48 -10.78
N ALA A 927 -1.42 -29.88 -9.60
CA ALA A 927 -0.35 -30.15 -8.63
C ALA A 927 -0.90 -30.79 -7.34
N PRO A 928 -0.31 -31.90 -6.84
CA PRO A 928 -0.78 -32.58 -5.63
C PRO A 928 -0.85 -31.65 -4.42
N ALA A 929 -1.97 -31.68 -3.67
CA ALA A 929 -2.10 -30.93 -2.42
C ALA A 929 -1.04 -31.31 -1.36
N SER A 930 -0.49 -32.53 -1.46
CA SER A 930 0.60 -33.04 -0.63
C SER A 930 1.99 -32.49 -0.96
N ASP A 931 2.15 -31.78 -2.09
CA ASP A 931 3.40 -31.12 -2.47
C ASP A 931 3.22 -29.59 -2.49
N PRO A 932 3.42 -28.91 -1.34
CA PRO A 932 3.30 -27.46 -1.27
C PRO A 932 4.38 -26.75 -2.10
N MET A 933 5.54 -27.37 -2.33
CA MET A 933 6.66 -26.73 -3.01
C MET A 933 6.45 -26.72 -4.53
N GLU A 934 5.89 -27.78 -5.11
CA GLU A 934 5.42 -27.79 -6.50
C GLU A 934 4.27 -26.81 -6.73
N ARG A 935 3.33 -26.70 -5.78
CA ARG A 935 2.26 -25.69 -5.83
C ARG A 935 2.84 -24.27 -5.85
N ALA A 936 3.82 -23.98 -4.99
CA ALA A 936 4.53 -22.70 -4.99
C ALA A 936 5.33 -22.46 -6.29
N ARG A 937 6.02 -23.48 -6.82
CA ARG A 937 6.74 -23.39 -8.10
C ARG A 937 5.81 -23.00 -9.24
N ARG A 938 4.60 -23.56 -9.32
CA ARG A 938 3.60 -23.18 -10.34
C ARG A 938 3.11 -21.74 -10.18
N VAL A 939 2.85 -21.30 -8.95
CA VAL A 939 2.50 -19.89 -8.68
C VAL A 939 3.65 -18.96 -9.11
N TYR A 940 4.90 -19.30 -8.79
CA TYR A 940 6.08 -18.53 -9.21
C TYR A 940 6.18 -18.42 -10.74
N ARG A 941 6.11 -19.55 -11.47
CA ARG A 941 6.14 -19.55 -12.95
C ARG A 941 4.98 -18.75 -13.54
N TRP A 942 3.77 -18.89 -12.99
CA TRP A 942 2.62 -18.10 -13.41
C TRP A 942 2.88 -16.60 -13.22
N VAL A 943 3.31 -16.17 -12.04
CA VAL A 943 3.61 -14.74 -11.75
C VAL A 943 4.66 -14.17 -12.70
N LEU A 944 5.78 -14.87 -12.94
CA LEU A 944 6.81 -14.38 -13.88
C LEU A 944 6.30 -14.23 -15.32
N SER A 945 5.34 -15.06 -15.74
CA SER A 945 4.75 -15.04 -17.08
C SER A 945 3.57 -14.07 -17.24
N ALA A 946 2.78 -13.89 -16.18
CA ALA A 946 1.47 -13.23 -16.23
C ALA A 946 1.45 -11.84 -15.57
N VAL A 947 2.49 -11.48 -14.81
CA VAL A 947 2.62 -10.17 -14.16
C VAL A 947 3.83 -9.42 -14.74
N GLU A 948 3.58 -8.23 -15.31
CA GLU A 948 4.62 -7.27 -15.67
C GLU A 948 5.14 -6.56 -14.42
N GLU A 949 6.46 -6.47 -14.24
CA GLU A 949 7.05 -5.82 -13.06
C GLU A 949 6.75 -4.31 -13.04
N GLY A 950 6.37 -3.77 -11.87
CA GLY A 950 6.09 -2.36 -11.69
C GLY A 950 5.94 -1.95 -10.22
N ASN A 951 5.68 -0.66 -9.98
CA ASN A 951 5.75 -0.06 -8.64
C ASN A 951 4.53 -0.35 -7.72
N GLU A 952 3.49 -1.03 -8.20
CA GLU A 952 2.33 -1.42 -7.39
C GLU A 952 2.70 -2.57 -6.45
N ASN A 953 2.61 -2.35 -5.14
CA ASN A 953 3.06 -3.27 -4.10
C ASN A 953 1.92 -4.00 -3.38
N ASP A 954 0.64 -3.67 -3.63
CA ASP A 954 -0.47 -4.52 -3.19
C ASP A 954 -0.55 -5.77 -4.09
N GLY A 955 -0.26 -6.93 -3.51
CA GLY A 955 -0.28 -8.22 -4.22
C GLY A 955 -1.64 -8.55 -4.86
N ARG A 956 -2.76 -8.00 -4.36
CA ARG A 956 -4.08 -8.18 -4.99
C ARG A 956 -4.14 -7.47 -6.33
N ARG A 957 -3.72 -6.21 -6.35
CA ARG A 957 -3.71 -5.34 -7.52
C ARG A 957 -2.72 -5.83 -8.56
N ALA A 958 -1.51 -6.23 -8.14
CA ALA A 958 -0.50 -6.78 -9.04
C ALA A 958 -1.00 -8.03 -9.79
N VAL A 959 -1.74 -8.92 -9.12
CA VAL A 959 -2.35 -10.12 -9.73
C VAL A 959 -3.52 -9.76 -10.65
N LEU A 960 -4.49 -8.96 -10.18
CA LEU A 960 -5.71 -8.65 -10.93
C LEU A 960 -5.46 -7.73 -12.14
N ALA A 961 -4.56 -6.75 -12.00
CA ALA A 961 -4.16 -5.87 -13.09
C ALA A 961 -3.08 -6.45 -14.01
N ARG A 962 -2.50 -7.61 -13.64
CA ARG A 962 -1.35 -8.25 -14.32
C ARG A 962 -0.11 -7.36 -14.43
N ARG A 963 0.04 -6.38 -13.54
CA ARG A 963 1.15 -5.43 -13.51
C ARG A 963 1.39 -4.90 -12.10
N GLY A 964 2.62 -4.99 -11.63
CA GLY A 964 3.04 -4.63 -10.26
C GLY A 964 4.22 -5.46 -9.79
N SER A 965 4.54 -5.38 -8.51
CA SER A 965 5.60 -6.16 -7.88
C SER A 965 5.30 -7.65 -7.97
N ARG A 966 6.11 -8.39 -8.73
CA ARG A 966 6.03 -9.85 -8.79
C ARG A 966 6.24 -10.48 -7.43
N GLN A 967 7.06 -9.87 -6.58
CA GLN A 967 7.25 -10.31 -5.20
C GLN A 967 5.93 -10.26 -4.42
N ALA A 968 5.22 -9.13 -4.46
CA ALA A 968 3.94 -8.97 -3.78
C ALA A 968 2.87 -9.93 -4.32
N ALA A 969 2.77 -10.06 -5.65
CA ALA A 969 1.86 -11.00 -6.30
C ALA A 969 2.13 -12.46 -5.89
N PHE A 970 3.40 -12.88 -5.88
CA PHE A 970 3.81 -14.22 -5.45
C PHE A 970 3.46 -14.48 -3.99
N VAL A 971 3.87 -13.57 -3.08
CA VAL A 971 3.59 -13.67 -1.62
C VAL A 971 2.09 -13.80 -1.36
N HIS A 972 1.28 -12.96 -2.01
CA HIS A 972 -0.17 -12.99 -1.82
C HIS A 972 -0.77 -14.32 -2.30
N LEU A 973 -0.41 -14.81 -3.49
CA LEU A 973 -0.94 -16.06 -4.04
C LEU A 973 -0.51 -17.30 -3.25
N VAL A 974 0.71 -17.36 -2.68
CA VAL A 974 1.09 -18.51 -1.84
C VAL A 974 0.46 -18.46 -0.45
N ARG A 975 0.19 -17.26 0.11
CA ARG A 975 -0.63 -17.11 1.34
C ARG A 975 -2.05 -17.64 1.14
N GLN A 976 -2.67 -17.40 -0.03
CA GLN A 976 -3.99 -17.97 -0.40
C GLN A 976 -4.00 -19.52 -0.40
N LEU A 977 -2.84 -20.16 -0.60
CA LEU A 977 -2.66 -21.61 -0.56
C LEU A 977 -2.28 -22.15 0.84
N GLY A 978 -2.29 -21.30 1.88
CA GLY A 978 -1.96 -21.69 3.25
C GLY A 978 -0.46 -21.87 3.53
N MET A 979 0.41 -21.36 2.67
CA MET A 979 1.86 -21.37 2.89
C MET A 979 2.32 -20.10 3.61
N ASN A 980 3.27 -20.25 4.53
CA ASN A 980 3.84 -19.11 5.24
C ASN A 980 5.02 -18.54 4.44
N VAL A 981 5.07 -17.22 4.35
CA VAL A 981 6.22 -16.51 3.80
C VAL A 981 6.69 -15.48 4.80
N SER A 982 8.00 -15.36 4.95
CA SER A 982 8.64 -14.28 5.70
C SER A 982 9.62 -13.55 4.79
N LEU A 983 9.68 -12.23 4.94
CA LEU A 983 10.78 -11.43 4.40
C LEU A 983 11.99 -11.59 5.33
N ALA A 984 13.18 -11.46 4.76
CA ALA A 984 14.43 -11.32 5.50
C ALA A 984 15.31 -10.28 4.83
N ILE A 985 16.08 -9.54 5.62
CA ILE A 985 17.17 -8.72 5.11
C ILE A 985 18.48 -9.50 5.22
N ALA A 986 19.18 -9.68 4.11
CA ALA A 986 20.45 -10.37 4.02
C ALA A 986 21.59 -9.38 4.03
N LYS A 987 22.71 -9.76 4.66
CA LYS A 987 23.97 -9.05 4.50
C LYS A 987 24.55 -9.36 3.12
N ASN A 988 24.88 -8.34 2.36
CA ASN A 988 25.52 -8.52 1.06
C ASN A 988 27.04 -8.72 1.23
N ARG A 989 27.63 -9.77 0.63
CA ARG A 989 29.10 -10.00 0.73
C ARG A 989 29.92 -8.90 0.05
N LEU A 990 29.32 -8.17 -0.89
CA LEU A 990 29.96 -7.04 -1.58
C LEU A 990 29.91 -5.76 -0.76
N ALA A 991 29.09 -5.72 0.31
CA ALA A 991 28.97 -4.55 1.18
C ALA A 991 30.30 -4.20 1.85
N MET A 992 30.48 -2.92 2.15
CA MET A 992 31.67 -2.40 2.80
C MET A 992 31.71 -2.79 4.29
N PRO A 993 32.91 -2.97 4.90
CA PRO A 993 33.02 -2.95 6.35
C PRO A 993 32.35 -1.69 6.93
N ALA A 994 31.56 -1.86 7.99
CA ALA A 994 30.84 -0.76 8.60
C ALA A 994 31.83 0.19 9.30
N LEU A 995 31.65 1.51 9.13
CA LEU A 995 32.41 2.53 9.84
C LEU A 995 31.89 2.77 11.27
N GLY A 996 30.61 2.51 11.48
CA GLY A 996 29.84 2.72 12.70
C GLY A 996 28.44 2.11 12.54
N LYS A 997 27.51 2.50 13.41
CA LYS A 997 26.14 1.95 13.46
C LYS A 997 25.28 2.38 12.28
N MET A 998 25.52 3.56 11.71
CA MET A 998 24.78 4.03 10.52
C MET A 998 25.17 3.20 9.29
N SER A 999 26.47 2.93 9.13
CA SER A 999 26.99 2.00 8.12
C SER A 999 26.57 0.55 8.38
N GLU A 1000 26.46 0.12 9.64
CA GLU A 1000 26.04 -1.25 9.97
C GLU A 1000 24.62 -1.52 9.46
N VAL A 1001 23.69 -0.59 9.69
CA VAL A 1001 22.30 -0.69 9.19
C VAL A 1001 22.25 -0.83 7.67
N GLU A 1002 23.07 -0.06 6.94
CA GLU A 1002 23.09 -0.04 5.48
C GLU A 1002 23.67 -1.30 4.84
N ASN A 1003 24.43 -2.10 5.60
CA ASN A 1003 24.95 -3.37 5.12
C ASN A 1003 23.89 -4.50 5.07
N TRP A 1004 22.66 -4.25 5.55
CA TRP A 1004 21.53 -5.17 5.53
C TRP A 1004 20.42 -4.69 4.58
N ASP A 1005 20.79 -4.42 3.32
CA ASP A 1005 19.91 -3.85 2.29
C ASP A 1005 19.16 -4.89 1.43
N SER A 1006 19.61 -6.15 1.45
CA SER A 1006 19.26 -7.13 0.42
C SER A 1006 18.06 -7.97 0.84
N LEU A 1007 16.87 -7.62 0.35
CA LEU A 1007 15.62 -8.30 0.66
C LEU A 1007 15.54 -9.70 0.00
N VAL A 1008 15.27 -10.73 0.81
CA VAL A 1008 15.13 -12.14 0.38
C VAL A 1008 13.84 -12.73 0.95
N LEU A 1009 13.16 -13.58 0.18
CA LEU A 1009 11.99 -14.32 0.63
C LEU A 1009 12.39 -15.67 1.22
N ARG A 1010 11.72 -16.04 2.33
CA ARG A 1010 11.75 -17.35 2.95
C ARG A 1010 10.35 -17.97 2.90
N LEU A 1011 10.17 -18.98 2.06
CA LEU A 1011 8.94 -19.76 1.94
C LEU A 1011 9.02 -20.98 2.88
N GLU A 1012 8.12 -21.06 3.85
CA GLU A 1012 7.98 -22.20 4.76
C GLU A 1012 6.79 -23.09 4.34
N PRO A 1013 6.96 -24.41 4.29
CA PRO A 1013 5.83 -25.32 4.07
C PRO A 1013 4.85 -25.30 5.26
N PRO A 1014 3.59 -25.73 5.07
CA PRO A 1014 2.61 -25.80 6.14
C PRO A 1014 3.07 -26.73 7.27
N LYS A 1015 2.95 -26.30 8.53
CA LYS A 1015 3.36 -27.06 9.72
C LYS A 1015 2.66 -28.40 9.90
N ASN A 1016 1.54 -28.61 9.21
CA ASN A 1016 0.67 -29.79 9.35
C ASN A 1016 0.98 -30.90 8.32
N ALA A 1017 2.12 -30.84 7.63
CA ALA A 1017 2.55 -31.89 6.71
C ALA A 1017 2.78 -33.23 7.45
N THR A 1018 2.12 -34.29 7.01
CA THR A 1018 2.18 -35.64 7.64
C THR A 1018 3.46 -36.42 7.35
N LYS A 1019 4.40 -35.82 6.61
CA LYS A 1019 5.78 -36.26 6.42
C LYS A 1019 6.70 -35.14 6.87
N ALA A 1020 7.95 -35.46 7.24
CA ALA A 1020 8.96 -34.46 7.58
C ALA A 1020 8.96 -33.34 6.52
N PRO A 1021 8.60 -32.09 6.89
CA PRO A 1021 8.41 -31.03 5.91
C PRO A 1021 9.73 -30.72 5.20
N PRO A 1022 9.71 -30.37 3.90
CA PRO A 1022 10.91 -29.95 3.19
C PRO A 1022 11.54 -28.73 3.87
N PRO A 1023 12.86 -28.50 3.73
CA PRO A 1023 13.49 -27.30 4.25
C PRO A 1023 12.85 -26.04 3.66
N ALA A 1024 12.89 -24.93 4.41
CA ALA A 1024 12.38 -23.65 3.94
C ALA A 1024 13.13 -23.20 2.68
N GLN A 1025 12.40 -22.82 1.63
CA GLN A 1025 12.99 -22.39 0.37
C GLN A 1025 13.28 -20.89 0.41
N TRP A 1026 14.54 -20.54 0.14
CA TRP A 1026 14.98 -19.16 -0.02
C TRP A 1026 14.95 -18.75 -1.49
N MET A 1027 14.55 -17.51 -1.80
CA MET A 1027 14.58 -16.97 -3.16
C MET A 1027 14.50 -15.44 -3.23
N VAL A 1028 14.82 -14.88 -4.39
CA VAL A 1028 14.35 -13.56 -4.84
C VAL A 1028 13.28 -13.71 -5.93
N VAL A 1029 12.30 -12.79 -5.97
CA VAL A 1029 11.23 -12.77 -6.98
C VAL A 1029 11.23 -11.41 -7.67
N ARG A 1030 11.84 -11.32 -8.87
CA ARG A 1030 11.92 -10.05 -9.63
C ARG A 1030 12.09 -10.28 -11.13
N ASP A 1031 13.17 -10.93 -11.53
CA ASP A 1031 13.52 -11.11 -12.93
C ASP A 1031 12.66 -12.18 -13.63
N LYS A 1032 12.24 -11.91 -14.88
CA LYS A 1032 11.35 -12.79 -15.67
C LYS A 1032 11.90 -14.22 -15.87
N PHE A 1033 13.22 -14.40 -15.75
CA PHE A 1033 13.92 -15.65 -16.09
C PHE A 1033 14.74 -16.26 -14.94
N THR A 1034 14.55 -15.84 -13.69
CA THR A 1034 15.18 -16.52 -12.54
C THR A 1034 14.50 -17.86 -12.26
N PRO A 1035 15.25 -18.92 -11.90
CA PRO A 1035 14.67 -20.19 -11.48
C PRO A 1035 13.98 -20.08 -10.12
N PHE A 1036 13.04 -20.99 -9.86
CA PHE A 1036 12.42 -21.09 -8.53
C PHE A 1036 13.48 -21.46 -7.48
N GLY A 1037 13.51 -20.75 -6.35
CA GLY A 1037 14.55 -20.96 -5.33
C GLY A 1037 15.88 -20.24 -5.59
N PHE A 1038 15.97 -19.36 -6.59
CA PHE A 1038 17.21 -18.64 -6.88
C PHE A 1038 17.60 -17.66 -5.77
N VAL A 1039 18.77 -17.88 -5.17
CA VAL A 1039 19.46 -16.93 -4.28
C VAL A 1039 20.65 -16.33 -5.04
N PRO A 1040 20.80 -14.99 -5.10
CA PRO A 1040 21.94 -14.32 -5.73
C PRO A 1040 23.30 -14.78 -5.15
N PRO A 1041 24.35 -14.98 -5.98
CA PRO A 1041 25.68 -15.43 -5.52
C PRO A 1041 26.24 -14.62 -4.35
N GLU A 1042 26.09 -13.30 -4.40
CA GLU A 1042 26.55 -12.36 -3.38
C GLU A 1042 25.88 -12.54 -2.00
N LEU A 1043 24.72 -13.21 -1.94
CA LEU A 1043 23.97 -13.48 -0.70
C LEU A 1043 24.14 -14.92 -0.19
N ARG A 1044 24.59 -15.87 -1.02
CA ARG A 1044 24.75 -17.27 -0.60
C ARG A 1044 25.74 -17.39 0.56
N GLY A 1045 25.41 -18.23 1.55
CA GLY A 1045 26.20 -18.41 2.77
C GLY A 1045 26.28 -17.17 3.69
N GLN A 1046 25.66 -16.03 3.33
CA GLN A 1046 25.66 -14.84 4.18
C GLN A 1046 24.62 -14.96 5.31
N GLN A 1047 24.81 -14.15 6.35
CA GLN A 1047 23.79 -13.98 7.39
C GLN A 1047 22.58 -13.23 6.83
N ALA A 1048 21.39 -13.62 7.26
CA ALA A 1048 20.13 -12.93 7.04
C ALA A 1048 19.35 -12.82 8.34
N ILE A 1049 18.51 -11.79 8.44
CA ILE A 1049 17.65 -11.52 9.59
C ILE A 1049 16.21 -11.58 9.11
N VAL A 1050 15.45 -12.56 9.62
CA VAL A 1050 14.04 -12.71 9.25
C VAL A 1050 13.25 -11.56 9.89
N LEU A 1051 12.46 -10.86 9.08
CA LEU A 1051 11.57 -9.78 9.52
C LEU A 1051 10.30 -10.37 10.17
N ALA A 1052 10.51 -11.00 11.32
CA ALA A 1052 9.49 -11.58 12.19
C ALA A 1052 9.78 -11.22 13.65
N ALA A 1053 8.84 -11.49 14.55
CA ALA A 1053 9.00 -11.23 15.99
C ALA A 1053 10.31 -11.85 16.54
N GLY A 1054 11.12 -11.04 17.22
CA GLY A 1054 12.44 -11.43 17.73
C GLY A 1054 13.58 -11.41 16.71
N ALA A 1055 13.34 -10.99 15.47
CA ALA A 1055 14.34 -10.77 14.41
C ALA A 1055 15.42 -11.88 14.30
N PRO A 1056 15.04 -13.16 14.12
CA PRO A 1056 15.98 -14.27 14.23
C PRO A 1056 17.03 -14.24 13.10
N ARG A 1057 18.30 -14.34 13.50
CA ARG A 1057 19.47 -14.44 12.62
C ARG A 1057 19.60 -15.87 12.10
N VAL A 1058 19.80 -16.02 10.79
CA VAL A 1058 19.93 -17.29 10.06
C VAL A 1058 21.00 -17.17 8.99
N THR A 1059 21.53 -18.30 8.51
CA THR A 1059 22.46 -18.32 7.37
C THR A 1059 21.72 -18.75 6.11
N LEU A 1060 21.89 -17.98 5.02
CA LEU A 1060 21.35 -18.35 3.71
C LEU A 1060 22.08 -19.58 3.15
N PRO A 1061 21.40 -20.43 2.35
CA PRO A 1061 22.05 -21.57 1.70
C PRO A 1061 23.33 -21.16 0.96
N SER A 1062 24.39 -21.96 1.11
CA SER A 1062 25.60 -21.89 0.28
C SER A 1062 25.34 -22.45 -1.12
N GLU A 1063 24.51 -23.49 -1.20
CA GLU A 1063 24.10 -24.14 -2.44
C GLU A 1063 23.09 -23.28 -3.23
N GLY A 1064 23.19 -23.36 -4.55
CA GLY A 1064 22.30 -22.75 -5.52
C GLY A 1064 22.63 -23.27 -6.92
N SER A 1065 21.83 -22.92 -7.92
CA SER A 1065 22.17 -23.22 -9.32
C SER A 1065 23.55 -22.65 -9.65
N SER A 1066 24.47 -23.47 -10.15
CA SER A 1066 25.81 -23.03 -10.56
C SER A 1066 25.73 -21.92 -11.60
N ASP A 1067 26.16 -20.71 -11.23
CA ASP A 1067 26.15 -19.54 -12.12
C ASP A 1067 27.35 -19.61 -13.06
N GLY A 1068 27.13 -20.14 -14.26
CA GLY A 1068 28.25 -20.43 -15.14
C GLY A 1068 27.88 -20.95 -16.51
N VAL A 1069 28.92 -21.29 -17.26
CA VAL A 1069 28.82 -21.83 -18.63
C VAL A 1069 29.57 -23.15 -18.73
N PHE A 1070 28.88 -24.17 -19.21
CA PHE A 1070 29.42 -25.51 -19.44
C PHE A 1070 29.52 -25.73 -20.94
N PHE A 1071 30.74 -25.93 -21.44
CA PHE A 1071 31.03 -26.21 -22.85
C PHE A 1071 31.31 -27.71 -23.00
N GLU A 1072 30.42 -28.43 -23.66
CA GLU A 1072 30.59 -29.85 -23.96
C GLU A 1072 30.55 -30.07 -25.47
N GLY A 1073 31.43 -30.89 -26.02
CA GLY A 1073 31.35 -31.17 -27.46
C GLY A 1073 32.50 -31.98 -28.05
N ARG A 1074 32.49 -32.05 -29.38
CA ARG A 1074 33.48 -32.75 -30.18
C ARG A 1074 33.83 -31.95 -31.44
N ALA A 1075 35.11 -31.87 -31.75
CA ALA A 1075 35.59 -31.51 -33.08
C ALA A 1075 36.25 -32.72 -33.74
N VAL A 1076 35.95 -32.97 -35.02
CA VAL A 1076 36.68 -33.94 -35.84
C VAL A 1076 37.53 -33.16 -36.83
N VAL A 1077 38.85 -33.21 -36.64
CA VAL A 1077 39.83 -32.51 -37.45
C VAL A 1077 40.04 -33.26 -38.76
N ARG A 1078 40.01 -32.53 -39.87
CA ARG A 1078 40.33 -33.01 -41.21
C ARG A 1078 41.82 -32.81 -41.49
N GLU A 1079 42.33 -33.51 -42.50
CA GLU A 1079 43.73 -33.38 -42.93
C GLU A 1079 44.14 -31.93 -43.28
N ASP A 1080 43.19 -31.09 -43.73
CA ASP A 1080 43.42 -29.68 -44.07
C ASP A 1080 43.66 -28.76 -42.86
N GLY A 1081 43.38 -29.21 -41.63
CA GLY A 1081 43.44 -28.41 -40.41
C GLY A 1081 42.11 -27.74 -40.03
N GLY A 1082 41.10 -27.82 -40.91
CA GLY A 1082 39.71 -27.52 -40.59
C GLY A 1082 39.05 -28.65 -39.80
N ALA A 1083 37.84 -28.43 -39.30
CA ALA A 1083 37.12 -29.42 -38.50
C ALA A 1083 35.60 -29.33 -38.63
N SER A 1084 34.89 -30.44 -38.47
CA SER A 1084 33.46 -30.43 -38.19
C SER A 1084 33.24 -30.37 -36.67
N LEU A 1085 32.39 -29.46 -36.22
CA LEU A 1085 32.14 -29.12 -34.82
C LEU A 1085 30.72 -29.53 -34.40
N GLU A 1086 30.62 -30.25 -33.29
CA GLU A 1086 29.42 -30.45 -32.49
C GLU A 1086 29.65 -29.82 -31.10
N LEU A 1087 28.79 -28.90 -30.70
CA LEU A 1087 28.95 -28.13 -29.46
C LEU A 1087 27.62 -27.96 -28.73
N ALA A 1088 27.61 -28.17 -27.42
CA ALA A 1088 26.55 -27.76 -26.51
C ALA A 1088 27.12 -26.73 -25.51
N GLN A 1089 26.55 -25.52 -25.49
CA GLN A 1089 26.80 -24.52 -24.45
C GLN A 1089 25.62 -24.51 -23.49
N ARG A 1090 25.82 -24.95 -22.24
CA ARG A 1090 24.79 -24.94 -21.19
C ARG A 1090 25.04 -23.78 -20.24
N TYR A 1091 24.02 -22.97 -19.96
CA TYR A 1091 24.13 -21.81 -19.08
C TYR A 1091 23.29 -22.03 -17.81
N GLY A 1092 23.88 -21.80 -16.65
CA GLY A 1092 23.25 -21.95 -15.33
C GLY A 1092 23.09 -20.62 -14.57
N GLY A 1093 22.17 -20.61 -13.59
CA GLY A 1093 21.94 -19.48 -12.68
C GLY A 1093 21.72 -18.14 -13.37
N ARG A 1094 22.36 -17.08 -12.85
CA ARG A 1094 22.31 -15.71 -13.37
C ARG A 1094 22.67 -15.61 -14.85
N ILE A 1095 23.62 -16.43 -15.34
CA ILE A 1095 24.01 -16.45 -16.75
C ILE A 1095 22.90 -17.03 -17.62
N ALA A 1096 22.17 -18.04 -17.14
CA ALA A 1096 20.97 -18.57 -17.82
C ALA A 1096 19.87 -17.51 -17.93
N THR A 1097 19.61 -16.78 -16.84
CA THR A 1097 18.64 -15.67 -16.79
C THR A 1097 18.99 -14.58 -17.82
N GLN A 1098 20.26 -14.18 -17.90
CA GLN A 1098 20.74 -13.21 -18.90
C GLN A 1098 20.62 -13.73 -20.33
N MET A 1099 21.05 -14.98 -20.60
CA MET A 1099 20.98 -15.60 -21.92
C MET A 1099 19.52 -15.70 -22.43
N ARG A 1100 18.58 -16.10 -21.55
CA ARG A 1100 17.15 -16.09 -21.85
C ARG A 1100 16.66 -14.69 -22.22
N GLY A 1101 17.05 -13.66 -21.45
CA GLY A 1101 16.72 -12.26 -21.76
C GLY A 1101 17.28 -11.74 -23.08
N VAL A 1102 18.42 -12.25 -23.54
CA VAL A 1102 18.95 -11.96 -24.88
C VAL A 1102 18.14 -12.68 -25.96
N LEU A 1103 17.88 -13.98 -25.78
CA LEU A 1103 17.12 -14.81 -26.74
C LEU A 1103 15.61 -14.50 -26.80
N ASP A 1104 15.06 -13.77 -25.83
CA ASP A 1104 13.69 -13.22 -25.87
C ASP A 1104 13.58 -12.00 -26.80
N ARG A 1105 14.71 -11.32 -27.08
CA ARG A 1105 14.78 -10.11 -27.92
C ARG A 1105 15.24 -10.37 -29.36
N ILE A 1106 15.74 -11.58 -29.65
CA ILE A 1106 16.23 -11.96 -30.98
C ILE A 1106 15.08 -12.57 -31.79
N ALA A 1107 14.81 -11.99 -32.96
CA ALA A 1107 13.84 -12.55 -33.90
C ALA A 1107 14.32 -13.93 -34.42
N PRO A 1108 13.42 -14.91 -34.65
CA PRO A 1108 13.82 -16.27 -35.04
C PRO A 1108 14.77 -16.34 -36.25
N GLY A 1109 14.58 -15.48 -37.26
CA GLY A 1109 15.45 -15.40 -38.44
C GLY A 1109 16.87 -14.88 -38.16
N GLN A 1110 17.10 -14.19 -37.05
CA GLN A 1110 18.41 -13.64 -36.64
C GLN A 1110 19.16 -14.55 -35.66
N LEU A 1111 18.54 -15.63 -35.17
CA LEU A 1111 19.14 -16.53 -34.19
C LEU A 1111 20.44 -17.16 -34.70
N ARG A 1112 20.46 -17.63 -35.95
CA ARG A 1112 21.64 -18.23 -36.59
C ARG A 1112 22.81 -17.24 -36.62
N ASP A 1113 22.57 -16.03 -37.11
CA ASP A 1113 23.59 -14.99 -37.24
C ASP A 1113 24.13 -14.54 -35.88
N PHE A 1114 23.25 -14.43 -34.87
CA PHE A 1114 23.65 -14.14 -33.50
C PHE A 1114 24.57 -15.25 -32.94
N VAL A 1115 24.19 -16.53 -33.08
CA VAL A 1115 25.00 -17.65 -32.57
C VAL A 1115 26.31 -17.78 -33.34
N GLU A 1116 26.31 -17.59 -34.67
CA GLU A 1116 27.53 -17.63 -35.51
C GLU A 1116 28.49 -16.51 -35.12
N THR A 1117 28.01 -15.27 -34.99
CA THR A 1117 28.89 -14.10 -34.74
C THR A 1117 29.25 -13.88 -33.27
N ARG A 1118 28.33 -14.12 -32.32
CA ARG A 1118 28.50 -13.74 -30.91
C ARG A 1118 28.90 -14.90 -29.99
N LEU A 1119 28.57 -16.15 -30.33
CA LEU A 1119 28.87 -17.31 -29.48
C LEU A 1119 29.94 -18.22 -30.07
N VAL A 1120 29.83 -18.60 -31.34
CA VAL A 1120 30.73 -19.58 -31.98
C VAL A 1120 31.97 -18.91 -32.57
N GLY A 1121 31.78 -17.85 -33.37
CA GLY A 1121 32.86 -17.14 -34.07
C GLY A 1121 33.90 -16.46 -33.17
N ARG A 1122 33.59 -16.26 -31.89
CA ARG A 1122 34.54 -15.79 -30.87
C ARG A 1122 35.65 -16.81 -30.57
N THR A 1123 35.36 -18.10 -30.65
CA THR A 1123 36.32 -19.19 -30.40
C THR A 1123 36.81 -19.79 -31.72
N PHE A 1124 35.89 -19.99 -32.67
CA PHE A 1124 36.18 -20.64 -33.95
C PHE A 1124 36.06 -19.61 -35.08
N SER A 1125 37.13 -18.86 -35.32
CA SER A 1125 37.14 -17.81 -36.35
C SER A 1125 36.81 -18.38 -37.73
N GLY A 1126 35.88 -17.72 -38.44
CA GLY A 1126 35.38 -18.16 -39.75
C GLY A 1126 34.46 -19.38 -39.75
N ALA A 1127 34.04 -19.90 -38.58
CA ALA A 1127 33.11 -21.02 -38.51
C ALA A 1127 31.77 -20.70 -39.17
N ARG A 1128 31.23 -21.68 -39.90
CA ARG A 1128 29.91 -21.61 -40.54
C ARG A 1128 28.96 -22.60 -39.88
N ILE A 1129 27.91 -22.08 -39.27
CA ILE A 1129 26.88 -22.88 -38.64
C ILE A 1129 26.11 -23.67 -39.71
N LYS A 1130 25.88 -24.95 -39.45
CA LYS A 1130 24.96 -25.81 -40.20
C LYS A 1130 23.58 -25.80 -39.56
N ASP A 1131 23.52 -26.03 -38.25
CA ASP A 1131 22.28 -26.08 -37.47
C ASP A 1131 22.46 -25.52 -36.05
N VAL A 1132 21.37 -25.00 -35.46
CA VAL A 1132 21.30 -24.50 -34.07
C VAL A 1132 19.98 -24.92 -33.44
N VAL A 1133 20.06 -25.57 -32.29
CA VAL A 1133 18.91 -25.91 -31.46
C VAL A 1133 19.06 -25.27 -30.08
N VAL A 1134 18.04 -24.58 -29.62
CA VAL A 1134 17.97 -24.01 -28.26
C VAL A 1134 17.03 -24.87 -27.42
N GLU A 1135 17.60 -25.64 -26.50
CA GLU A 1135 16.88 -26.50 -25.56
C GLU A 1135 16.60 -25.74 -24.25
N HIS A 1136 15.48 -26.06 -23.61
CA HIS A 1136 15.07 -25.49 -22.30
C HIS A 1136 14.98 -23.95 -22.27
N LYS A 1137 14.66 -23.30 -23.40
CA LYS A 1137 14.47 -21.83 -23.46
C LYS A 1137 13.50 -21.35 -22.39
N ASP A 1138 12.32 -21.96 -22.32
CA ASP A 1138 11.21 -21.56 -21.46
C ASP A 1138 11.16 -22.32 -20.13
N ASP A 1139 12.00 -23.34 -19.95
CA ASP A 1139 12.09 -24.11 -18.70
C ASP A 1139 13.18 -23.55 -17.78
N LEU A 1140 12.81 -22.56 -16.96
CA LEU A 1140 13.72 -21.81 -16.09
C LEU A 1140 14.51 -22.66 -15.10
N ASP A 1141 13.93 -23.75 -14.60
CA ASP A 1141 14.53 -24.62 -13.57
C ASP A 1141 15.60 -25.57 -14.15
N LEU A 1142 15.71 -25.66 -15.49
CA LEU A 1142 16.80 -26.34 -16.19
C LEU A 1142 17.81 -25.33 -16.77
N PRO A 1143 19.10 -25.72 -16.93
CA PRO A 1143 20.06 -24.94 -17.70
C PRO A 1143 19.61 -24.77 -19.15
N ILE A 1144 19.58 -23.54 -19.66
CA ILE A 1144 19.35 -23.31 -21.10
C ILE A 1144 20.55 -23.83 -21.88
N THR A 1145 20.30 -24.62 -22.93
CA THR A 1145 21.37 -25.26 -23.71
C THR A 1145 21.27 -24.86 -25.18
N ILE A 1146 22.36 -24.32 -25.74
CA ILE A 1146 22.48 -24.00 -27.16
C ILE A 1146 23.35 -25.09 -27.80
N ARG A 1147 22.74 -25.96 -28.59
CA ARG A 1147 23.44 -26.92 -29.45
C ARG A 1147 23.73 -26.29 -30.80
N VAL A 1148 24.93 -26.53 -31.31
CA VAL A 1148 25.41 -26.04 -32.60
C VAL A 1148 26.11 -27.17 -33.34
N THR A 1149 25.79 -27.32 -34.62
CA THR A 1149 26.68 -28.01 -35.57
C THR A 1149 27.27 -26.99 -36.53
N ALA A 1150 28.58 -27.07 -36.83
CA ALA A 1150 29.27 -26.11 -37.68
C ALA A 1150 30.47 -26.73 -38.41
N ASP A 1151 30.89 -26.11 -39.52
CA ASP A 1151 32.21 -26.34 -40.10
C ASP A 1151 33.16 -25.20 -39.72
N VAL A 1152 34.34 -25.55 -39.23
CA VAL A 1152 35.41 -24.62 -38.88
C VAL A 1152 36.50 -24.70 -39.95
N PRO A 1153 36.87 -23.58 -40.61
CA PRO A 1153 37.84 -23.62 -41.71
C PRO A 1153 39.27 -23.93 -41.24
N GLU A 1154 39.65 -23.52 -40.03
CA GLU A 1154 40.98 -23.76 -39.47
C GLU A 1154 40.92 -23.84 -37.92
N LEU A 1155 40.84 -25.06 -37.39
CA LEU A 1155 40.96 -25.34 -35.94
C LEU A 1155 42.41 -25.58 -35.52
N VAL A 1156 43.20 -26.19 -36.42
CA VAL A 1156 44.63 -26.45 -36.21
C VAL A 1156 45.44 -25.58 -37.17
N ARG A 1157 46.34 -24.75 -36.61
CA ARG A 1157 47.31 -23.98 -37.37
C ARG A 1157 48.41 -24.91 -37.88
N ARG A 1158 48.59 -25.02 -39.20
CA ARG A 1158 49.59 -25.89 -39.82
C ARG A 1158 50.99 -25.27 -39.76
N GLY A 1159 52.01 -26.12 -39.58
CA GLY A 1159 53.42 -25.79 -39.73
C GLY A 1159 54.18 -26.91 -40.46
N GLU A 1160 55.43 -26.68 -40.86
CA GLU A 1160 56.18 -27.59 -41.74
C GLU A 1160 56.51 -28.97 -41.11
N ARG A 1161 56.63 -29.03 -39.78
CA ARG A 1161 56.95 -30.28 -39.03
C ARG A 1161 56.03 -30.53 -37.84
N THR A 1162 55.41 -29.49 -37.30
CA THR A 1162 54.48 -29.54 -36.18
C THR A 1162 53.29 -28.64 -36.49
N SER A 1163 52.08 -29.13 -36.23
CA SER A 1163 50.85 -28.34 -36.28
C SER A 1163 50.36 -28.06 -34.87
N VAL A 1164 49.59 -26.98 -34.69
CA VAL A 1164 49.20 -26.48 -33.37
C VAL A 1164 47.69 -26.37 -33.26
N LEU A 1165 47.10 -27.10 -32.31
CA LEU A 1165 45.71 -26.92 -31.93
C LEU A 1165 45.56 -25.54 -31.26
N LYS A 1166 44.72 -24.68 -31.85
CA LYS A 1166 44.39 -23.36 -31.29
C LYS A 1166 43.66 -23.54 -29.95
N PRO A 1167 43.80 -22.62 -28.97
CA PRO A 1167 43.06 -22.69 -27.71
C PRO A 1167 41.54 -22.75 -27.94
N VAL A 1168 40.90 -23.77 -27.38
CA VAL A 1168 39.45 -23.98 -27.47
C VAL A 1168 38.79 -23.50 -26.19
N PHE A 1169 37.81 -22.60 -26.32
CA PHE A 1169 37.16 -21.84 -25.23
C PHE A 1169 38.15 -21.21 -24.22
N PRO A 1170 39.11 -20.36 -24.66
CA PRO A 1170 39.98 -19.64 -23.72
C PRO A 1170 39.16 -18.63 -22.90
N ILE A 1171 39.02 -18.89 -21.60
CA ILE A 1171 38.39 -17.99 -20.64
C ILE A 1171 39.43 -16.92 -20.27
N LYS A 1172 39.23 -15.69 -20.74
CA LYS A 1172 40.19 -14.57 -20.59
C LYS A 1172 40.08 -13.88 -19.23
N LEU A 1173 40.69 -14.47 -18.20
CA LEU A 1173 40.71 -13.96 -16.83
C LEU A 1173 41.41 -12.60 -16.72
N VAL A 1174 42.38 -12.27 -17.59
CA VAL A 1174 43.05 -10.95 -17.58
C VAL A 1174 42.06 -9.79 -17.74
N GLN A 1175 40.88 -10.01 -18.32
CA GLN A 1175 39.82 -9.00 -18.42
C GLN A 1175 39.27 -8.57 -17.05
N LEU A 1176 39.34 -9.43 -16.03
CA LEU A 1176 38.95 -9.12 -14.64
C LEU A 1176 39.94 -8.18 -13.94
N ALA A 1177 41.15 -8.01 -14.48
CA ALA A 1177 42.22 -7.19 -13.90
C ALA A 1177 42.95 -6.42 -15.01
N SER A 1178 42.19 -5.57 -15.72
CA SER A 1178 42.64 -4.87 -16.94
C SER A 1178 43.66 -3.74 -16.69
N LEU A 1179 43.75 -3.21 -15.47
CA LEU A 1179 44.70 -2.15 -15.11
C LEU A 1179 45.98 -2.71 -14.47
N PRO A 1180 47.16 -2.10 -14.68
CA PRO A 1180 48.43 -2.56 -14.08
C PRO A 1180 48.51 -2.33 -12.57
N ALA A 1181 47.77 -1.35 -12.04
CA ALA A 1181 47.58 -1.02 -10.63
C ALA A 1181 46.21 -0.32 -10.47
N ARG A 1182 45.75 -0.13 -9.23
CA ARG A 1182 44.48 0.56 -8.93
C ARG A 1182 44.60 1.47 -7.72
N GLU A 1183 43.81 2.54 -7.71
CA GLU A 1183 43.52 3.38 -6.53
C GLU A 1183 42.19 3.02 -5.87
N THR A 1184 41.23 2.48 -6.62
CA THR A 1184 39.90 2.09 -6.10
C THR A 1184 39.78 0.56 -5.96
N PRO A 1185 38.99 0.06 -4.99
CA PRO A 1185 38.67 -1.36 -4.93
C PRO A 1185 38.07 -1.85 -6.25
N LEU A 1186 38.36 -3.09 -6.62
CA LEU A 1186 37.68 -3.77 -7.72
C LEU A 1186 36.47 -4.54 -7.15
N LEU A 1187 35.31 -4.40 -7.78
CA LEU A 1187 34.18 -5.30 -7.57
C LEU A 1187 34.19 -6.43 -8.59
N LEU A 1188 33.97 -7.65 -8.12
CA LEU A 1188 33.62 -8.81 -8.92
C LEU A 1188 32.12 -9.09 -8.65
N PRO A 1189 31.19 -8.47 -9.42
CA PRO A 1189 29.76 -8.49 -9.09
C PRO A 1189 29.07 -9.83 -9.36
N THR A 1190 29.74 -10.77 -10.03
CA THR A 1190 29.23 -12.09 -10.40
C THR A 1190 30.24 -13.17 -10.07
N SER A 1191 29.77 -14.31 -9.55
CA SER A 1191 30.56 -15.54 -9.67
C SER A 1191 30.67 -15.89 -11.15
N SER A 1192 31.88 -16.30 -11.55
CA SER A 1192 32.19 -16.80 -12.88
C SER A 1192 32.64 -18.24 -12.74
N HIS A 1193 31.70 -19.17 -12.88
CA HIS A 1193 32.00 -20.59 -13.05
C HIS A 1193 32.06 -20.92 -14.55
N ALA A 1194 33.08 -21.67 -14.97
CA ALA A 1194 33.13 -22.20 -16.33
C ALA A 1194 33.82 -23.55 -16.39
N GLU A 1195 33.23 -24.47 -17.13
CA GLU A 1195 33.73 -25.84 -17.33
C GLU A 1195 33.78 -26.16 -18.83
N VAL A 1196 34.90 -26.71 -19.29
CA VAL A 1196 35.12 -27.13 -20.67
C VAL A 1196 35.45 -28.63 -20.66
N LEU A 1197 34.56 -29.42 -21.25
CA LEU A 1197 34.74 -30.86 -21.50
C LEU A 1197 34.63 -31.12 -23.00
N PHE A 1198 35.74 -30.98 -23.73
CA PHE A 1198 35.72 -30.91 -25.19
C PHE A 1198 36.70 -31.88 -25.84
N LYS A 1199 36.22 -32.71 -26.77
CA LYS A 1199 37.03 -33.75 -27.44
C LYS A 1199 37.46 -33.30 -28.83
N VAL A 1200 38.77 -33.20 -29.08
CA VAL A 1200 39.33 -32.95 -30.41
C VAL A 1200 39.90 -34.26 -30.94
N VAL A 1201 39.29 -34.79 -32.00
CA VAL A 1201 39.69 -36.05 -32.65
C VAL A 1201 40.47 -35.74 -33.91
N PHE A 1202 41.68 -36.26 -33.99
CA PHE A 1202 42.63 -36.05 -35.09
C PHE A 1202 42.64 -37.25 -36.06
N PRO A 1203 43.12 -37.07 -37.30
CA PRO A 1203 43.40 -38.17 -38.21
C PRO A 1203 44.40 -39.17 -37.62
N GLU A 1204 44.26 -40.45 -37.95
CA GLU A 1204 45.18 -41.53 -37.54
C GLU A 1204 46.61 -41.35 -38.11
N THR A 1205 46.73 -40.57 -39.18
CA THR A 1205 47.98 -40.15 -39.82
C THR A 1205 48.80 -39.17 -38.97
N TRP A 1206 48.24 -38.56 -37.93
CA TRP A 1206 48.91 -37.51 -37.14
C TRP A 1206 49.52 -38.06 -35.85
N ARG A 1207 50.72 -37.58 -35.51
CA ARG A 1207 51.48 -38.02 -34.33
C ARG A 1207 51.10 -37.24 -33.08
N MET A 1208 50.39 -37.89 -32.17
CA MET A 1208 49.92 -37.29 -30.92
C MET A 1208 51.05 -37.14 -29.88
N PRO A 1209 50.99 -36.13 -28.99
CA PRO A 1209 51.87 -36.05 -27.82
C PRO A 1209 51.59 -37.20 -26.84
N SER A 1210 52.62 -37.66 -26.12
CA SER A 1210 52.49 -38.81 -25.19
C SER A 1210 51.64 -38.52 -23.95
N SER A 1211 51.56 -37.25 -23.55
CA SER A 1211 50.79 -36.77 -22.40
C SER A 1211 50.67 -35.25 -22.46
N LEU A 1212 49.66 -34.68 -21.80
CA LEU A 1212 49.58 -33.24 -21.53
C LEU A 1212 49.77 -33.00 -20.03
N PRO A 1213 50.53 -31.97 -19.60
CA PRO A 1213 50.69 -31.70 -18.18
C PRO A 1213 49.37 -31.25 -17.54
N PRO A 1214 48.95 -31.80 -16.39
CA PRO A 1214 47.92 -31.14 -15.60
C PRO A 1214 48.45 -29.83 -15.00
N GLY A 1215 47.57 -28.94 -14.56
CA GLY A 1215 47.95 -27.72 -13.87
C GLY A 1215 46.83 -27.16 -13.00
N GLU A 1216 47.21 -26.46 -11.94
CA GLU A 1216 46.31 -25.75 -11.04
C GLU A 1216 46.91 -24.38 -10.67
N VAL A 1217 46.06 -23.35 -10.65
CA VAL A 1217 46.39 -21.99 -10.16
C VAL A 1217 45.33 -21.60 -9.13
N LYS A 1218 45.75 -21.04 -7.99
CA LYS A 1218 44.86 -20.67 -6.86
C LYS A 1218 45.19 -19.28 -6.31
N ASP A 1219 44.15 -18.57 -5.90
CA ASP A 1219 44.21 -17.28 -5.20
C ASP A 1219 43.00 -17.13 -4.26
N GLY A 1220 43.18 -17.48 -2.99
CA GLY A 1220 42.09 -17.58 -2.02
C GLY A 1220 41.04 -18.62 -2.45
N GLU A 1221 39.79 -18.18 -2.60
CA GLU A 1221 38.68 -19.01 -3.12
C GLU A 1221 38.67 -19.13 -4.66
N ARG A 1222 39.52 -18.37 -5.38
CA ARG A 1222 39.61 -18.40 -6.84
C ARG A 1222 40.51 -19.54 -7.29
N TRP A 1223 40.12 -20.28 -8.32
CA TRP A 1223 40.95 -21.35 -8.85
C TRP A 1223 40.73 -21.64 -10.34
N VAL A 1224 41.78 -22.15 -10.97
CA VAL A 1224 41.80 -22.68 -12.34
C VAL A 1224 42.41 -24.07 -12.28
N THR A 1225 41.78 -25.06 -12.90
CA THR A 1225 42.36 -26.39 -13.10
C THR A 1225 42.28 -26.79 -14.57
N VAL A 1226 43.34 -27.45 -15.05
CA VAL A 1226 43.45 -28.01 -16.40
C VAL A 1226 43.94 -29.44 -16.28
N ASN A 1227 43.10 -30.39 -16.67
CA ASN A 1227 43.31 -31.85 -16.64
C ASN A 1227 43.20 -32.45 -18.07
N ASP A 1228 43.62 -31.67 -19.07
CA ASP A 1228 43.68 -32.10 -20.47
C ASP A 1228 44.44 -33.42 -20.61
N ARG A 1229 43.93 -34.35 -21.43
CA ARG A 1229 44.48 -35.70 -21.59
C ARG A 1229 44.44 -36.19 -23.03
N VAL A 1230 45.32 -37.15 -23.34
CA VAL A 1230 45.45 -37.76 -24.67
C VAL A 1230 45.00 -39.21 -24.60
N GLU A 1231 44.04 -39.59 -25.44
CA GLU A 1231 43.41 -40.90 -25.50
C GLU A 1231 43.44 -41.37 -26.98
N GLY A 1232 44.50 -42.06 -27.38
CA GLY A 1232 44.75 -42.40 -28.79
C GLY A 1232 44.89 -41.13 -29.65
N HIS A 1233 44.13 -41.04 -30.76
CA HIS A 1233 44.05 -39.82 -31.60
C HIS A 1233 43.03 -38.78 -31.09
N THR A 1234 42.60 -38.86 -29.83
CA THR A 1234 41.72 -37.86 -29.21
C THR A 1234 42.47 -37.07 -28.13
N ILE A 1235 42.35 -35.75 -28.16
CA ILE A 1235 42.65 -34.89 -27.01
C ILE A 1235 41.32 -34.54 -26.33
N THR A 1236 41.16 -34.93 -25.07
CA THR A 1236 40.05 -34.47 -24.23
C THR A 1236 40.55 -33.29 -23.41
N LEU A 1237 39.98 -32.10 -23.66
CA LEU A 1237 40.18 -30.91 -22.85
C LEU A 1237 39.23 -30.98 -21.66
N ASP A 1238 39.75 -30.80 -20.45
CA ASP A 1238 39.02 -30.93 -19.18
C ASP A 1238 39.50 -29.78 -18.27
N ARG A 1239 38.77 -28.67 -18.29
CA ARG A 1239 39.23 -27.38 -17.76
C ARG A 1239 38.13 -26.73 -16.95
N LYS A 1240 38.45 -26.25 -15.75
CA LYS A 1240 37.47 -25.66 -14.82
C LYS A 1240 38.02 -24.39 -14.19
N VAL A 1241 37.17 -23.38 -14.10
CA VAL A 1241 37.45 -22.05 -13.55
C VAL A 1241 36.36 -21.70 -12.55
N GLU A 1242 36.78 -21.23 -11.37
CA GLU A 1242 35.90 -20.62 -10.38
C GLU A 1242 36.49 -19.27 -9.94
N VAL A 1243 35.70 -18.21 -10.10
CA VAL A 1243 35.98 -16.90 -9.54
C VAL A 1243 34.72 -16.40 -8.83
N PRO A 1244 34.61 -16.49 -7.50
CA PRO A 1244 33.40 -16.08 -6.79
C PRO A 1244 33.21 -14.56 -6.81
N ALA A 1245 31.96 -14.13 -6.63
CA ALA A 1245 31.62 -12.72 -6.43
C ALA A 1245 32.30 -12.20 -5.14
N GLY A 1246 32.90 -11.01 -5.20
CA GLY A 1246 33.67 -10.44 -4.09
C GLY A 1246 34.21 -9.05 -4.37
N ARG A 1247 35.04 -8.55 -3.44
CA ARG A 1247 35.77 -7.28 -3.54
C ARG A 1247 37.27 -7.56 -3.45
N VAL A 1248 38.07 -6.79 -4.19
CA VAL A 1248 39.54 -6.85 -4.14
C VAL A 1248 40.07 -5.46 -3.79
N ALA A 1249 40.88 -5.36 -2.74
CA ALA A 1249 41.45 -4.09 -2.32
C ALA A 1249 42.59 -3.64 -3.25
N PRO A 1250 42.86 -2.33 -3.36
CA PRO A 1250 44.08 -1.81 -4.00
C PRO A 1250 45.37 -2.38 -3.39
N GLY A 1251 46.46 -2.32 -4.14
CA GLY A 1251 47.77 -2.76 -3.67
C GLY A 1251 47.95 -4.29 -3.74
N GLY A 1252 48.25 -4.93 -2.59
CA GLY A 1252 48.66 -6.33 -2.52
C GLY A 1252 47.63 -7.31 -3.09
N ASP A 1253 46.36 -7.18 -2.68
CA ASP A 1253 45.28 -8.08 -3.11
C ASP A 1253 45.04 -7.99 -4.62
N TYR A 1254 45.09 -6.78 -5.19
CA TYR A 1254 44.97 -6.58 -6.64
C TYR A 1254 46.20 -7.10 -7.41
N ALA A 1255 47.41 -6.98 -6.84
CA ALA A 1255 48.61 -7.57 -7.42
C ALA A 1255 48.56 -9.12 -7.41
N ALA A 1256 47.99 -9.73 -6.36
CA ALA A 1256 47.73 -11.16 -6.30
C ALA A 1256 46.73 -11.60 -7.38
N LEU A 1257 45.61 -10.87 -7.53
CA LEU A 1257 44.64 -11.11 -8.60
C LEU A 1257 45.29 -10.98 -10.00
N LEU A 1258 46.09 -9.94 -10.24
CA LEU A 1258 46.81 -9.75 -11.51
C LEU A 1258 47.75 -10.91 -11.84
N LYS A 1259 48.38 -11.51 -10.83
CA LYS A 1259 49.20 -12.71 -11.01
C LYS A 1259 48.33 -13.92 -11.31
N PHE A 1260 47.26 -14.13 -10.54
CA PHE A 1260 46.29 -15.22 -10.74
C PHE A 1260 45.70 -15.22 -12.15
N THR A 1261 45.24 -14.07 -12.65
CA THR A 1261 44.61 -13.96 -13.98
C THR A 1261 45.60 -14.24 -15.11
N ARG A 1262 46.85 -13.78 -14.99
CA ARG A 1262 47.92 -14.06 -15.97
C ARG A 1262 48.36 -15.52 -15.96
N ASP A 1263 48.58 -16.10 -14.79
CA ASP A 1263 48.98 -17.50 -14.65
C ASP A 1263 47.85 -18.44 -15.10
N GLY A 1264 46.60 -18.09 -14.79
CA GLY A 1264 45.40 -18.79 -15.24
C GLY A 1264 45.22 -18.75 -16.76
N ASP A 1265 45.33 -17.56 -17.38
CA ASP A 1265 45.25 -17.42 -18.84
C ASP A 1265 46.37 -18.19 -19.54
N ALA A 1266 47.61 -18.11 -19.03
CA ALA A 1266 48.74 -18.88 -19.57
C ALA A 1266 48.52 -20.40 -19.51
N LEU A 1267 47.84 -20.90 -18.46
CA LEU A 1267 47.49 -22.31 -18.31
C LEU A 1267 46.32 -22.72 -19.24
N LEU A 1268 45.30 -21.88 -19.38
CA LEU A 1268 44.12 -22.11 -20.22
C LEU A 1268 44.43 -21.98 -21.73
N GLU A 1269 45.36 -21.11 -22.10
CA GLU A 1269 45.73 -20.83 -23.49
C GLU A 1269 46.89 -21.68 -24.02
N ARG A 1270 47.36 -22.65 -23.23
CA ARG A 1270 48.44 -23.55 -23.62
C ARG A 1270 48.14 -24.24 -24.96
N GLU A 1271 48.86 -23.81 -25.99
CA GLU A 1271 48.85 -24.41 -27.33
C GLU A 1271 49.30 -25.88 -27.26
N VAL A 1272 48.59 -26.77 -27.97
CA VAL A 1272 48.95 -28.19 -28.04
C VAL A 1272 49.56 -28.49 -29.40
N ALA A 1273 50.84 -28.85 -29.40
CA ALA A 1273 51.55 -29.30 -30.58
C ALA A 1273 51.21 -30.76 -30.90
N VAL A 1274 50.88 -31.02 -32.16
CA VAL A 1274 50.67 -32.34 -32.76
C VAL A 1274 51.61 -32.49 -33.96
N GLY A 1275 52.28 -33.64 -34.05
CA GLY A 1275 53.14 -33.98 -35.16
C GLY A 1275 52.34 -34.46 -36.38
N ARG A 1276 53.02 -34.50 -37.52
CA ARG A 1276 52.58 -35.15 -38.75
C ARG A 1276 53.54 -36.28 -39.12
#